data_AF-A0A7X8VZ31-F1
#
_entry.id   AF-A0A7X8VZ31-F1
#
_cell.length_a   1.000
_cell.length_b   1.000
_cell.length_c   1.000
_cell.angle_alpha   90.00
_cell.angle_beta   90.00
_cell.angle_gamma   90.00
#
_symmetry.space_group_name_H-M   'P 1'
#
loop_
_entity.id
_entity.type
_entity.pdbx_description
1 polymer ?
#
loop_
_entity_poly.entity_id
_entity_poly.type
_entity_poly.pdbx_seq_one_letter_code
_entity_poly.pdbx_strand_id
1 'polypeptide(L)'
;LQPQLQLQKTVKALDEAGCTVIPPSGTFRDLIAELDFIMLELGFRIIQLLPVHPIPTTFARMGRFGSPFAPLDFFTVDPALAVFDRTSTPMEQFIQLVDEVHARNGLLFLDIPADHTGWGSIFQVHNPEWFVRNPDGTFVSPGAWGVVWEDLCKLDYQNRQLWQRMAEVFLHWCHAGVDGFRCDAGYMIPAEAWDYMVAKVRQEYPDTVFFLEGLGGSLEDTSKLLSSSNLNWAYSELFQQYSAEEIRRFLDFFCAFSPQYGLLVHFAETHDNDRLAARSRQWAEFRVNLCALLAPAGAFGIANGAEWLAQEKIDVHGATSLNWGSADNLIECLQKLLNLLHHHPAFSAKAKLLPLQSRSGNAVSLLRLTANQDDAVLVLCNPDAHEKVTVFWQDQEFAAAGTGNLYDLLSGERLSLQRNFDRIGIELPPLSCFCLSRKQQPVADGVFKVDANQWQMLRDLVMDSVASVRGVVEFKEQELVRMAKHLHENPREFLRSLYQPGAYLPLLEWIPGQDEHRVVPVPPRHFILLCTSTPFLAYIRRGRKCLQAVQAVPQQDGRFFALFQPLRANGCLEHLELQVSLFEAGQAIRHTGQLALLPQVISPVKLELPATELQDWHCGLASTDLGGYTLARAIWGTLYSQYDALLAANLDCKVPVDRTVLLNRCRAWVVCRDYSRELNLACQKDFAVLDRQSLRWRFTVPTGLGQCLEMSVTAHLAPDSNTLRLVFSSEADSSEDVSEQQPSGPISLILRPDIDDRSHHTTTRAFQDAERRFPSRLQNYQRGFTFLTESGQRLRLECCCGQYFPSPEWQYQVQHLLETSRGLGDRSDLFSPGYFRFALSPGDSVTLLATVESAAESGTPPPAVDATAVAAATQEVPAQRLPDILRESLGSFIVRRDDSLSLIAGYPWFLDWGRDTLIALRGLLAAGLSQQCRDLIRQYASYEHGGMLPNMIRGREPANADTSDAPLWLFTVVRDYIQALGEREILTCQCGKRSLLQVLVSIAENYLQGTANGIKVCEETALVFSPAHFTWMDTNHPAATPREGYPVEIQALWIAALEFLAEFSGQAEPWSGLAAQARASFLSLYPAAPYVGLADCLHARAGVSARQAQADDACRPNQLLAITLGVVQDQALRGYILQACQKLLLPGGIRSLADQRVNYPLPVYHQGQLLNDPLAPYWGEYSGDEDTRRKPAYHNGTAWGWMMPSYSEALFMTYGASARATAQALLNAAGINITRGCLGHLPEIFSGDSPHLPRGCCAQAWSESELFRVLTLLSDKK
;
A
#
# COMPACT_ATOMS: atom_id res chain seq x y z
N LEU A 1 -11.26 -24.06 -49.41
CA LEU A 1 -12.48 -24.35 -50.24
C LEU A 1 -12.89 -25.83 -50.27
N GLN A 2 -12.08 -26.79 -50.76
CA GLN A 2 -12.50 -28.21 -50.85
C GLN A 2 -12.89 -28.89 -49.51
N PRO A 3 -12.18 -28.69 -48.38
CA PRO A 3 -12.54 -29.32 -47.10
C PRO A 3 -13.86 -28.80 -46.50
N GLN A 4 -14.11 -27.50 -46.64
CA GLN A 4 -15.28 -26.81 -46.07
C GLN A 4 -16.57 -27.20 -46.81
N LEU A 5 -16.49 -27.38 -48.13
CA LEU A 5 -17.61 -27.90 -48.94
C LEU A 5 -17.98 -29.34 -48.57
N GLN A 6 -16.97 -30.15 -48.26
CA GLN A 6 -17.16 -31.54 -47.84
C GLN A 6 -17.74 -31.63 -46.42
N LEU A 7 -17.30 -30.74 -45.52
CA LEU A 7 -17.89 -30.56 -44.20
C LEU A 7 -19.37 -30.13 -44.31
N GLN A 8 -19.69 -29.10 -45.09
CA GLN A 8 -21.07 -28.63 -45.28
C GLN A 8 -22.00 -29.73 -45.81
N LYS A 9 -21.55 -30.53 -46.78
CA LYS A 9 -22.32 -31.69 -47.28
C LYS A 9 -22.56 -32.73 -46.19
N THR A 10 -21.55 -33.01 -45.37
CA THR A 10 -21.62 -33.99 -44.28
C THR A 10 -22.56 -33.49 -43.18
N VAL A 11 -22.45 -32.23 -42.76
CA VAL A 11 -23.33 -31.67 -41.73
C VAL A 11 -24.78 -31.58 -42.22
N LYS A 12 -25.01 -31.23 -43.50
CA LYS A 12 -26.36 -31.24 -44.07
C LYS A 12 -27.00 -32.62 -44.04
N ALA A 13 -26.24 -33.68 -44.37
CA ALA A 13 -26.73 -35.05 -44.30
C ALA A 13 -27.05 -35.49 -42.86
N LEU A 14 -26.32 -34.97 -41.86
CA LEU A 14 -26.58 -35.23 -40.44
C LEU A 14 -27.81 -34.49 -39.93
N ASP A 15 -28.01 -33.22 -40.34
CA ASP A 15 -29.23 -32.46 -40.02
C ASP A 15 -30.47 -33.13 -40.61
N GLU A 16 -30.40 -33.60 -41.86
CA GLU A 16 -31.49 -34.36 -42.51
C GLU A 16 -31.79 -35.68 -41.77
N ALA A 17 -30.81 -36.24 -41.05
CA ALA A 17 -30.97 -37.41 -40.19
C ALA A 17 -31.46 -37.08 -38.77
N GLY A 18 -31.75 -35.82 -38.45
CA GLY A 18 -32.18 -35.37 -37.13
C GLY A 18 -31.05 -35.24 -36.10
N CYS A 19 -29.78 -35.35 -36.52
CA CYS A 19 -28.62 -35.13 -35.67
C CYS A 19 -28.23 -33.65 -35.70
N THR A 20 -28.12 -33.01 -34.53
CA THR A 20 -27.53 -31.66 -34.44
C THR A 20 -26.03 -31.77 -34.26
N VAL A 21 -25.25 -31.27 -35.22
CA VAL A 21 -23.78 -31.21 -35.11
C VAL A 21 -23.32 -29.75 -35.20
N ILE A 22 -22.67 -29.27 -34.14
CA ILE A 22 -22.03 -27.95 -34.08
C ILE A 22 -20.53 -28.17 -34.36
N PRO A 23 -20.00 -27.68 -35.50
CA PRO A 23 -18.56 -27.73 -35.78
C PRO A 23 -17.75 -26.94 -34.74
N PRO A 24 -16.45 -27.25 -34.56
CA PRO A 24 -15.58 -26.45 -33.71
C PRO A 24 -15.56 -24.98 -34.16
N SER A 25 -15.73 -24.06 -33.21
CA SER A 25 -15.50 -22.62 -33.37
C SER A 25 -14.03 -22.26 -33.14
N GLY A 26 -13.61 -21.08 -33.59
CA GLY A 26 -12.34 -20.49 -33.16
C GLY A 26 -12.38 -20.14 -31.67
N THR A 27 -11.20 -20.15 -31.04
CA THR A 27 -11.04 -19.90 -29.60
C THR A 27 -10.23 -18.64 -29.33
N PHE A 28 -10.25 -18.15 -28.08
CA PHE A 28 -9.42 -17.03 -27.64
C PHE A 28 -7.93 -17.26 -27.91
N ARG A 29 -7.44 -18.50 -27.76
CA ARG A 29 -6.04 -18.85 -28.03
C ARG A 29 -5.70 -18.89 -29.52
N ASP A 30 -6.65 -19.22 -30.37
CA ASP A 30 -6.48 -19.09 -31.82
C ASP A 30 -6.30 -17.62 -32.20
N LEU A 31 -7.06 -16.71 -31.57
CA LEU A 31 -6.88 -15.27 -31.78
C LEU A 31 -5.56 -14.74 -31.23
N ILE A 32 -5.13 -15.21 -30.05
CA ILE A 32 -3.81 -14.86 -29.48
C ILE A 32 -2.69 -15.15 -30.47
N ALA A 33 -2.75 -16.29 -31.17
CA ALA A 33 -1.73 -16.69 -32.15
C ALA A 33 -1.63 -15.73 -33.36
N GLU A 34 -2.68 -14.97 -33.65
CA GLU A 34 -2.75 -14.03 -34.78
C GLU A 34 -2.51 -12.57 -34.37
N LEU A 35 -2.33 -12.26 -33.07
CA LEU A 35 -2.15 -10.88 -32.59
C LEU A 35 -0.90 -10.21 -33.17
N ASP A 36 0.19 -10.96 -33.39
CA ASP A 36 1.40 -10.40 -34.00
C ASP A 36 1.12 -9.93 -35.44
N PHE A 37 0.38 -10.71 -36.23
CA PHE A 37 -0.06 -10.31 -37.56
C PHE A 37 -0.95 -9.06 -37.51
N ILE A 38 -1.97 -9.07 -36.65
CA ILE A 38 -2.96 -7.97 -36.59
C ILE A 38 -2.33 -6.66 -36.08
N MET A 39 -1.50 -6.74 -35.04
CA MET A 39 -0.98 -5.55 -34.36
C MET A 39 0.40 -5.13 -34.85
N LEU A 40 1.33 -6.08 -35.02
CA LEU A 40 2.72 -5.75 -35.35
C LEU A 40 2.92 -5.68 -36.86
N GLU A 41 2.33 -6.59 -37.63
CA GLU A 41 2.47 -6.60 -39.10
C GLU A 41 1.52 -5.64 -39.80
N LEU A 42 0.21 -5.66 -39.51
CA LEU A 42 -0.75 -4.73 -40.12
C LEU A 42 -0.69 -3.35 -39.47
N GLY A 43 -0.67 -3.30 -38.14
CA GLY A 43 -0.62 -2.03 -37.39
C GLY A 43 -1.92 -1.64 -36.68
N PHE A 44 -2.91 -2.53 -36.53
CA PHE A 44 -4.08 -2.17 -35.71
C PHE A 44 -3.69 -2.09 -34.22
N ARG A 45 -4.37 -1.22 -33.46
CA ARG A 45 -4.11 -1.00 -32.03
C ARG A 45 -5.32 -1.29 -31.15
N ILE A 46 -6.48 -1.54 -31.75
CA ILE A 46 -7.71 -1.87 -31.04
C ILE A 46 -8.27 -3.15 -31.64
N ILE A 47 -8.51 -4.15 -30.80
CA ILE A 47 -9.26 -5.36 -31.17
C ILE A 47 -10.67 -5.19 -30.62
N GLN A 48 -11.64 -5.05 -31.51
CA GLN A 48 -13.06 -5.08 -31.15
C GLN A 48 -13.60 -6.50 -31.36
N LEU A 49 -14.01 -7.15 -30.27
CA LEU A 49 -14.68 -8.44 -30.32
C LEU A 49 -16.19 -8.24 -30.44
N LEU A 50 -16.83 -9.06 -31.28
CA LEU A 50 -18.28 -9.28 -31.20
C LEU A 50 -18.64 -9.84 -29.81
N PRO A 51 -19.93 -9.83 -29.40
CA PRO A 51 -20.28 -10.28 -28.07
C PRO A 51 -19.79 -11.71 -27.81
N VAL A 52 -19.09 -11.91 -26.69
CA VAL A 52 -18.44 -13.18 -26.33
C VAL A 52 -19.29 -14.04 -25.39
N HIS A 53 -20.52 -13.61 -25.12
CA HIS A 53 -21.41 -14.21 -24.13
C HIS A 53 -21.98 -15.55 -24.59
N PRO A 54 -22.44 -16.42 -23.67
CA PRO A 54 -23.17 -17.62 -24.05
C PRO A 54 -24.42 -17.29 -24.86
N ILE A 55 -24.62 -18.05 -25.94
CA ILE A 55 -25.72 -17.84 -26.89
C ILE A 55 -26.76 -18.97 -26.83
N PRO A 56 -28.00 -18.75 -27.34
CA PRO A 56 -29.01 -19.78 -27.41
C PRO A 56 -28.61 -20.89 -28.38
N THR A 57 -28.41 -22.10 -27.86
CA THR A 57 -28.02 -23.28 -28.67
C THR A 57 -29.16 -24.25 -28.93
N THR A 58 -30.30 -24.09 -28.25
CA THR A 58 -31.46 -25.02 -28.34
C THR A 58 -32.81 -24.30 -28.32
N PHE A 59 -33.04 -23.41 -27.35
CA PHE A 59 -34.26 -22.60 -27.24
C PHE A 59 -34.08 -21.26 -27.96
N ALA A 60 -35.02 -20.88 -28.82
CA ALA A 60 -34.97 -19.63 -29.61
C ALA A 60 -33.64 -19.41 -30.39
N ARG A 61 -32.97 -20.51 -30.80
CA ARG A 61 -31.76 -20.46 -31.61
C ARG A 61 -32.11 -20.06 -33.05
N MET A 62 -31.51 -18.98 -33.55
CA MET A 62 -31.49 -18.64 -34.98
C MET A 62 -30.19 -19.08 -35.65
N GLY A 63 -30.31 -19.71 -36.82
CA GLY A 63 -29.23 -20.36 -37.54
C GLY A 63 -28.61 -21.56 -36.82
N ARG A 64 -27.40 -21.96 -37.23
CA ARG A 64 -26.75 -23.19 -36.72
C ARG A 64 -26.04 -22.94 -35.39
N PHE A 65 -25.35 -21.81 -35.28
CA PHE A 65 -24.56 -21.49 -34.09
C PHE A 65 -25.36 -20.70 -33.05
N GLY A 66 -26.45 -20.03 -33.44
CA GLY A 66 -27.06 -18.98 -32.61
C GLY A 66 -26.48 -17.61 -32.94
N SER A 67 -27.08 -16.54 -32.42
CA SER A 67 -26.60 -15.18 -32.61
C SER A 67 -25.74 -14.73 -31.43
N PRO A 68 -24.52 -14.19 -31.64
CA PRO A 68 -23.73 -13.56 -30.58
C PRO A 68 -24.45 -12.38 -29.93
N PHE A 69 -25.33 -11.70 -30.67
CA PHE A 69 -26.13 -10.58 -30.17
C PHE A 69 -27.34 -11.01 -29.32
N ALA A 70 -27.54 -12.32 -29.10
CA ALA A 70 -28.58 -12.85 -28.24
C ALA A 70 -28.01 -13.37 -26.90
N PRO A 71 -27.32 -12.56 -26.07
CA PRO A 71 -26.63 -13.07 -24.89
C PRO A 71 -27.62 -13.68 -23.88
N LEU A 72 -27.28 -14.86 -23.35
CA LEU A 72 -28.00 -15.49 -22.25
C LEU A 72 -27.50 -15.01 -20.89
N ASP A 73 -26.22 -14.63 -20.79
CA ASP A 73 -25.61 -14.07 -19.60
C ASP A 73 -24.48 -13.09 -19.96
N PHE A 74 -24.61 -11.85 -19.50
CA PHE A 74 -23.61 -10.79 -19.72
C PHE A 74 -22.35 -10.92 -18.86
N PHE A 75 -22.33 -11.76 -17.83
CA PHE A 75 -21.22 -11.85 -16.85
C PHE A 75 -20.27 -13.03 -17.12
N THR A 76 -20.42 -13.69 -18.26
CA THR A 76 -19.56 -14.82 -18.61
C THR A 76 -19.27 -14.86 -20.10
N VAL A 77 -18.33 -15.71 -20.48
CA VAL A 77 -17.97 -16.00 -21.87
C VAL A 77 -18.57 -17.35 -22.30
N ASP A 78 -18.88 -17.49 -23.59
CA ASP A 78 -19.30 -18.77 -24.15
C ASP A 78 -18.14 -19.79 -24.03
N PRO A 79 -18.34 -20.93 -23.34
CA PRO A 79 -17.32 -21.96 -23.24
C PRO A 79 -16.83 -22.52 -24.59
N ALA A 80 -17.61 -22.38 -25.67
CA ALA A 80 -17.21 -22.78 -27.02
C ALA A 80 -16.06 -21.93 -27.58
N LEU A 81 -15.80 -20.76 -27.01
CA LEU A 81 -14.70 -19.87 -27.38
C LEU A 81 -13.38 -20.21 -26.65
N ALA A 82 -13.35 -21.26 -25.84
CA ALA A 82 -12.18 -21.65 -25.05
C ALA A 82 -11.69 -23.06 -25.40
N VAL A 83 -10.39 -23.29 -25.26
CA VAL A 83 -9.77 -24.61 -25.39
C VAL A 83 -9.94 -25.37 -24.07
N PHE A 84 -10.41 -26.61 -24.10
CA PHE A 84 -10.43 -27.42 -22.89
C PHE A 84 -9.02 -27.91 -22.52
N ASP A 85 -8.38 -27.23 -21.58
CA ASP A 85 -7.28 -27.76 -20.78
C ASP A 85 -7.74 -27.83 -19.32
N ARG A 86 -7.32 -28.84 -18.56
CA ARG A 86 -7.84 -29.03 -17.19
C ARG A 86 -7.30 -28.01 -16.18
N THR A 87 -6.69 -26.94 -16.66
CA THR A 87 -5.92 -25.97 -15.87
C THR A 87 -6.51 -24.58 -15.90
N SER A 88 -7.38 -24.27 -16.87
CA SER A 88 -7.96 -22.93 -17.05
C SER A 88 -9.44 -23.00 -17.36
N THR A 89 -10.17 -22.02 -16.84
CA THR A 89 -11.57 -21.73 -17.16
C THR A 89 -11.66 -20.90 -18.45
N PRO A 90 -12.83 -20.89 -19.13
CA PRO A 90 -13.04 -20.01 -20.28
C PRO A 90 -12.79 -18.53 -20.00
N MET A 91 -13.18 -18.06 -18.81
CA MET A 91 -12.94 -16.68 -18.38
C MET A 91 -11.44 -16.37 -18.22
N GLU A 92 -10.66 -17.30 -17.66
CA GLU A 92 -9.19 -17.14 -17.57
C GLU A 92 -8.54 -17.10 -18.96
N GLN A 93 -9.05 -17.82 -19.95
CA GLN A 93 -8.56 -17.73 -21.33
C GLN A 93 -8.97 -16.43 -22.03
N PHE A 94 -10.13 -15.86 -21.69
CA PHE A 94 -10.47 -14.50 -22.14
C PHE A 94 -9.53 -13.46 -21.54
N ILE A 95 -9.27 -13.54 -20.23
CA ILE A 95 -8.31 -12.65 -19.56
C ILE A 95 -6.91 -12.83 -20.16
N GLN A 96 -6.52 -14.06 -20.52
CA GLN A 96 -5.26 -14.31 -21.25
C GLN A 96 -5.21 -13.55 -22.58
N LEU A 97 -6.31 -13.49 -23.33
CA LEU A 97 -6.37 -12.71 -24.57
C LEU A 97 -6.22 -11.21 -24.29
N VAL A 98 -6.87 -10.69 -23.24
CA VAL A 98 -6.73 -9.29 -22.81
C VAL A 98 -5.28 -8.97 -22.45
N ASP A 99 -4.65 -9.82 -21.63
CA ASP A 99 -3.27 -9.67 -21.20
C ASP A 99 -2.31 -9.66 -22.42
N GLU A 100 -2.52 -10.53 -23.41
CA GLU A 100 -1.71 -10.60 -24.64
C GLU A 100 -1.91 -9.41 -25.58
N VAL A 101 -3.10 -8.80 -25.56
CA VAL A 101 -3.37 -7.52 -26.26
C VAL A 101 -2.63 -6.36 -25.57
N HIS A 102 -2.71 -6.26 -24.25
CA HIS A 102 -2.02 -5.21 -23.48
C HIS A 102 -0.50 -5.34 -23.55
N ALA A 103 0.03 -6.57 -23.59
CA ALA A 103 1.46 -6.84 -23.78
C ALA A 103 2.04 -6.22 -25.08
N ARG A 104 1.17 -6.00 -26.08
CA ARG A 104 1.51 -5.41 -27.39
C ARG A 104 1.13 -3.94 -27.51
N ASN A 105 0.80 -3.27 -26.39
CA ASN A 105 0.33 -1.89 -26.37
C ASN A 105 -0.97 -1.69 -27.19
N GLY A 106 -1.81 -2.72 -27.25
CA GLY A 106 -3.14 -2.67 -27.85
C GLY A 106 -4.23 -2.48 -26.79
N LEU A 107 -5.44 -2.17 -27.25
CA LEU A 107 -6.65 -2.09 -26.44
C LEU A 107 -7.65 -3.16 -26.88
N LEU A 108 -8.40 -3.73 -25.95
CA LEU A 108 -9.47 -4.67 -26.24
C LEU A 108 -10.84 -4.04 -25.96
N PHE A 109 -11.66 -3.98 -27.01
CA PHE A 109 -13.03 -3.50 -26.95
C PHE A 109 -13.99 -4.67 -27.03
N LEU A 110 -15.03 -4.65 -26.21
CA LEU A 110 -16.09 -5.64 -26.23
C LEU A 110 -17.40 -5.04 -26.74
N ASP A 111 -18.05 -5.73 -27.66
CA ASP A 111 -19.39 -5.37 -28.13
C ASP A 111 -20.45 -5.81 -27.11
N ILE A 112 -21.29 -4.86 -26.68
CA ILE A 112 -22.34 -5.06 -25.68
C ILE A 112 -23.70 -4.68 -26.29
N PRO A 113 -24.61 -5.65 -26.53
CA PRO A 113 -26.00 -5.38 -26.90
C PRO A 113 -26.77 -4.88 -25.69
N ALA A 114 -26.72 -3.57 -25.47
CA ALA A 114 -27.26 -2.97 -24.26
C ALA A 114 -28.80 -2.90 -24.26
N ASP A 115 -29.47 -2.84 -25.42
CA ASP A 115 -30.93 -2.71 -25.51
C ASP A 115 -31.70 -4.04 -25.27
N HIS A 116 -31.04 -5.19 -25.38
CA HIS A 116 -31.74 -6.48 -25.46
C HIS A 116 -30.91 -7.67 -24.95
N THR A 117 -31.57 -8.82 -24.80
CA THR A 117 -30.92 -10.11 -24.51
C THR A 117 -31.47 -11.21 -25.40
N GLY A 118 -30.86 -12.40 -25.41
CA GLY A 118 -31.48 -13.59 -25.98
C GLY A 118 -32.65 -14.10 -25.13
N TRP A 119 -33.57 -14.84 -25.74
CA TRP A 119 -34.64 -15.51 -24.99
C TRP A 119 -34.10 -16.57 -24.03
N GLY A 120 -34.68 -16.62 -22.83
CA GLY A 120 -34.24 -17.50 -21.76
C GLY A 120 -32.98 -17.02 -21.04
N SER A 121 -32.59 -15.76 -21.23
CA SER A 121 -31.46 -15.15 -20.50
C SER A 121 -31.69 -15.18 -18.99
N ILE A 122 -30.59 -15.15 -18.22
CA ILE A 122 -30.64 -15.06 -16.75
C ILE A 122 -31.47 -13.85 -16.33
N PHE A 123 -31.38 -12.74 -17.07
CA PHE A 123 -32.16 -11.54 -16.81
C PHE A 123 -33.66 -11.83 -17.00
N GLN A 124 -34.06 -12.49 -18.09
CA GLN A 124 -35.46 -12.80 -18.36
C GLN A 124 -36.05 -13.79 -17.36
N VAL A 125 -35.27 -14.79 -16.96
CA VAL A 125 -35.73 -15.85 -16.03
C VAL A 125 -35.92 -15.29 -14.62
N HIS A 126 -35.00 -14.48 -14.12
CA HIS A 126 -35.03 -14.01 -12.74
C HIS A 126 -35.70 -12.65 -12.55
N ASN A 127 -35.73 -11.80 -13.58
CA ASN A 127 -36.29 -10.43 -13.51
C ASN A 127 -37.12 -10.13 -14.77
N PRO A 128 -38.22 -10.86 -15.01
CA PRO A 128 -39.05 -10.68 -16.21
C PRO A 128 -39.71 -9.29 -16.32
N GLU A 129 -39.72 -8.51 -15.24
CA GLU A 129 -40.15 -7.10 -15.18
C GLU A 129 -39.13 -6.12 -15.76
N TRP A 130 -37.92 -6.55 -16.09
CA TRP A 130 -36.92 -5.73 -16.81
C TRP A 130 -37.12 -5.74 -18.33
N PHE A 131 -38.19 -6.35 -18.83
CA PHE A 131 -38.44 -6.50 -20.26
C PHE A 131 -39.75 -5.84 -20.67
N VAL A 132 -39.76 -5.28 -21.87
CA VAL A 132 -40.94 -4.63 -22.43
C VAL A 132 -41.98 -5.69 -22.79
N ARG A 133 -43.24 -5.43 -22.41
CA ARG A 133 -44.38 -6.28 -22.76
C ARG A 133 -45.45 -5.51 -23.53
N ASN A 134 -46.11 -6.21 -24.44
CA ASN A 134 -47.33 -5.76 -25.07
C ASN A 134 -48.51 -5.79 -24.07
N PRO A 135 -49.62 -5.08 -24.35
CA PRO A 135 -50.82 -5.10 -23.51
C PRO A 135 -51.44 -6.49 -23.28
N ASP A 136 -51.19 -7.45 -24.16
CA ASP A 136 -51.62 -8.85 -24.03
C ASP A 136 -50.68 -9.72 -23.18
N GLY A 137 -49.59 -9.13 -22.67
CA GLY A 137 -48.61 -9.76 -21.80
C GLY A 137 -47.45 -10.45 -22.53
N THR A 138 -47.42 -10.48 -23.87
CA THR A 138 -46.28 -11.05 -24.60
C THR A 138 -45.06 -10.14 -24.49
N PHE A 139 -43.85 -10.73 -24.46
CA PHE A 139 -42.62 -9.94 -24.54
C PHE A 139 -42.44 -9.33 -25.94
N VAL A 140 -41.77 -8.19 -26.00
CA VAL A 140 -41.48 -7.49 -27.25
C VAL A 140 -40.09 -7.86 -27.75
N SER A 141 -40.00 -8.23 -29.03
CA SER A 141 -38.73 -8.35 -29.75
C SER A 141 -38.36 -7.01 -30.39
N PRO A 142 -37.09 -6.55 -30.26
CA PRO A 142 -36.62 -5.34 -30.89
C PRO A 142 -36.50 -5.50 -32.42
N GLY A 143 -36.31 -4.38 -33.12
CA GLY A 143 -36.15 -4.38 -34.56
C GLY A 143 -35.79 -3.00 -35.11
N ALA A 144 -35.17 -2.99 -36.29
CA ALA A 144 -34.78 -1.77 -37.01
C ALA A 144 -35.12 -1.93 -38.50
N TRP A 145 -35.34 -0.79 -39.17
CA TRP A 145 -35.58 -0.73 -40.63
C TRP A 145 -36.72 -1.64 -41.15
N GLY A 146 -37.71 -1.93 -40.30
CA GLY A 146 -38.85 -2.80 -40.62
C GLY A 146 -38.59 -4.30 -40.49
N VAL A 147 -37.41 -4.69 -39.97
CA VAL A 147 -37.07 -6.09 -39.64
C VAL A 147 -37.18 -6.27 -38.13
N VAL A 148 -37.92 -7.30 -37.70
CA VAL A 148 -38.02 -7.71 -36.29
C VAL A 148 -37.01 -8.83 -36.04
N TRP A 149 -36.21 -8.70 -34.99
CA TRP A 149 -35.24 -9.70 -34.57
C TRP A 149 -35.88 -10.65 -33.56
N GLU A 150 -36.51 -11.72 -34.06
CA GLU A 150 -37.37 -12.61 -33.25
C GLU A 150 -36.63 -13.39 -32.15
N ASP A 151 -35.32 -13.60 -32.27
CA ASP A 151 -34.47 -14.23 -31.26
C ASP A 151 -34.05 -13.31 -30.10
N LEU A 152 -34.40 -12.03 -30.16
CA LEU A 152 -34.06 -11.02 -29.17
C LEU A 152 -35.29 -10.63 -28.33
N CYS A 153 -35.05 -10.32 -27.07
CA CYS A 153 -36.05 -9.85 -26.12
C CYS A 153 -35.64 -8.48 -25.56
N LYS A 154 -36.49 -7.46 -25.76
CA LYS A 154 -36.18 -6.05 -25.48
C LYS A 154 -36.22 -5.70 -24.00
N LEU A 155 -35.19 -4.99 -23.52
CA LEU A 155 -35.10 -4.50 -22.15
C LEU A 155 -35.88 -3.20 -21.93
N ASP A 156 -36.42 -3.02 -20.73
CA ASP A 156 -37.18 -1.84 -20.30
C ASP A 156 -36.34 -0.91 -19.41
N TYR A 157 -35.75 0.11 -20.03
CA TYR A 157 -34.96 1.13 -19.35
C TYR A 157 -35.78 2.15 -18.55
N GLN A 158 -37.11 2.01 -18.43
CA GLN A 158 -37.86 2.75 -17.41
C GLN A 158 -37.56 2.22 -16.00
N ASN A 159 -37.11 0.97 -15.88
CA ASN A 159 -36.74 0.36 -14.60
C ASN A 159 -35.32 0.75 -14.20
N ARG A 160 -35.17 1.56 -13.15
CA ARG A 160 -33.86 2.03 -12.66
C ARG A 160 -32.98 0.93 -12.06
N GLN A 161 -33.53 -0.22 -11.66
CA GLN A 161 -32.71 -1.35 -11.20
C GLN A 161 -31.90 -1.94 -12.35
N LEU A 162 -32.45 -1.92 -13.57
CA LEU A 162 -31.74 -2.33 -14.77
C LEU A 162 -30.51 -1.45 -15.03
N TRP A 163 -30.58 -0.13 -14.76
CA TRP A 163 -29.44 0.78 -14.93
C TRP A 163 -28.26 0.38 -14.04
N GLN A 164 -28.56 0.03 -12.78
CA GLN A 164 -27.56 -0.46 -11.84
C GLN A 164 -26.95 -1.76 -12.33
N ARG A 165 -27.79 -2.69 -12.79
CA ARG A 165 -27.34 -4.00 -13.26
C ARG A 165 -26.49 -3.91 -14.53
N MET A 166 -26.85 -3.05 -15.48
CA MET A 166 -26.06 -2.83 -16.70
C MET A 166 -24.76 -2.08 -16.41
N ALA A 167 -24.75 -1.15 -15.45
CA ALA A 167 -23.48 -0.56 -14.97
C ALA A 167 -22.56 -1.63 -14.36
N GLU A 168 -23.10 -2.61 -13.62
CA GLU A 168 -22.34 -3.76 -13.12
C GLU A 168 -21.79 -4.65 -14.24
N VAL A 169 -22.52 -4.81 -15.36
CA VAL A 169 -22.02 -5.52 -16.55
C VAL A 169 -20.77 -4.84 -17.10
N PHE A 170 -20.82 -3.53 -17.35
CA PHE A 170 -19.65 -2.80 -17.85
C PHE A 170 -18.48 -2.86 -16.86
N LEU A 171 -18.73 -2.65 -15.56
CA LEU A 171 -17.71 -2.76 -14.52
C LEU A 171 -17.08 -4.15 -14.45
N HIS A 172 -17.88 -5.22 -14.60
CA HIS A 172 -17.38 -6.60 -14.61
C HIS A 172 -16.32 -6.80 -15.70
N TRP A 173 -16.58 -6.32 -16.92
CA TRP A 173 -15.64 -6.44 -18.02
C TRP A 173 -14.43 -5.50 -17.87
N CYS A 174 -14.59 -4.31 -17.29
CA CYS A 174 -13.44 -3.48 -16.92
C CYS A 174 -12.55 -4.17 -15.87
N HIS A 175 -13.13 -4.90 -14.90
CA HIS A 175 -12.35 -5.72 -13.96
C HIS A 175 -11.62 -6.87 -14.64
N ALA A 176 -12.14 -7.39 -15.76
CA ALA A 176 -11.47 -8.37 -16.61
C ALA A 176 -10.43 -7.75 -17.57
N GLY A 177 -10.26 -6.42 -17.54
CA GLY A 177 -9.27 -5.68 -18.33
C GLY A 177 -9.76 -5.16 -19.69
N VAL A 178 -11.08 -5.17 -19.96
CA VAL A 178 -11.66 -4.56 -21.16
C VAL A 178 -11.55 -3.03 -21.10
N ASP A 179 -10.96 -2.43 -22.14
CA ASP A 179 -10.64 -0.99 -22.20
C ASP A 179 -11.80 -0.13 -22.71
N GLY A 180 -12.71 -0.74 -23.46
CA GLY A 180 -13.85 -0.02 -24.04
C GLY A 180 -14.97 -0.92 -24.53
N PHE A 181 -16.10 -0.28 -24.83
CA PHE A 181 -17.33 -0.97 -25.21
C PHE A 181 -17.91 -0.39 -26.49
N ARG A 182 -18.09 -1.23 -27.51
CA ARG A 182 -18.98 -0.89 -28.63
C ARG A 182 -20.41 -1.17 -28.16
N CYS A 183 -21.23 -0.13 -28.09
CA CYS A 183 -22.58 -0.20 -27.54
C CYS A 183 -23.58 -0.34 -28.69
N ASP A 184 -23.96 -1.59 -28.99
CA ASP A 184 -24.92 -1.92 -30.04
C ASP A 184 -26.31 -1.36 -29.71
N ALA A 185 -26.97 -0.77 -30.71
CA ALA A 185 -28.28 -0.13 -30.58
C ALA A 185 -28.35 0.89 -29.41
N GLY A 186 -27.22 1.49 -29.03
CA GLY A 186 -27.12 2.35 -27.85
C GLY A 186 -28.00 3.61 -27.94
N TYR A 187 -28.37 4.02 -29.15
CA TYR A 187 -29.30 5.12 -29.41
C TYR A 187 -30.75 4.82 -28.99
N MET A 188 -31.12 3.55 -28.80
CA MET A 188 -32.46 3.16 -28.33
C MET A 188 -32.62 3.31 -26.80
N ILE A 189 -31.52 3.53 -26.08
CA ILE A 189 -31.50 3.65 -24.63
C ILE A 189 -31.62 5.14 -24.23
N PRO A 190 -32.43 5.47 -23.20
CA PRO A 190 -32.53 6.84 -22.70
C PRO A 190 -31.18 7.43 -22.26
N ALA A 191 -30.92 8.69 -22.61
CA ALA A 191 -29.68 9.39 -22.26
C ALA A 191 -29.42 9.41 -20.74
N GLU A 192 -30.46 9.53 -19.92
CA GLU A 192 -30.35 9.55 -18.46
C GLU A 192 -29.83 8.21 -17.89
N ALA A 193 -30.13 7.10 -18.56
CA ALA A 193 -29.59 5.80 -18.20
C ALA A 193 -28.09 5.74 -18.54
N TRP A 194 -27.69 6.25 -19.72
CA TRP A 194 -26.28 6.39 -20.09
C TRP A 194 -25.51 7.28 -19.13
N ASP A 195 -26.06 8.45 -18.75
CA ASP A 195 -25.45 9.35 -17.77
C ASP A 195 -25.10 8.61 -16.47
N TYR A 196 -26.03 7.78 -15.98
CA TYR A 196 -25.81 6.96 -14.79
C TYR A 196 -24.74 5.89 -15.01
N MET A 197 -24.87 5.09 -16.07
CA MET A 197 -23.98 3.95 -16.33
C MET A 197 -22.53 4.42 -16.58
N VAL A 198 -22.32 5.41 -17.44
CA VAL A 198 -21.01 5.97 -17.75
C VAL A 198 -20.39 6.61 -16.51
N ALA A 199 -21.16 7.38 -15.74
CA ALA A 199 -20.64 7.98 -14.50
C ALA A 199 -20.24 6.92 -13.48
N LYS A 200 -20.99 5.82 -13.35
CA LYS A 200 -20.65 4.69 -12.47
C LYS A 200 -19.38 3.99 -12.90
N VAL A 201 -19.24 3.67 -14.18
CA VAL A 201 -18.03 3.02 -14.71
C VAL A 201 -16.82 3.93 -14.51
N ARG A 202 -16.91 5.22 -14.86
CA ARG A 202 -15.79 6.16 -14.76
C ARG A 202 -15.43 6.59 -13.34
N GLN A 203 -16.28 6.30 -12.35
CA GLN A 203 -15.88 6.41 -10.94
C GLN A 203 -14.81 5.39 -10.57
N GLU A 204 -14.76 4.23 -11.24
CA GLU A 204 -13.77 3.18 -11.03
C GLU A 204 -12.72 3.10 -12.14
N TYR A 205 -13.09 3.36 -13.40
CA TYR A 205 -12.25 3.30 -14.60
C TYR A 205 -12.44 4.55 -15.47
N PRO A 206 -11.75 5.65 -15.16
CA PRO A 206 -11.99 6.96 -15.81
C PRO A 206 -11.70 6.97 -17.31
N ASP A 207 -10.77 6.13 -17.78
CA ASP A 207 -10.29 6.11 -19.16
C ASP A 207 -11.10 5.16 -20.07
N THR A 208 -12.12 4.46 -19.53
CA THR A 208 -12.95 3.55 -20.32
C THR A 208 -13.63 4.26 -21.48
N VAL A 209 -13.49 3.68 -22.67
CA VAL A 209 -14.05 4.20 -23.92
C VAL A 209 -15.44 3.63 -24.17
N PHE A 210 -16.43 4.49 -24.36
CA PHE A 210 -17.75 4.09 -24.85
C PHE A 210 -17.90 4.50 -26.31
N PHE A 211 -18.03 3.51 -27.19
CA PHE A 211 -18.15 3.66 -28.64
C PHE A 211 -19.59 3.34 -29.07
N LEU A 212 -20.35 4.37 -29.44
CA LEU A 212 -21.75 4.25 -29.84
C LEU A 212 -21.87 3.65 -31.24
N GLU A 213 -22.64 2.57 -31.38
CA GLU A 213 -23.28 2.28 -32.65
C GLU A 213 -24.62 3.01 -32.72
N GLY A 214 -24.71 3.95 -33.66
CA GLY A 214 -25.81 4.90 -33.78
C GLY A 214 -26.66 4.70 -35.05
N LEU A 215 -26.46 3.60 -35.79
CA LEU A 215 -27.09 3.44 -37.11
C LEU A 215 -28.60 3.27 -36.93
N GLY A 216 -29.37 4.20 -37.49
CA GLY A 216 -30.83 4.25 -37.34
C GLY A 216 -31.35 5.19 -36.25
N GLY A 217 -30.47 5.76 -35.42
CA GLY A 217 -30.80 6.83 -34.48
C GLY A 217 -30.82 8.22 -35.13
N SER A 218 -31.41 9.21 -34.45
CA SER A 218 -31.34 10.60 -34.93
C SER A 218 -29.97 11.21 -34.69
N LEU A 219 -29.58 12.18 -35.52
CA LEU A 219 -28.34 12.94 -35.33
C LEU A 219 -28.36 13.74 -34.01
N GLU A 220 -29.55 14.14 -33.56
CA GLU A 220 -29.74 14.83 -32.28
C GLU A 220 -29.40 13.90 -31.11
N ASP A 221 -29.88 12.66 -31.13
CA ASP A 221 -29.59 11.66 -30.10
C ASP A 221 -28.10 11.33 -30.05
N THR A 222 -27.48 11.12 -31.21
CA THR A 222 -26.03 10.87 -31.32
C THR A 222 -25.22 12.03 -30.74
N SER A 223 -25.59 13.27 -31.08
CA SER A 223 -24.93 14.47 -30.55
C SER A 223 -25.09 14.59 -29.03
N LYS A 224 -26.28 14.31 -28.51
CA LYS A 224 -26.58 14.34 -27.07
C LYS A 224 -25.77 13.29 -26.31
N LEU A 225 -25.73 12.05 -26.80
CA LEU A 225 -25.01 10.96 -26.12
C LEU A 225 -23.50 11.21 -26.07
N LEU A 226 -22.90 11.73 -27.15
CA LEU A 226 -21.49 12.06 -27.17
C LEU A 226 -21.15 13.27 -26.29
N SER A 227 -22.01 14.30 -26.29
CA SER A 227 -21.72 15.55 -25.56
C SER A 227 -22.12 15.52 -24.08
N SER A 228 -23.37 15.20 -23.75
CA SER A 228 -23.89 15.26 -22.38
C SER A 228 -23.71 13.94 -21.63
N SER A 229 -23.96 12.82 -22.30
CA SER A 229 -23.83 11.48 -21.69
C SER A 229 -22.41 10.92 -21.74
N ASN A 230 -21.50 11.68 -22.35
CA ASN A 230 -20.05 11.49 -22.28
C ASN A 230 -19.58 10.17 -22.93
N LEU A 231 -20.30 9.68 -23.95
CA LEU A 231 -19.79 8.64 -24.84
C LEU A 231 -18.66 9.22 -25.71
N ASN A 232 -17.62 8.45 -25.98
CA ASN A 232 -16.40 8.99 -26.61
C ASN A 232 -16.56 9.13 -28.12
N TRP A 233 -16.97 8.04 -28.77
CA TRP A 233 -16.93 7.88 -30.23
C TRP A 233 -18.26 7.36 -30.74
N ALA A 234 -18.55 7.57 -32.03
CA ALA A 234 -19.71 6.97 -32.69
C ALA A 234 -19.37 6.45 -34.09
N TYR A 235 -20.15 5.50 -34.61
CA TYR A 235 -19.99 5.02 -35.97
C TYR A 235 -20.17 6.14 -36.99
N SER A 236 -19.33 6.12 -38.02
CA SER A 236 -19.54 6.93 -39.22
C SER A 236 -20.40 6.19 -40.23
N GLU A 237 -21.39 6.87 -40.81
CA GLU A 237 -22.20 6.34 -41.91
C GLU A 237 -21.52 6.42 -43.29
N LEU A 238 -20.22 6.77 -43.36
CA LEU A 238 -19.48 6.89 -44.63
C LEU A 238 -19.51 5.59 -45.45
N PHE A 239 -19.49 4.43 -44.79
CA PHE A 239 -19.52 3.13 -45.47
C PHE A 239 -20.80 2.90 -46.29
N GLN A 240 -21.88 3.64 -46.02
CA GLN A 240 -23.16 3.57 -46.75
C GLN A 240 -23.25 4.54 -47.93
N GLN A 241 -22.30 5.48 -48.08
CA GLN A 241 -22.31 6.49 -49.13
C GLN A 241 -21.47 6.02 -50.32
N TYR A 242 -22.04 5.96 -51.54
CA TYR A 242 -21.38 5.32 -52.68
C TYR A 242 -20.97 6.29 -53.79
N SER A 243 -21.82 7.28 -54.10
CA SER A 243 -21.55 8.26 -55.15
C SER A 243 -20.65 9.41 -54.66
N ALA A 244 -19.98 10.09 -55.60
CA ALA A 244 -19.18 11.27 -55.29
C ALA A 244 -19.98 12.39 -54.61
N GLU A 245 -21.27 12.53 -54.89
CA GLU A 245 -22.13 13.55 -54.29
C GLU A 245 -22.49 13.20 -52.84
N GLU A 246 -22.91 11.96 -52.59
CA GLU A 246 -23.23 11.45 -51.26
C GLU A 246 -22.02 11.54 -50.32
N ILE A 247 -20.85 11.08 -50.78
CA ILE A 247 -19.61 11.12 -50.00
C ILE A 247 -19.23 12.57 -49.67
N ARG A 248 -19.38 13.51 -50.62
CA ARG A 248 -19.08 14.93 -50.37
C ARG A 248 -20.01 15.56 -49.34
N ARG A 249 -21.32 15.32 -49.47
CA ARG A 249 -22.30 15.84 -48.50
C ARG A 249 -22.02 15.30 -47.10
N PHE A 250 -21.70 14.01 -47.01
CA PHE A 250 -21.33 13.40 -45.74
C PHE A 250 -19.99 13.91 -45.22
N LEU A 251 -19.05 14.23 -46.11
CA LEU A 251 -17.77 14.85 -45.78
C LEU A 251 -17.93 16.23 -45.13
N ASP A 252 -18.76 17.10 -45.71
CA ASP A 252 -19.06 18.40 -45.11
C ASP A 252 -19.67 18.23 -43.70
N PHE A 253 -20.54 17.22 -43.53
CA PHE A 253 -21.13 16.89 -42.24
C PHE A 253 -20.10 16.42 -41.20
N PHE A 254 -19.30 15.38 -41.46
CA PHE A 254 -18.41 14.84 -40.44
C PHE A 254 -17.24 15.78 -40.10
N CYS A 255 -16.79 16.61 -41.06
CA CYS A 255 -15.77 17.63 -40.81
C CYS A 255 -16.25 18.69 -39.82
N ALA A 256 -17.55 19.01 -39.83
CA ALA A 256 -18.16 19.92 -38.87
C ALA A 256 -18.52 19.22 -37.54
N PHE A 257 -19.01 17.98 -37.61
CA PHE A 257 -19.53 17.24 -36.46
C PHE A 257 -18.41 16.79 -35.49
N SER A 258 -17.37 16.14 -36.02
CA SER A 258 -16.40 15.43 -35.18
C SER A 258 -15.62 16.35 -34.21
N PRO A 259 -15.19 17.57 -34.61
CA PRO A 259 -14.54 18.50 -33.70
C PRO A 259 -15.44 19.06 -32.60
N GLN A 260 -16.76 19.03 -32.78
CA GLN A 260 -17.72 19.64 -31.85
C GLN A 260 -18.26 18.64 -30.83
N TYR A 261 -18.57 17.41 -31.25
CA TYR A 261 -19.30 16.46 -30.41
C TYR A 261 -18.50 15.20 -30.03
N GLY A 262 -17.62 14.69 -30.90
CA GLY A 262 -16.89 13.44 -30.68
C GLY A 262 -16.52 12.76 -32.00
N LEU A 263 -15.56 11.82 -31.98
CA LEU A 263 -15.04 11.22 -33.21
C LEU A 263 -16.06 10.30 -33.89
N LEU A 264 -16.23 10.46 -35.20
CA LEU A 264 -16.94 9.51 -36.05
C LEU A 264 -15.96 8.52 -36.67
N VAL A 265 -15.97 7.27 -36.19
CA VAL A 265 -15.02 6.22 -36.61
C VAL A 265 -15.40 5.68 -37.98
N HIS A 266 -14.46 5.69 -38.92
CA HIS A 266 -14.71 5.27 -40.30
C HIS A 266 -14.38 3.78 -40.46
N PHE A 267 -15.40 2.94 -40.59
CA PHE A 267 -15.22 1.56 -41.01
C PHE A 267 -15.22 1.45 -42.54
N ALA A 268 -14.37 0.60 -43.12
CA ALA A 268 -14.46 0.27 -44.54
C ALA A 268 -15.70 -0.61 -44.82
N GLU A 269 -15.90 -1.62 -43.99
CA GLU A 269 -17.05 -2.53 -43.96
C GLU A 269 -17.27 -3.05 -42.53
N THR A 270 -18.51 -3.43 -42.20
CA THR A 270 -18.91 -4.02 -40.92
C THR A 270 -19.43 -5.45 -41.12
N HIS A 271 -19.84 -6.13 -40.05
CA HIS A 271 -20.45 -7.46 -40.14
C HIS A 271 -21.86 -7.45 -40.78
N ASP A 272 -22.57 -6.32 -40.76
CA ASP A 272 -23.95 -6.23 -41.28
C ASP A 272 -24.04 -6.03 -42.80
N ASN A 273 -22.95 -5.55 -43.43
CA ASN A 273 -22.94 -5.20 -44.85
C ASN A 273 -22.41 -6.32 -45.74
N ASP A 274 -22.75 -6.24 -47.04
CA ASP A 274 -22.13 -7.10 -48.05
C ASP A 274 -20.64 -6.79 -48.15
N ARG A 275 -19.82 -7.84 -48.38
CA ARG A 275 -18.37 -7.68 -48.49
C ARG A 275 -18.00 -6.85 -49.71
N LEU A 276 -17.10 -5.89 -49.53
CA LEU A 276 -16.62 -5.03 -50.61
C LEU A 276 -15.95 -5.82 -51.73
N ALA A 277 -15.21 -6.88 -51.38
CA ALA A 277 -14.49 -7.73 -52.34
C ALA A 277 -15.44 -8.53 -53.24
N ALA A 278 -16.70 -8.76 -52.82
CA ALA A 278 -17.72 -9.41 -53.66
C ALA A 278 -18.06 -8.58 -54.91
N ARG A 279 -17.90 -7.25 -54.84
CA ARG A 279 -18.08 -6.35 -55.99
C ARG A 279 -16.87 -6.40 -56.92
N SER A 280 -15.68 -6.13 -56.39
CA SER A 280 -14.38 -6.35 -57.07
C SER A 280 -13.22 -6.07 -56.12
N ARG A 281 -12.03 -6.58 -56.44
CA ARG A 281 -10.77 -6.23 -55.74
C ARG A 281 -10.52 -4.71 -55.73
N GLN A 282 -10.64 -4.07 -56.89
CA GLN A 282 -10.39 -2.62 -57.05
C GLN A 282 -11.37 -1.78 -56.23
N TRP A 283 -12.63 -2.21 -56.13
CA TRP A 283 -13.63 -1.55 -55.30
C TRP A 283 -13.29 -1.67 -53.80
N ALA A 284 -12.90 -2.85 -53.34
CA ALA A 284 -12.48 -3.06 -51.95
C ALA A 284 -11.28 -2.19 -51.58
N GLU A 285 -10.23 -2.22 -52.40
CA GLU A 285 -9.02 -1.40 -52.20
C GLU A 285 -9.35 0.10 -52.19
N PHE A 286 -10.17 0.58 -53.12
CA PHE A 286 -10.64 1.97 -53.15
C PHE A 286 -11.36 2.37 -51.86
N ARG A 287 -12.29 1.52 -51.36
CA ARG A 287 -13.08 1.83 -50.17
C ARG A 287 -12.27 1.81 -48.89
N VAL A 288 -11.32 0.88 -48.77
CA VAL A 288 -10.34 0.86 -47.68
C VAL A 288 -9.52 2.14 -47.67
N ASN A 289 -8.94 2.53 -48.82
CA ASN A 289 -8.18 3.77 -48.96
C ASN A 289 -9.04 5.01 -48.64
N LEU A 290 -10.26 5.08 -49.18
CA LEU A 290 -11.18 6.19 -48.97
C LEU A 290 -11.52 6.38 -47.49
N CYS A 291 -11.97 5.33 -46.80
CA CYS A 291 -12.35 5.41 -45.40
C CYS A 291 -11.15 5.76 -44.51
N ALA A 292 -9.98 5.15 -44.75
CA ALA A 292 -8.77 5.43 -43.98
C ALA A 292 -8.28 6.88 -44.17
N LEU A 293 -8.22 7.37 -45.41
CA LEU A 293 -7.70 8.70 -45.71
C LEU A 293 -8.64 9.84 -45.30
N LEU A 294 -9.95 9.57 -45.22
CA LEU A 294 -10.94 10.54 -44.74
C LEU A 294 -11.16 10.49 -43.22
N ALA A 295 -10.67 9.46 -42.53
CA ALA A 295 -10.89 9.24 -41.10
C ALA A 295 -10.43 10.41 -40.21
N PRO A 296 -11.32 11.05 -39.43
CA PRO A 296 -10.90 12.07 -38.46
C PRO A 296 -9.96 11.44 -37.43
N ALA A 297 -8.86 12.12 -37.12
CA ALA A 297 -7.84 11.62 -36.19
C ALA A 297 -7.26 10.22 -36.53
N GLY A 298 -7.37 9.77 -37.79
CA GLY A 298 -6.94 8.43 -38.19
C GLY A 298 -7.81 7.30 -37.62
N ALA A 299 -9.00 7.59 -37.09
CA ALA A 299 -9.92 6.62 -36.51
C ALA A 299 -10.56 5.74 -37.60
N PHE A 300 -9.85 4.68 -37.99
CA PHE A 300 -10.19 3.76 -39.07
C PHE A 300 -10.31 2.32 -38.58
N GLY A 301 -11.30 1.58 -39.09
CA GLY A 301 -11.53 0.17 -38.77
C GLY A 301 -11.95 -0.67 -39.97
N ILE A 302 -11.76 -1.98 -39.85
CA ILE A 302 -12.23 -2.99 -40.81
C ILE A 302 -12.87 -4.16 -40.07
N ALA A 303 -13.84 -4.84 -40.70
CA ALA A 303 -14.21 -6.19 -40.27
C ALA A 303 -13.15 -7.19 -40.75
N ASN A 304 -12.83 -8.18 -39.94
CA ASN A 304 -11.87 -9.23 -40.29
C ASN A 304 -12.24 -9.93 -41.61
N GLY A 305 -11.22 -10.37 -42.34
CA GLY A 305 -11.31 -10.90 -43.71
C GLY A 305 -11.26 -9.83 -44.81
N ALA A 306 -11.32 -8.54 -44.49
CA ALA A 306 -11.27 -7.46 -45.49
C ALA A 306 -9.85 -7.38 -46.09
N GLU A 307 -8.86 -7.52 -45.21
CA GLU A 307 -7.45 -7.69 -45.51
C GLU A 307 -7.19 -8.87 -46.44
N TRP A 308 -8.04 -9.91 -46.38
CA TRP A 308 -7.95 -11.11 -47.20
C TRP A 308 -8.91 -11.15 -48.38
N LEU A 309 -9.60 -10.05 -48.70
CA LEU A 309 -10.58 -9.97 -49.79
C LEU A 309 -11.68 -11.04 -49.70
N ALA A 310 -12.17 -11.34 -48.49
CA ALA A 310 -13.30 -12.24 -48.30
C ALA A 310 -14.54 -11.72 -49.05
N GLN A 311 -15.16 -12.58 -49.87
CA GLN A 311 -16.33 -12.22 -50.70
C GLN A 311 -17.66 -12.64 -50.07
N GLU A 312 -17.64 -13.54 -49.10
CA GLU A 312 -18.85 -14.07 -48.46
C GLU A 312 -19.28 -13.13 -47.32
N LYS A 313 -20.55 -12.71 -47.30
CA LYS A 313 -21.11 -11.88 -46.23
C LYS A 313 -20.95 -12.58 -44.87
N ILE A 314 -20.56 -11.81 -43.85
CA ILE A 314 -20.55 -12.32 -42.47
C ILE A 314 -22.00 -12.64 -42.07
N ASP A 315 -22.29 -13.91 -41.86
CA ASP A 315 -23.54 -14.35 -41.24
C ASP A 315 -23.25 -14.65 -39.78
N VAL A 316 -23.74 -13.79 -38.89
CA VAL A 316 -23.55 -13.92 -37.43
C VAL A 316 -24.21 -15.16 -36.85
N HIS A 317 -25.09 -15.84 -37.61
CA HIS A 317 -25.70 -17.12 -37.21
C HIS A 317 -24.98 -18.36 -37.78
N GLY A 318 -23.95 -18.13 -38.61
CA GLY A 318 -23.24 -19.13 -39.40
C GLY A 318 -21.72 -19.15 -39.15
N ALA A 319 -20.99 -19.90 -39.98
CA ALA A 319 -19.53 -19.94 -39.99
C ALA A 319 -19.01 -19.54 -41.38
N THR A 320 -19.04 -18.25 -41.66
CA THR A 320 -18.56 -17.64 -42.91
C THR A 320 -17.04 -17.76 -43.03
N SER A 321 -16.52 -18.03 -44.23
CA SER A 321 -15.08 -18.04 -44.48
C SER A 321 -14.50 -16.62 -44.50
N LEU A 322 -13.46 -16.36 -43.69
CA LEU A 322 -12.71 -15.10 -43.71
C LEU A 322 -11.65 -15.01 -44.81
N ASN A 323 -11.50 -16.07 -45.62
CA ASN A 323 -10.46 -16.18 -46.66
C ASN A 323 -9.01 -16.02 -46.14
N TRP A 324 -8.79 -16.32 -44.85
CA TRP A 324 -7.50 -16.17 -44.17
C TRP A 324 -6.37 -16.86 -44.93
N GLY A 325 -5.24 -16.17 -45.09
CA GLY A 325 -4.08 -16.70 -45.83
C GLY A 325 -4.19 -16.65 -47.35
N SER A 326 -5.18 -15.93 -47.92
CA SER A 326 -5.31 -15.75 -49.37
C SER A 326 -4.08 -15.10 -50.01
N ALA A 327 -3.61 -15.67 -51.12
CA ALA A 327 -2.48 -15.11 -51.89
C ALA A 327 -2.83 -13.77 -52.56
N ASP A 328 -4.10 -13.54 -52.91
CA ASP A 328 -4.62 -12.23 -53.33
C ASP A 328 -5.25 -11.55 -52.10
N ASN A 329 -4.70 -10.41 -51.69
CA ASN A 329 -5.02 -9.74 -50.44
C ASN A 329 -4.71 -8.23 -50.51
N LEU A 330 -5.03 -7.50 -49.43
CA LEU A 330 -4.80 -6.06 -49.25
C LEU A 330 -3.75 -5.74 -48.17
N ILE A 331 -2.94 -6.71 -47.75
CA ILE A 331 -2.02 -6.56 -46.62
C ILE A 331 -1.02 -5.41 -46.86
N GLU A 332 -0.32 -5.41 -48.00
CA GLU A 332 0.65 -4.36 -48.33
C GLU A 332 -0.01 -2.97 -48.42
N CYS A 333 -1.24 -2.91 -48.91
CA CYS A 333 -2.02 -1.67 -48.98
C CYS A 333 -2.35 -1.15 -47.56
N LEU A 334 -2.85 -2.02 -46.68
CA LEU A 334 -3.15 -1.69 -45.29
C LEU A 334 -1.91 -1.27 -44.51
N GLN A 335 -0.78 -1.95 -44.70
CA GLN A 335 0.49 -1.59 -44.07
C GLN A 335 0.93 -0.16 -44.43
N LYS A 336 0.89 0.19 -45.71
CA LYS A 336 1.22 1.56 -46.17
C LYS A 336 0.26 2.60 -45.60
N LEU A 337 -1.04 2.31 -45.61
CA LEU A 337 -2.07 3.18 -45.06
C LEU A 337 -1.91 3.40 -43.55
N LEU A 338 -1.82 2.33 -42.76
CA LEU A 338 -1.74 2.41 -41.30
C LEU A 338 -0.43 3.07 -40.86
N ASN A 339 0.67 2.80 -41.55
CA ASN A 339 1.93 3.53 -41.35
C ASN A 339 1.76 5.04 -41.61
N LEU A 340 1.05 5.43 -42.66
CA LEU A 340 0.74 6.83 -42.92
C LEU A 340 -0.11 7.45 -41.80
N LEU A 341 -1.19 6.78 -41.41
CA LEU A 341 -2.13 7.25 -40.38
C LEU A 341 -1.45 7.43 -39.02
N HIS A 342 -0.56 6.52 -38.64
CA HIS A 342 0.15 6.57 -37.35
C HIS A 342 1.16 7.71 -37.22
N HIS A 343 1.82 8.07 -38.31
CA HIS A 343 3.03 8.87 -38.20
C HIS A 343 2.96 10.22 -38.92
N HIS A 344 2.04 10.40 -39.87
CA HIS A 344 1.93 11.68 -40.56
C HIS A 344 1.06 12.66 -39.73
N PRO A 345 1.56 13.84 -39.30
CA PRO A 345 0.85 14.71 -38.37
C PRO A 345 -0.53 15.21 -38.84
N ALA A 346 -0.79 15.21 -40.15
CA ALA A 346 -2.08 15.53 -40.76
C ALA A 346 -3.21 14.49 -40.47
N PHE A 347 -2.87 13.35 -39.85
CA PHE A 347 -3.82 12.34 -39.38
C PHE A 347 -3.97 12.33 -37.85
N SER A 348 -3.25 13.18 -37.12
CA SER A 348 -3.35 13.29 -35.66
C SER A 348 -4.66 13.95 -35.20
N ALA A 349 -5.01 13.80 -33.91
CA ALA A 349 -6.28 14.28 -33.32
C ALA A 349 -6.58 15.78 -33.50
N LYS A 350 -5.56 16.64 -33.66
CA LYS A 350 -5.73 18.09 -33.82
C LYS A 350 -5.59 18.58 -35.27
N ALA A 351 -5.48 17.66 -36.23
CA ALA A 351 -5.45 18.02 -37.64
C ALA A 351 -6.79 18.64 -38.08
N LYS A 352 -6.74 19.66 -38.94
CA LYS A 352 -7.95 20.27 -39.49
C LYS A 352 -8.30 19.62 -40.82
N LEU A 353 -9.54 19.19 -40.96
CA LEU A 353 -10.10 18.60 -42.17
C LEU A 353 -10.95 19.66 -42.85
N LEU A 354 -10.59 20.03 -44.09
CA LEU A 354 -11.25 21.08 -44.86
C LEU A 354 -11.62 20.56 -46.26
N PRO A 355 -12.88 20.66 -46.67
CA PRO A 355 -13.26 20.43 -48.06
C PRO A 355 -12.53 21.44 -48.99
N LEU A 356 -12.02 20.98 -50.13
CA LEU A 356 -11.33 21.84 -51.10
C LEU A 356 -12.34 22.71 -51.86
N GLN A 357 -12.21 24.05 -51.81
CA GLN A 357 -13.26 24.96 -52.29
C GLN A 357 -13.17 25.27 -53.79
N SER A 358 -11.97 25.53 -54.34
CA SER A 358 -11.78 25.84 -55.76
C SER A 358 -11.75 24.63 -56.70
N ARG A 359 -12.28 23.48 -56.29
CA ARG A 359 -12.22 22.25 -57.09
C ARG A 359 -13.19 22.29 -58.29
N SER A 360 -12.81 21.65 -59.40
CA SER A 360 -13.74 21.29 -60.49
C SER A 360 -13.54 19.84 -60.91
N GLY A 361 -14.64 19.14 -61.21
CA GLY A 361 -14.65 17.71 -61.53
C GLY A 361 -15.49 16.92 -60.52
N ASN A 362 -15.92 15.72 -60.92
CA ASN A 362 -16.76 14.84 -60.10
C ASN A 362 -15.94 13.92 -59.17
N ALA A 363 -15.03 14.50 -58.38
CA ALA A 363 -14.18 13.77 -57.43
C ALA A 363 -14.39 14.25 -55.99
N VAL A 364 -14.06 13.40 -55.02
CA VAL A 364 -14.00 13.75 -53.59
C VAL A 364 -12.63 14.33 -53.29
N SER A 365 -12.57 15.42 -52.51
CA SER A 365 -11.32 16.09 -52.18
C SER A 365 -11.33 16.64 -50.76
N LEU A 366 -10.30 16.32 -50.00
CA LEU A 366 -10.12 16.75 -48.61
C LEU A 366 -8.71 17.29 -48.40
N LEU A 367 -8.62 18.53 -47.92
CA LEU A 367 -7.37 19.10 -47.43
C LEU A 367 -7.24 18.80 -45.94
N ARG A 368 -6.13 18.17 -45.56
CA ARG A 368 -5.73 17.96 -44.18
C ARG A 368 -4.59 18.90 -43.82
N LEU A 369 -4.80 19.76 -42.84
CA LEU A 369 -3.77 20.63 -42.29
C LEU A 369 -3.29 20.06 -40.96
N THR A 370 -1.99 20.10 -40.71
CA THR A 370 -1.45 19.82 -39.37
C THR A 370 -2.04 20.80 -38.34
N ALA A 371 -1.97 20.45 -37.06
CA ALA A 371 -2.47 21.31 -35.99
C ALA A 371 -1.87 22.73 -36.03
N ASN A 372 -0.57 22.81 -36.37
CA ASN A 372 0.17 24.07 -36.50
C ASN A 372 0.03 24.73 -37.88
N GLN A 373 -0.61 24.05 -38.84
CA GLN A 373 -0.81 24.49 -40.23
C GLN A 373 0.51 24.77 -40.99
N ASP A 374 1.59 24.11 -40.58
CA ASP A 374 2.93 24.15 -41.17
C ASP A 374 3.17 23.07 -42.22
N ASP A 375 2.27 22.09 -42.32
CA ASP A 375 2.27 21.06 -43.33
C ASP A 375 0.84 20.67 -43.70
N ALA A 376 0.67 20.05 -44.87
CA ALA A 376 -0.63 19.67 -45.38
C ALA A 376 -0.56 18.45 -46.30
N VAL A 377 -1.65 17.69 -46.33
CA VAL A 377 -1.88 16.60 -47.27
C VAL A 377 -3.19 16.83 -47.99
N LEU A 378 -3.21 16.64 -49.31
CA LEU A 378 -4.41 16.74 -50.13
C LEU A 378 -4.85 15.35 -50.56
N VAL A 379 -5.98 14.89 -50.05
CA VAL A 379 -6.60 13.61 -50.41
C VAL A 379 -7.56 13.85 -51.58
N LEU A 380 -7.36 13.14 -52.69
CA LEU A 380 -8.23 13.18 -53.87
C LEU A 380 -8.72 11.77 -54.19
N CYS A 381 -10.03 11.58 -54.36
CA CYS A 381 -10.59 10.26 -54.62
C CYS A 381 -11.58 10.30 -55.80
N ASN A 382 -11.45 9.35 -56.72
CA ASN A 382 -12.40 9.12 -57.81
C ASN A 382 -13.25 7.87 -57.52
N PRO A 383 -14.52 8.03 -57.08
CA PRO A 383 -15.41 6.89 -56.82
C PRO A 383 -16.05 6.31 -58.09
N ASP A 384 -15.82 6.89 -59.27
CA ASP A 384 -16.35 6.37 -60.53
C ASP A 384 -15.62 5.08 -60.93
N ALA A 385 -16.38 4.06 -61.35
CA ALA A 385 -15.87 2.74 -61.68
C ALA A 385 -15.37 2.60 -63.13
N HIS A 386 -15.65 3.58 -63.98
CA HIS A 386 -15.44 3.48 -65.42
C HIS A 386 -14.67 4.68 -65.98
N GLU A 387 -15.00 5.89 -65.53
CA GLU A 387 -14.47 7.11 -66.10
C GLU A 387 -13.30 7.68 -65.29
N LYS A 388 -12.33 8.21 -66.01
CA LYS A 388 -11.27 9.03 -65.41
C LYS A 388 -11.82 10.41 -65.08
N VAL A 389 -11.37 10.98 -63.97
CA VAL A 389 -11.79 12.32 -63.54
C VAL A 389 -10.57 13.22 -63.39
N THR A 390 -10.53 14.32 -64.13
CA THR A 390 -9.53 15.37 -63.92
C THR A 390 -10.02 16.37 -62.89
N VAL A 391 -9.28 16.52 -61.80
CA VAL A 391 -9.56 17.49 -60.74
C VAL A 391 -8.64 18.68 -60.90
N PHE A 392 -9.21 19.89 -61.03
CA PHE A 392 -8.45 21.14 -60.99
C PHE A 392 -8.72 21.90 -59.70
N TRP A 393 -7.72 22.57 -59.13
CA TRP A 393 -7.84 23.44 -57.95
C TRP A 393 -6.81 24.57 -58.00
N GLN A 394 -7.02 25.62 -57.19
CA GLN A 394 -6.04 26.71 -57.04
C GLN A 394 -4.85 26.25 -56.21
N ASP A 395 -3.64 26.39 -56.76
CA ASP A 395 -2.40 25.95 -56.13
C ASP A 395 -2.18 26.59 -54.74
N GLN A 396 -2.73 27.79 -54.55
CA GLN A 396 -2.65 28.56 -53.30
C GLN A 396 -3.41 27.92 -52.13
N GLU A 397 -4.48 27.16 -52.37
CA GLU A 397 -5.19 26.43 -51.29
C GLU A 397 -4.34 25.33 -50.67
N PHE A 398 -3.33 24.85 -51.38
CA PHE A 398 -2.37 23.86 -50.91
C PHE A 398 -0.97 24.46 -50.63
N ALA A 399 -0.87 25.79 -50.45
CA ALA A 399 0.40 26.48 -50.27
C ALA A 399 1.03 26.30 -48.88
N ALA A 400 0.26 25.87 -47.87
CA ALA A 400 0.75 25.61 -46.51
C ALA A 400 1.88 24.56 -46.48
N ALA A 401 1.91 23.64 -47.45
CA ALA A 401 2.98 22.64 -47.62
C ALA A 401 4.14 23.08 -48.54
N GLY A 402 4.14 24.33 -49.03
CA GLY A 402 5.11 24.88 -49.99
C GLY A 402 4.66 24.82 -51.46
N THR A 403 5.53 25.29 -52.38
CA THR A 403 5.30 25.27 -53.84
C THR A 403 6.29 24.33 -54.53
N GLY A 404 5.86 23.51 -55.50
CA GLY A 404 6.74 22.56 -56.16
C GLY A 404 6.07 21.30 -56.71
N ASN A 405 6.80 20.18 -56.72
CA ASN A 405 6.28 18.89 -57.18
C ASN A 405 5.25 18.30 -56.20
N LEU A 406 4.35 17.44 -56.69
CA LEU A 406 3.47 16.62 -55.87
C LEU A 406 3.90 15.17 -55.92
N TYR A 407 3.89 14.53 -54.75
CA TYR A 407 4.13 13.11 -54.56
C TYR A 407 2.87 12.49 -54.00
N ASP A 408 2.50 11.31 -54.50
CA ASP A 408 1.49 10.49 -53.85
C ASP A 408 2.14 9.63 -52.77
N LEU A 409 1.70 9.78 -51.52
CA LEU A 409 2.27 9.08 -50.37
C LEU A 409 1.91 7.59 -50.34
N LEU A 410 0.93 7.13 -51.12
CA LEU A 410 0.57 5.71 -51.21
C LEU A 410 1.47 4.95 -52.19
N SER A 411 1.70 5.51 -53.38
CA SER A 411 2.58 4.92 -54.40
C SER A 411 4.06 5.32 -54.27
N GLY A 412 4.34 6.45 -53.62
CA GLY A 412 5.67 7.07 -53.58
C GLY A 412 6.05 7.80 -54.88
N GLU A 413 5.16 7.82 -55.88
CA GLU A 413 5.47 8.37 -57.20
C GLU A 413 5.31 9.89 -57.25
N ARG A 414 6.17 10.52 -58.07
CA ARG A 414 6.03 11.94 -58.42
C ARG A 414 4.98 12.08 -59.51
N LEU A 415 3.96 12.89 -59.25
CA LEU A 415 2.86 13.11 -60.20
C LEU A 415 3.14 14.26 -61.17
N SER A 416 2.64 14.10 -62.40
CA SER A 416 2.69 15.14 -63.43
C SER A 416 1.45 16.02 -63.33
N LEU A 417 1.64 17.33 -63.17
CA LEU A 417 0.56 18.31 -63.02
C LEU A 417 0.15 18.89 -64.37
N GLN A 418 -1.15 18.88 -64.65
CA GLN A 418 -1.74 19.69 -65.72
C GLN A 418 -1.92 21.12 -65.20
N ARG A 419 -1.63 22.13 -66.03
CA ARG A 419 -1.85 23.54 -65.69
C ARG A 419 -2.93 24.13 -66.57
N ASN A 420 -3.92 24.76 -65.95
CA ASN A 420 -4.99 25.50 -66.63
C ASN A 420 -5.12 26.87 -65.97
N PHE A 421 -4.50 27.90 -66.57
CA PHE A 421 -4.35 29.25 -66.00
C PHE A 421 -3.74 29.26 -64.58
N ASP A 422 -4.50 29.71 -63.58
CA ASP A 422 -4.14 29.80 -62.16
C ASP A 422 -4.38 28.49 -61.39
N ARG A 423 -4.87 27.44 -62.06
CA ARG A 423 -5.24 26.16 -61.46
C ARG A 423 -4.30 25.04 -61.91
N ILE A 424 -3.98 24.16 -60.98
CA ILE A 424 -3.28 22.91 -61.25
C ILE A 424 -4.28 21.76 -61.19
N GLY A 425 -4.02 20.68 -61.93
CA GLY A 425 -4.89 19.52 -61.93
C GLY A 425 -4.18 18.20 -62.17
N ILE A 426 -4.84 17.13 -61.73
CA ILE A 426 -4.39 15.75 -61.85
C ILE A 426 -5.55 14.91 -62.41
N GLU A 427 -5.22 13.99 -63.31
CA GLU A 427 -6.15 12.96 -63.79
C GLU A 427 -6.15 11.78 -62.82
N LEU A 428 -7.30 11.45 -62.26
CA LEU A 428 -7.50 10.32 -61.37
C LEU A 428 -8.07 9.12 -62.14
N PRO A 429 -7.43 7.94 -62.10
CA PRO A 429 -8.01 6.70 -62.64
C PRO A 429 -9.36 6.35 -61.99
N PRO A 430 -10.18 5.48 -62.60
CA PRO A 430 -11.37 4.93 -61.95
C PRO A 430 -11.00 4.22 -60.64
N LEU A 431 -11.84 4.34 -59.61
CA LEU A 431 -11.66 3.74 -58.28
C LEU A 431 -10.28 3.98 -57.67
N SER A 432 -9.83 5.23 -57.65
CA SER A 432 -8.50 5.59 -57.13
C SER A 432 -8.58 6.61 -56.00
N CYS A 433 -7.63 6.53 -55.07
CA CYS A 433 -7.42 7.46 -53.97
C CYS A 433 -5.95 7.89 -54.00
N PHE A 434 -5.69 9.19 -54.09
CA PHE A 434 -4.35 9.77 -54.04
C PHE A 434 -4.20 10.57 -52.75
N CYS A 435 -3.04 10.46 -52.11
CA CYS A 435 -2.71 11.15 -50.87
C CYS A 435 -1.50 12.05 -51.11
N LEU A 436 -1.75 13.31 -51.48
CA LEU A 436 -0.74 14.18 -52.08
C LEU A 436 0.03 15.00 -51.04
N SER A 437 1.35 15.01 -51.16
CA SER A 437 2.24 15.87 -50.39
C SER A 437 3.24 16.60 -51.30
N ARG A 438 3.73 17.76 -50.84
CA ARG A 438 4.84 18.50 -51.47
C ARG A 438 6.21 17.96 -51.07
N LYS A 439 6.27 17.18 -49.99
CA LYS A 439 7.50 16.57 -49.49
C LYS A 439 7.64 15.18 -50.09
N GLN A 440 8.81 14.89 -50.66
CA GLN A 440 9.13 13.59 -51.26
C GLN A 440 9.22 12.46 -50.23
N GLN A 441 9.44 12.80 -48.96
CA GLN A 441 9.70 11.80 -47.93
C GLN A 441 8.44 11.00 -47.60
N PRO A 442 8.47 9.66 -47.69
CA PRO A 442 7.59 8.85 -46.88
C PRO A 442 7.92 9.11 -45.40
N VAL A 443 6.93 8.93 -44.54
CA VAL A 443 7.13 8.74 -43.10
C VAL A 443 8.40 7.90 -42.87
N ALA A 444 9.28 8.36 -41.98
CA ALA A 444 10.62 7.80 -41.78
C ALA A 444 10.67 6.26 -41.77
N ASP A 445 11.53 5.67 -42.62
CA ASP A 445 12.01 4.30 -42.45
C ASP A 445 12.73 4.19 -41.11
N GLY A 446 12.12 3.46 -40.18
CA GLY A 446 12.64 3.29 -38.85
C GLY A 446 11.94 2.17 -38.11
N VAL A 447 12.45 0.96 -38.30
CA VAL A 447 12.34 -0.18 -37.37
C VAL A 447 12.28 0.32 -35.91
N PHE A 448 11.18 0.05 -35.21
CA PHE A 448 10.98 0.20 -33.75
C PHE A 448 11.75 1.35 -33.07
N LYS A 449 11.45 2.60 -33.46
CA LYS A 449 11.61 3.76 -32.56
C LYS A 449 10.30 3.92 -31.79
N VAL A 450 10.39 4.28 -30.50
CA VAL A 450 9.27 4.65 -29.61
C VAL A 450 8.15 5.27 -30.45
N ASP A 451 6.97 4.64 -30.45
CA ASP A 451 5.89 5.06 -31.34
C ASP A 451 5.32 6.43 -30.93
N ALA A 452 4.51 7.04 -31.80
CA ALA A 452 3.98 8.39 -31.54
C ALA A 452 3.14 8.46 -30.24
N ASN A 453 2.47 7.36 -29.87
CA ASN A 453 1.66 7.29 -28.66
C ASN A 453 2.55 7.22 -27.42
N GLN A 454 3.58 6.38 -27.42
CA GLN A 454 4.56 6.30 -26.34
C GLN A 454 5.30 7.64 -26.15
N TRP A 455 5.61 8.35 -27.23
CA TRP A 455 6.14 9.71 -27.15
C TRP A 455 5.17 10.71 -26.52
N GLN A 456 3.87 10.60 -26.84
CA GLN A 456 2.86 11.44 -26.21
C GLN A 456 2.71 11.11 -24.72
N MET A 457 2.71 9.83 -24.33
CA MET A 457 2.71 9.40 -22.92
C MET A 457 3.90 9.98 -22.16
N LEU A 458 5.11 9.94 -22.74
CA LEU A 458 6.30 10.55 -22.14
C LEU A 458 6.13 12.06 -21.93
N ARG A 459 5.55 12.77 -22.90
CA ARG A 459 5.28 14.21 -22.79
C ARG A 459 4.26 14.50 -21.70
N ASP A 460 3.20 13.71 -21.62
CA ASP A 460 2.16 13.85 -20.59
C ASP A 460 2.75 13.62 -19.20
N LEU A 461 3.54 12.55 -19.02
CA LEU A 461 4.27 12.29 -17.78
C LEU A 461 5.23 13.42 -17.39
N VAL A 462 5.91 14.05 -18.36
CA VAL A 462 6.74 15.23 -18.09
C VAL A 462 5.90 16.40 -17.60
N MET A 463 4.78 16.70 -18.29
CA MET A 463 3.90 17.80 -17.91
C MET A 463 3.35 17.59 -16.50
N ASP A 464 2.87 16.38 -16.18
CA ASP A 464 2.33 16.05 -14.87
C ASP A 464 3.39 16.10 -13.77
N SER A 465 4.59 15.58 -14.05
CA SER A 465 5.70 15.58 -13.08
C SER A 465 6.18 17.00 -12.78
N VAL A 466 6.31 17.84 -13.82
CA VAL A 466 6.67 19.26 -13.63
C VAL A 466 5.54 20.00 -12.93
N ALA A 467 4.28 19.76 -13.29
CA ALA A 467 3.14 20.38 -12.65
C ALA A 467 3.08 20.05 -11.15
N SER A 468 3.38 18.81 -10.79
CA SER A 468 3.43 18.33 -9.41
C SER A 468 4.55 18.98 -8.58
N VAL A 469 5.66 19.36 -9.20
CA VAL A 469 6.83 19.95 -8.52
C VAL A 469 6.84 21.48 -8.54
N ARG A 470 6.56 22.08 -9.70
CA ARG A 470 6.71 23.52 -9.97
C ARG A 470 5.36 24.26 -10.11
N GLY A 471 4.24 23.55 -10.06
CA GLY A 471 2.92 24.11 -10.39
C GLY A 471 2.71 24.20 -11.91
N VAL A 472 1.64 24.85 -12.36
CA VAL A 472 1.34 24.98 -13.79
C VAL A 472 2.39 25.87 -14.46
N VAL A 473 3.08 25.35 -15.48
CA VAL A 473 4.13 26.04 -16.23
C VAL A 473 3.81 26.00 -17.73
N GLU A 474 4.11 27.06 -18.46
CA GLU A 474 4.08 27.06 -19.92
C GLU A 474 5.36 26.45 -20.50
N PHE A 475 5.22 25.48 -21.40
CA PHE A 475 6.35 24.85 -22.07
C PHE A 475 6.57 25.41 -23.47
N LYS A 476 7.84 25.61 -23.83
CA LYS A 476 8.25 25.64 -25.24
C LYS A 476 8.36 24.21 -25.75
N GLU A 477 7.87 23.96 -26.96
CA GLU A 477 7.84 22.62 -27.57
C GLU A 477 9.21 21.90 -27.53
N GLN A 478 10.29 22.61 -27.85
CA GLN A 478 11.65 22.06 -27.84
C GLN A 478 12.15 21.65 -26.44
N GLU A 479 11.67 22.32 -25.41
CA GLU A 479 12.01 22.02 -24.01
C GLU A 479 11.28 20.76 -23.55
N LEU A 480 9.98 20.65 -23.84
CA LEU A 480 9.18 19.47 -23.55
C LEU A 480 9.75 18.21 -24.21
N VAL A 481 10.14 18.30 -25.48
CA VAL A 481 10.79 17.19 -26.20
C VAL A 481 12.11 16.78 -25.55
N ARG A 482 12.94 17.75 -25.13
CA ARG A 482 14.20 17.46 -24.43
C ARG A 482 13.97 16.76 -23.10
N MET A 483 12.98 17.21 -22.34
CA MET A 483 12.60 16.61 -21.06
C MET A 483 12.02 15.21 -21.22
N ALA A 484 11.17 14.99 -22.22
CA ALA A 484 10.60 13.68 -22.53
C ALA A 484 11.70 12.67 -22.92
N LYS A 485 12.69 13.12 -23.70
CA LYS A 485 13.86 12.31 -24.02
C LYS A 485 14.65 11.94 -22.75
N HIS A 486 14.88 12.91 -21.85
CA HIS A 486 15.58 12.64 -20.59
C HIS A 486 14.82 11.65 -19.70
N LEU A 487 13.48 11.76 -19.61
CA LEU A 487 12.62 10.81 -18.90
C LEU A 487 12.74 9.38 -19.48
N HIS A 488 12.73 9.26 -20.81
CA HIS A 488 12.89 7.98 -21.50
C HIS A 488 14.27 7.33 -21.30
N GLU A 489 15.33 8.15 -21.22
CA GLU A 489 16.70 7.70 -20.95
C GLU A 489 16.84 7.21 -19.49
N ASN A 490 16.41 8.02 -18.52
CA ASN A 490 16.50 7.69 -17.11
C ASN A 490 15.45 8.46 -16.28
N PRO A 491 14.38 7.79 -15.83
CA PRO A 491 13.29 8.47 -15.13
C PRO A 491 13.71 9.06 -13.78
N ARG A 492 14.65 8.40 -13.09
CA ARG A 492 15.17 8.88 -11.81
C ARG A 492 16.00 10.16 -11.97
N GLU A 493 16.90 10.21 -12.96
CA GLU A 493 17.71 11.40 -13.24
C GLU A 493 16.85 12.55 -13.80
N PHE A 494 15.83 12.23 -14.59
CA PHE A 494 14.82 13.21 -15.00
C PHE A 494 14.15 13.85 -13.78
N LEU A 495 13.60 13.06 -12.86
CA LEU A 495 12.97 13.60 -11.64
C LEU A 495 13.97 14.38 -10.80
N ARG A 496 15.20 13.89 -10.65
CA ARG A 496 16.28 14.62 -9.95
C ARG A 496 16.51 16.01 -10.55
N SER A 497 16.47 16.14 -11.87
CA SER A 497 16.66 17.42 -12.58
C SER A 497 15.55 18.45 -12.31
N LEU A 498 14.41 18.03 -11.77
CA LEU A 498 13.33 18.93 -11.40
C LEU A 498 13.65 19.72 -10.10
N TYR A 499 14.56 19.20 -9.28
CA TYR A 499 14.97 19.76 -7.99
C TYR A 499 16.34 20.43 -8.05
N GLN A 500 16.63 21.27 -7.06
CA GLN A 500 17.94 21.90 -6.93
C GLN A 500 19.04 20.85 -6.64
N PRO A 501 20.27 21.01 -7.16
CA PRO A 501 21.38 20.14 -6.83
C PRO A 501 21.56 20.00 -5.32
N GLY A 502 21.72 18.77 -4.83
CA GLY A 502 21.86 18.46 -3.41
C GLY A 502 20.55 18.44 -2.60
N ALA A 503 19.40 18.82 -3.17
CA ALA A 503 18.10 18.68 -2.50
C ALA A 503 17.66 17.21 -2.42
N TYR A 504 16.75 16.90 -1.48
CA TYR A 504 16.10 15.59 -1.41
C TYR A 504 15.20 15.35 -2.63
N LEU A 505 15.23 14.12 -3.15
CA LEU A 505 14.35 13.64 -4.22
C LEU A 505 13.22 12.81 -3.59
N PRO A 506 11.96 13.30 -3.58
CA PRO A 506 10.80 12.56 -3.08
C PRO A 506 10.41 11.43 -4.05
N LEU A 507 11.18 10.34 -4.04
CA LEU A 507 10.97 9.18 -4.90
C LEU A 507 10.95 7.91 -4.05
N LEU A 508 9.93 7.10 -4.27
CA LEU A 508 9.82 5.74 -3.78
C LEU A 508 9.97 4.78 -4.96
N GLU A 509 10.86 3.82 -4.84
CA GLU A 509 10.93 2.70 -5.78
C GLU A 509 10.12 1.52 -5.21
N TRP A 510 9.20 0.97 -6.00
CA TRP A 510 8.41 -0.21 -5.63
C TRP A 510 8.81 -1.40 -6.49
N ILE A 511 9.16 -2.51 -5.85
CA ILE A 511 9.75 -3.70 -6.49
C ILE A 511 8.75 -4.87 -6.43
N PRO A 512 8.22 -5.33 -7.58
CA PRO A 512 7.38 -6.53 -7.64
C PRO A 512 8.10 -7.75 -7.04
N GLY A 513 7.39 -8.56 -6.25
CA GLY A 513 7.93 -9.74 -5.58
C GLY A 513 8.71 -9.48 -4.28
N GLN A 514 8.96 -8.21 -3.90
CA GLN A 514 9.61 -7.85 -2.63
C GLN A 514 8.71 -6.99 -1.74
N ASP A 515 8.07 -5.97 -2.32
CA ASP A 515 7.30 -4.99 -1.54
C ASP A 515 5.86 -5.41 -1.22
N GLU A 516 5.41 -6.57 -1.70
CA GLU A 516 4.07 -7.12 -1.43
C GLU A 516 3.90 -7.55 0.03
N HIS A 517 4.99 -7.94 0.68
CA HIS A 517 4.97 -8.40 2.06
C HIS A 517 4.96 -7.24 3.07
N ARG A 518 5.06 -5.98 2.64
CA ARG A 518 4.95 -4.81 3.53
C ARG A 518 3.93 -3.79 3.09
N VAL A 519 3.47 -3.02 4.07
CA VAL A 519 2.80 -1.75 3.82
C VAL A 519 3.88 -0.70 3.55
N VAL A 520 3.98 -0.23 2.30
CA VAL A 520 5.02 0.73 1.92
C VAL A 520 4.58 2.15 2.32
N PRO A 521 5.31 2.85 3.20
CA PRO A 521 4.98 4.22 3.56
C PRO A 521 5.23 5.16 2.37
N VAL A 522 4.23 5.94 2.00
CA VAL A 522 4.28 6.95 0.93
C VAL A 522 4.14 8.34 1.57
N PRO A 523 5.25 9.04 1.83
CA PRO A 523 5.19 10.39 2.37
C PRO A 523 4.57 11.36 1.33
N PRO A 524 4.05 12.52 1.77
CA PRO A 524 3.51 13.53 0.86
C PRO A 524 4.50 13.90 -0.24
N ARG A 525 3.99 14.20 -1.43
CA ARG A 525 4.77 14.62 -2.62
C ARG A 525 5.71 13.55 -3.20
N HIS A 526 5.67 12.30 -2.74
CA HIS A 526 6.49 11.25 -3.32
C HIS A 526 5.92 10.75 -4.64
N PHE A 527 6.80 10.65 -5.63
CA PHE A 527 6.59 9.85 -6.82
C PHE A 527 6.77 8.37 -6.48
N ILE A 528 6.04 7.48 -7.16
CA ILE A 528 6.28 6.04 -7.07
C ILE A 528 6.76 5.57 -8.44
N LEU A 529 7.95 4.99 -8.47
CA LEU A 529 8.59 4.47 -9.69
C LEU A 529 8.67 2.95 -9.61
N LEU A 530 8.22 2.30 -10.68
CA LEU A 530 8.41 0.88 -10.89
C LEU A 530 9.26 0.70 -12.14
N CYS A 531 10.29 -0.14 -12.07
CA CYS A 531 11.11 -0.49 -13.22
C CYS A 531 11.29 -2.02 -13.30
N THR A 532 11.00 -2.61 -14.46
CA THR A 532 11.02 -4.06 -14.66
C THR A 532 11.59 -4.39 -16.04
N SER A 533 11.94 -5.66 -16.29
CA SER A 533 12.44 -6.12 -17.61
C SER A 533 11.33 -6.48 -18.60
N THR A 534 10.08 -6.48 -18.16
CA THR A 534 8.91 -6.91 -18.94
C THR A 534 7.87 -5.79 -18.96
N PRO A 535 7.10 -5.62 -20.06
CA PRO A 535 6.03 -4.64 -20.09
C PRO A 535 4.98 -4.96 -19.03
N PHE A 536 4.32 -3.95 -18.49
CA PHE A 536 3.35 -4.14 -17.42
C PHE A 536 2.30 -3.02 -17.38
N LEU A 537 1.24 -3.29 -16.63
CA LEU A 537 0.19 -2.34 -16.31
C LEU A 537 0.04 -2.25 -14.79
N ALA A 538 -0.07 -1.03 -14.25
CA ALA A 538 -0.15 -0.83 -12.81
C ALA A 538 -1.24 0.15 -12.41
N TYR A 539 -1.88 -0.12 -11.26
CA TYR A 539 -3.01 0.65 -10.73
C TYR A 539 -2.81 0.95 -9.25
N ILE A 540 -3.05 2.20 -8.86
CA ILE A 540 -3.24 2.55 -7.44
C ILE A 540 -4.73 2.71 -7.17
N ARG A 541 -5.25 1.97 -6.19
CA ARG A 541 -6.67 1.92 -5.84
C ARG A 541 -6.96 2.31 -4.39
N ARG A 542 -8.12 2.94 -4.21
CA ARG A 542 -8.78 3.20 -2.92
C ARG A 542 -10.07 2.39 -2.87
N GLY A 543 -10.03 1.22 -2.22
CA GLY A 543 -11.10 0.24 -2.35
C GLY A 543 -11.29 -0.11 -3.83
N ARG A 544 -12.50 0.11 -4.36
CA ARG A 544 -12.80 -0.15 -5.78
C ARG A 544 -12.40 1.00 -6.72
N LYS A 545 -12.16 2.20 -6.20
CA LYS A 545 -11.85 3.37 -7.01
C LYS A 545 -10.40 3.37 -7.48
N CYS A 546 -10.16 3.41 -8.79
CA CYS A 546 -8.84 3.71 -9.35
C CYS A 546 -8.49 5.18 -9.12
N LEU A 547 -7.31 5.43 -8.54
CA LEU A 547 -6.76 6.78 -8.36
C LEU A 547 -5.82 7.14 -9.50
N GLN A 548 -5.00 6.19 -9.94
CA GLN A 548 -4.09 6.33 -11.08
C GLN A 548 -3.92 4.96 -11.75
N ALA A 549 -3.96 4.93 -13.07
CA ALA A 549 -3.61 3.80 -13.90
C ALA A 549 -2.41 4.22 -14.78
N VAL A 550 -1.36 3.41 -14.81
CA VAL A 550 -0.15 3.72 -15.57
C VAL A 550 0.28 2.48 -16.32
N GLN A 551 0.36 2.62 -17.64
CA GLN A 551 0.98 1.64 -18.52
C GLN A 551 2.49 1.88 -18.59
N ALA A 552 3.25 0.78 -18.57
CA ALA A 552 4.71 0.88 -18.60
C ALA A 552 5.23 1.38 -19.95
N VAL A 553 6.20 2.29 -19.91
CA VAL A 553 6.86 2.86 -21.07
C VAL A 553 8.25 2.24 -21.22
N PRO A 554 8.68 1.85 -22.44
CA PRO A 554 10.03 1.33 -22.64
C PRO A 554 11.09 2.39 -22.34
N GLN A 555 12.22 1.94 -21.79
CA GLN A 555 13.44 2.70 -21.59
C GLN A 555 14.44 2.39 -22.72
N GLN A 556 15.44 3.26 -22.90
CA GLN A 556 16.48 3.05 -23.90
C GLN A 556 17.32 1.77 -23.65
N ASP A 557 17.41 1.32 -22.40
CA ASP A 557 18.19 0.12 -22.00
C ASP A 557 17.40 -1.20 -22.15
N GLY A 558 16.17 -1.15 -22.67
CA GLY A 558 15.31 -2.31 -22.88
C GLY A 558 14.43 -2.69 -21.68
N ARG A 559 14.52 -1.97 -20.56
CA ARG A 559 13.58 -2.10 -19.43
C ARG A 559 12.30 -1.30 -19.67
N PHE A 560 11.32 -1.47 -18.80
CA PHE A 560 10.06 -0.72 -18.80
C PHE A 560 9.90 -0.01 -17.46
N PHE A 561 9.30 1.18 -17.46
CA PHE A 561 9.01 1.91 -16.24
C PHE A 561 7.59 2.47 -16.21
N ALA A 562 7.05 2.60 -15.00
CA ALA A 562 5.82 3.33 -14.72
C ALA A 562 6.10 4.36 -13.63
N LEU A 563 5.59 5.58 -13.82
CA LEU A 563 5.78 6.69 -12.91
C LEU A 563 4.42 7.22 -12.43
N PHE A 564 4.10 6.93 -11.17
CA PHE A 564 2.92 7.46 -10.50
C PHE A 564 3.19 8.86 -9.93
N GLN A 565 2.22 9.74 -10.14
CA GLN A 565 2.26 11.12 -9.67
C GLN A 565 1.94 11.19 -8.17
N PRO A 566 2.46 12.19 -7.43
CA PRO A 566 2.22 12.25 -6.00
C PRO A 566 0.76 12.39 -5.61
N LEU A 567 0.32 11.53 -4.68
CA LEU A 567 -1.05 11.54 -4.15
C LEU A 567 -1.23 12.56 -3.01
N ARG A 568 -2.46 13.07 -2.86
CA ARG A 568 -2.83 13.99 -1.78
C ARG A 568 -3.38 13.21 -0.59
N ALA A 569 -2.74 13.36 0.57
CA ALA A 569 -3.18 12.75 1.84
C ALA A 569 -4.32 13.54 2.50
N ASN A 570 -5.26 12.86 3.14
CA ASN A 570 -6.43 13.45 3.82
C ASN A 570 -6.20 13.73 5.32
N GLY A 571 -5.03 14.23 5.71
CA GLY A 571 -4.70 14.57 7.11
C GLY A 571 -4.61 13.39 8.09
N CYS A 572 -4.95 12.18 7.65
CA CYS A 572 -4.80 10.91 8.36
C CYS A 572 -4.03 9.92 7.49
N LEU A 573 -3.52 8.84 8.10
CA LEU A 573 -2.92 7.74 7.35
C LEU A 573 -4.00 6.97 6.61
N GLU A 574 -3.75 6.73 5.34
CA GLU A 574 -4.68 6.05 4.46
C GLU A 574 -4.03 4.84 3.79
N HIS A 575 -4.69 3.68 3.84
CA HIS A 575 -4.24 2.48 3.16
C HIS A 575 -4.79 2.45 1.73
N LEU A 576 -3.88 2.23 0.77
CA LEU A 576 -4.17 2.07 -0.65
C LEU A 576 -3.61 0.73 -1.13
N GLU A 577 -4.09 0.29 -2.28
CA GLU A 577 -3.61 -0.93 -2.94
C GLU A 577 -2.88 -0.57 -4.24
N LEU A 578 -1.72 -1.18 -4.48
CA LEU A 578 -0.99 -1.12 -5.74
C LEU A 578 -1.06 -2.49 -6.41
N GLN A 579 -1.72 -2.56 -7.56
CA GLN A 579 -1.78 -3.77 -8.37
C GLN A 579 -0.86 -3.61 -9.58
N VAL A 580 -0.07 -4.63 -9.90
CA VAL A 580 0.85 -4.65 -11.05
C VAL A 580 0.66 -5.95 -11.81
N SER A 581 0.39 -5.87 -13.10
CA SER A 581 0.30 -7.02 -14.01
C SER A 581 1.49 -6.98 -14.96
N LEU A 582 2.47 -7.86 -14.72
CA LEU A 582 3.64 -8.06 -15.57
C LEU A 582 3.29 -9.01 -16.71
N PHE A 583 3.56 -8.62 -17.95
CA PHE A 583 3.29 -9.45 -19.12
C PHE A 583 4.55 -10.21 -19.53
N GLU A 584 4.69 -11.44 -19.06
CA GLU A 584 5.74 -12.37 -19.48
C GLU A 584 5.26 -13.21 -20.67
N ALA A 585 6.21 -13.87 -21.37
CA ALA A 585 5.87 -14.63 -22.57
C ALA A 585 4.84 -15.74 -22.28
N GLY A 586 3.60 -15.54 -22.71
CA GLY A 586 2.49 -16.49 -22.58
C GLY A 586 1.75 -16.48 -21.24
N GLN A 587 2.12 -15.61 -20.28
CA GLN A 587 1.43 -15.49 -18.99
C GLN A 587 1.62 -14.11 -18.35
N ALA A 588 0.54 -13.54 -17.80
CA ALA A 588 0.61 -12.39 -16.91
C ALA A 588 0.86 -12.81 -15.45
N ILE A 589 1.84 -12.19 -14.79
CA ILE A 589 2.10 -12.34 -13.36
C ILE A 589 1.55 -11.11 -12.63
N ARG A 590 0.64 -11.33 -11.68
CA ARG A 590 -0.03 -10.26 -10.93
C ARG A 590 0.55 -10.14 -9.53
N HIS A 591 0.94 -8.93 -9.16
CA HIS A 591 1.46 -8.57 -7.85
C HIS A 591 0.52 -7.56 -7.19
N THR A 592 0.23 -7.73 -5.89
CA THR A 592 -0.63 -6.82 -5.13
C THR A 592 0.06 -6.40 -3.84
N GLY A 593 0.41 -5.12 -3.75
CA GLY A 593 1.06 -4.52 -2.58
C GLY A 593 0.17 -3.51 -1.86
N GLN A 594 0.47 -3.25 -0.59
CA GLN A 594 -0.21 -2.23 0.20
C GLN A 594 0.66 -0.96 0.30
N LEU A 595 0.04 0.20 0.08
CA LEU A 595 0.66 1.50 0.29
C LEU A 595 0.00 2.18 1.50
N ALA A 596 0.77 2.94 2.27
CA ALA A 596 0.26 3.80 3.32
C ALA A 596 0.59 5.26 3.02
N LEU A 597 -0.40 6.01 2.57
CA LEU A 597 -0.26 7.43 2.32
C LEU A 597 -0.17 8.18 3.65
N LEU A 598 0.99 8.78 3.93
CA LEU A 598 1.27 9.37 5.23
C LEU A 598 0.75 10.81 5.34
N PRO A 599 0.22 11.22 6.50
CA PRO A 599 -0.16 12.60 6.73
C PRO A 599 1.09 13.48 6.90
N GLN A 600 1.03 14.72 6.40
CA GLN A 600 2.10 15.69 6.64
C GLN A 600 2.12 16.16 8.10
N VAL A 601 0.94 16.29 8.71
CA VAL A 601 0.71 16.69 10.10
C VAL A 601 -0.30 15.70 10.68
N ILE A 602 0.01 15.10 11.83
CA ILE A 602 -0.99 14.29 12.55
C ILE A 602 -1.91 15.23 13.32
N SER A 603 -3.20 14.97 13.25
CA SER A 603 -4.16 15.52 14.20
C SER A 603 -3.78 15.14 15.64
N PRO A 604 -4.05 16.00 16.63
CA PRO A 604 -3.93 15.63 18.04
C PRO A 604 -4.65 14.30 18.34
N VAL A 605 -4.01 13.46 19.13
CA VAL A 605 -4.46 12.10 19.48
C VAL A 605 -5.14 12.14 20.84
N LYS A 606 -6.29 11.49 20.97
CA LYS A 606 -6.97 11.28 22.25
C LYS A 606 -6.57 9.91 22.80
N LEU A 607 -6.15 9.85 24.06
CA LEU A 607 -5.87 8.57 24.76
C LEU A 607 -7.16 7.96 25.32
N GLU A 608 -8.21 7.93 24.50
CA GLU A 608 -9.52 7.39 24.82
C GLU A 608 -10.06 6.70 23.56
N LEU A 609 -10.53 5.45 23.71
CA LEU A 609 -11.12 4.67 22.63
C LEU A 609 -12.58 4.32 22.97
N PRO A 610 -13.53 4.57 22.06
CA PRO A 610 -14.90 4.13 22.24
C PRO A 610 -14.99 2.60 22.13
N ALA A 611 -16.02 2.01 22.73
CA ALA A 611 -16.22 0.56 22.76
C ALA A 611 -16.31 -0.08 21.36
N THR A 612 -16.76 0.67 20.35
CA THR A 612 -16.80 0.24 18.94
C THR A 612 -15.42 0.05 18.32
N GLU A 613 -14.37 0.64 18.89
CA GLU A 613 -12.99 0.55 18.42
C GLU A 613 -12.11 -0.36 19.31
N LEU A 614 -12.63 -0.81 20.46
CA LEU A 614 -11.89 -1.69 21.36
C LEU A 614 -11.65 -3.06 20.74
N GLN A 615 -10.48 -3.62 21.05
CA GLN A 615 -10.00 -4.90 20.55
C GLN A 615 -9.37 -5.64 21.72
N ASP A 616 -9.30 -6.98 21.61
CA ASP A 616 -8.82 -7.85 22.68
C ASP A 616 -7.38 -7.61 23.11
N TRP A 617 -6.58 -6.87 22.32
CA TRP A 617 -5.17 -6.52 22.60
C TRP A 617 -4.92 -5.07 23.05
N HIS A 618 -5.91 -4.15 23.03
CA HIS A 618 -5.77 -2.79 23.58
C HIS A 618 -5.61 -2.75 25.12
N CYS A 619 -4.54 -2.17 25.65
CA CYS A 619 -4.33 -2.03 27.11
C CYS A 619 -3.95 -0.60 27.51
N GLY A 620 -3.94 -0.34 28.82
CA GLY A 620 -3.27 0.82 29.40
C GLY A 620 -2.27 0.40 30.47
N LEU A 621 -1.25 1.24 30.64
CA LEU A 621 -0.18 1.07 31.61
C LEU A 621 -0.25 2.19 32.64
N ALA A 622 -0.17 1.81 33.92
CA ALA A 622 0.21 2.72 34.99
C ALA A 622 1.42 2.12 35.73
N SER A 623 2.38 2.95 36.16
CA SER A 623 3.60 2.48 36.81
C SER A 623 3.94 3.26 38.08
N THR A 624 4.68 2.59 38.96
CA THR A 624 5.23 3.17 40.20
C THR A 624 6.69 3.56 40.00
N ASP A 625 7.17 4.49 40.82
CA ASP A 625 8.59 4.82 40.97
C ASP A 625 9.40 3.64 41.55
N LEU A 626 8.74 2.60 42.07
CA LEU A 626 9.40 1.37 42.52
C LEU A 626 9.57 0.35 41.38
N GLY A 627 8.92 0.54 40.24
CA GLY A 627 8.94 -0.41 39.11
C GLY A 627 7.86 -1.48 39.14
N GLY A 628 6.91 -1.44 40.09
CA GLY A 628 5.62 -2.13 39.99
C GLY A 628 4.68 -1.45 39.00
N TYR A 629 3.68 -2.17 38.49
CA TYR A 629 2.77 -1.68 37.45
C TYR A 629 1.34 -2.22 37.53
N THR A 630 0.44 -1.52 36.85
CA THR A 630 -0.88 -1.97 36.41
C THR A 630 -0.84 -2.06 34.88
N LEU A 631 -1.04 -3.24 34.32
CA LEU A 631 -1.23 -3.46 32.89
C LEU A 631 -2.63 -4.01 32.69
N ALA A 632 -3.58 -3.12 32.47
CA ALA A 632 -4.99 -3.45 32.44
C ALA A 632 -5.51 -3.49 31.00
N ARG A 633 -6.37 -4.46 30.73
CA ARG A 633 -7.06 -4.59 29.44
C ARG A 633 -8.09 -3.48 29.29
N ALA A 634 -8.19 -2.90 28.09
CA ALA A 634 -9.19 -1.88 27.77
C ALA A 634 -10.62 -2.43 27.89
N ILE A 635 -10.82 -3.70 27.55
CA ILE A 635 -12.09 -4.41 27.81
C ILE A 635 -12.10 -4.90 29.25
N TRP A 636 -13.01 -4.37 30.06
CA TRP A 636 -13.07 -4.67 31.48
C TRP A 636 -13.22 -6.16 31.78
N GLY A 637 -12.50 -6.64 32.80
CA GLY A 637 -12.60 -8.02 33.30
C GLY A 637 -11.93 -9.09 32.42
N THR A 638 -11.33 -8.72 31.29
CA THR A 638 -10.64 -9.67 30.40
C THR A 638 -9.16 -9.86 30.75
N LEU A 639 -8.59 -10.98 30.30
CA LEU A 639 -7.16 -11.26 30.30
C LEU A 639 -6.79 -11.76 28.90
N TYR A 640 -5.71 -11.22 28.35
CA TYR A 640 -5.17 -11.54 27.04
C TYR A 640 -3.76 -12.16 27.14
N SER A 641 -3.03 -11.83 28.22
CA SER A 641 -1.70 -12.30 28.51
C SER A 641 -1.49 -12.62 29.99
N GLN A 642 -0.53 -13.52 30.29
CA GLN A 642 -0.09 -13.81 31.65
C GLN A 642 0.49 -12.58 32.40
N TYR A 643 0.85 -11.53 31.68
CA TYR A 643 1.37 -10.28 32.23
C TYR A 643 0.28 -9.26 32.59
N ASP A 644 -0.97 -9.52 32.22
CA ASP A 644 -2.08 -8.64 32.58
C ASP A 644 -2.34 -8.71 34.09
N ALA A 645 -2.29 -7.54 34.72
CA ALA A 645 -2.47 -7.43 36.15
C ALA A 645 -2.98 -6.03 36.50
N LEU A 646 -4.01 -5.98 37.34
CA LEU A 646 -4.38 -4.75 38.03
C LEU A 646 -3.29 -4.32 39.01
N LEU A 647 -2.56 -5.26 39.62
CA LEU A 647 -1.39 -4.97 40.46
C LEU A 647 -0.31 -6.06 40.29
N ALA A 648 0.77 -5.71 39.61
CA ALA A 648 2.03 -6.44 39.58
C ALA A 648 3.08 -5.66 40.40
N ALA A 649 3.36 -6.13 41.62
CA ALA A 649 4.14 -5.37 42.60
C ALA A 649 5.64 -5.64 42.49
N ASN A 650 6.46 -4.60 42.66
CA ASN A 650 7.88 -4.78 42.95
C ASN A 650 8.07 -4.95 44.47
N LEU A 651 8.48 -6.15 44.89
CA LEU A 651 8.50 -6.51 46.31
C LEU A 651 9.73 -5.98 47.06
N ASP A 652 10.77 -5.51 46.36
CA ASP A 652 11.92 -4.85 46.97
C ASP A 652 11.76 -3.32 46.86
N CYS A 653 11.72 -2.62 48.00
CA CYS A 653 11.50 -1.17 48.04
C CYS A 653 12.74 -0.34 47.69
N LYS A 654 13.92 -0.98 47.55
CA LYS A 654 15.18 -0.31 47.25
C LYS A 654 15.62 -0.54 45.82
N VAL A 655 15.37 -1.69 45.23
CA VAL A 655 15.83 -2.00 43.87
C VAL A 655 14.72 -2.62 43.03
N PRO A 656 14.68 -2.35 41.71
CA PRO A 656 13.85 -3.10 40.78
C PRO A 656 14.17 -4.60 40.78
N VAL A 657 13.15 -5.44 40.98
CA VAL A 657 13.22 -6.90 40.78
C VAL A 657 12.02 -7.37 39.94
N ASP A 658 11.99 -8.65 39.59
CA ASP A 658 10.86 -9.27 38.89
C ASP A 658 9.56 -9.04 39.66
N ARG A 659 8.48 -8.80 38.90
CA ARG A 659 7.22 -8.35 39.50
C ARG A 659 6.40 -9.55 39.91
N THR A 660 5.81 -9.45 41.09
CA THR A 660 4.88 -10.46 41.58
C THR A 660 3.46 -10.03 41.24
N VAL A 661 2.75 -10.85 40.47
CA VAL A 661 1.34 -10.62 40.15
C VAL A 661 0.53 -10.99 41.38
N LEU A 662 -0.18 -10.00 41.95
CA LEU A 662 -0.95 -10.16 43.18
C LEU A 662 -2.45 -9.90 42.99
N LEU A 663 -2.81 -9.09 41.98
CA LEU A 663 -4.20 -8.88 41.59
C LEU A 663 -4.29 -8.90 40.06
N ASN A 664 -4.88 -9.96 39.50
CA ASN A 664 -4.96 -10.14 38.05
C ASN A 664 -6.08 -9.27 37.48
N ARG A 665 -7.29 -9.42 38.01
CA ARG A 665 -8.48 -8.68 37.59
C ARG A 665 -9.50 -8.51 38.72
N CYS A 666 -10.49 -7.67 38.48
CA CYS A 666 -11.66 -7.51 39.33
C CYS A 666 -12.93 -7.66 38.47
N ARG A 667 -13.77 -8.66 38.78
CA ARG A 667 -15.08 -8.84 38.15
C ARG A 667 -16.11 -8.00 38.91
N ALA A 668 -17.06 -7.41 38.20
CA ALA A 668 -18.02 -6.49 38.79
C ALA A 668 -19.44 -6.73 38.26
N TRP A 669 -20.44 -6.67 39.15
CA TRP A 669 -21.85 -6.76 38.78
C TRP A 669 -22.65 -5.65 39.44
N VAL A 670 -23.53 -5.02 38.64
CA VAL A 670 -24.59 -4.15 39.15
C VAL A 670 -25.85 -4.97 39.32
N VAL A 671 -26.43 -4.93 40.51
CA VAL A 671 -27.70 -5.58 40.83
C VAL A 671 -28.72 -4.49 41.15
N CYS A 672 -29.74 -4.37 40.31
CA CYS A 672 -30.89 -3.49 40.54
C CYS A 672 -32.14 -4.36 40.61
N ARG A 673 -32.81 -4.36 41.78
CA ARG A 673 -33.95 -5.26 42.05
C ARG A 673 -33.55 -6.74 41.81
N ASP A 674 -34.18 -7.41 40.84
CA ASP A 674 -33.91 -8.81 40.46
C ASP A 674 -32.98 -8.95 39.24
N TYR A 675 -32.51 -7.84 38.64
CA TYR A 675 -31.62 -7.86 37.48
C TYR A 675 -30.17 -7.71 37.93
N SER A 676 -29.35 -8.71 37.58
CA SER A 676 -27.88 -8.66 37.73
C SER A 676 -27.23 -8.52 36.36
N ARG A 677 -26.37 -7.51 36.20
CA ARG A 677 -25.56 -7.30 35.00
C ARG A 677 -24.09 -7.21 35.34
N GLU A 678 -23.29 -8.04 34.69
CA GLU A 678 -21.83 -7.95 34.72
C GLU A 678 -21.36 -6.73 33.94
N LEU A 679 -20.36 -6.02 34.46
CA LEU A 679 -19.64 -5.02 33.67
C LEU A 679 -18.77 -5.74 32.64
N ASN A 680 -19.05 -5.55 31.36
CA ASN A 680 -18.29 -6.12 30.25
C ASN A 680 -18.45 -5.23 28.99
N LEU A 681 -17.89 -5.67 27.86
CA LEU A 681 -17.94 -4.90 26.61
C LEU A 681 -19.36 -4.51 26.18
N ALA A 682 -20.38 -5.34 26.47
CA ALA A 682 -21.75 -5.08 26.03
C ALA A 682 -22.40 -3.86 26.69
N CYS A 683 -21.87 -3.40 27.82
CA CYS A 683 -22.32 -2.18 28.50
C CYS A 683 -21.20 -1.16 28.70
N GLN A 684 -20.01 -1.37 28.11
CA GLN A 684 -18.90 -0.43 28.17
C GLN A 684 -19.08 0.65 27.09
N LYS A 685 -18.79 1.91 27.42
CA LYS A 685 -18.80 3.05 26.50
C LYS A 685 -17.43 3.30 25.89
N ASP A 686 -16.39 3.28 26.73
CA ASP A 686 -15.01 3.58 26.33
C ASP A 686 -13.99 3.12 27.38
N PHE A 687 -12.73 3.25 27.01
CA PHE A 687 -11.55 3.10 27.87
C PHE A 687 -10.59 4.27 27.62
N ALA A 688 -9.96 4.79 28.68
CA ALA A 688 -9.03 5.89 28.59
C ALA A 688 -7.80 5.74 29.51
N VAL A 689 -6.68 6.30 29.06
CA VAL A 689 -5.50 6.59 29.88
C VAL A 689 -5.54 8.06 30.24
N LEU A 690 -5.61 8.37 31.54
CA LEU A 690 -5.75 9.75 32.01
C LEU A 690 -4.39 10.40 32.25
N ASP A 691 -3.49 9.65 32.88
CA ASP A 691 -2.11 10.00 33.18
C ASP A 691 -1.31 8.71 33.43
N ARG A 692 -0.03 8.85 33.81
CA ARG A 692 0.88 7.72 34.07
C ARG A 692 0.51 6.83 35.27
N GLN A 693 -0.42 7.27 36.12
CA GLN A 693 -0.88 6.54 37.30
C GLN A 693 -2.31 6.03 37.15
N SER A 694 -3.08 6.54 36.18
CA SER A 694 -4.54 6.46 36.20
C SER A 694 -5.15 5.98 34.89
N LEU A 695 -6.00 4.96 34.98
CA LEU A 695 -6.78 4.38 33.88
C LEU A 695 -8.27 4.51 34.17
N ARG A 696 -9.11 4.63 33.13
CA ARG A 696 -10.57 4.76 33.27
C ARG A 696 -11.35 3.88 32.31
N TRP A 697 -12.45 3.32 32.80
CA TRP A 697 -13.51 2.69 32.02
C TRP A 697 -14.84 3.39 32.29
N ARG A 698 -15.68 3.59 31.26
CA ARG A 698 -17.05 4.10 31.42
C ARG A 698 -18.07 3.09 30.91
N PHE A 699 -19.25 3.07 31.54
CA PHE A 699 -20.29 2.09 31.30
C PHE A 699 -21.68 2.72 31.31
N THR A 700 -22.55 2.22 30.42
CA THR A 700 -24.00 2.43 30.43
C THR A 700 -24.65 1.09 30.75
N VAL A 701 -24.96 0.85 32.03
CA VAL A 701 -25.36 -0.47 32.52
C VAL A 701 -26.89 -0.62 32.47
N PRO A 702 -27.46 -1.54 31.68
CA PRO A 702 -28.91 -1.72 31.61
C PRO A 702 -29.44 -2.36 32.90
N THR A 703 -30.39 -1.71 33.56
CA THR A 703 -30.96 -2.17 34.85
C THR A 703 -32.37 -2.74 34.75
N GLY A 704 -32.94 -2.77 33.54
CA GLY A 704 -34.30 -3.26 33.26
C GLY A 704 -35.31 -2.13 33.10
N LEU A 705 -36.52 -2.43 32.59
CA LEU A 705 -37.59 -1.45 32.34
C LEU A 705 -37.20 -0.27 31.42
N GLY A 706 -36.20 -0.44 30.56
CA GLY A 706 -35.65 0.64 29.73
C GLY A 706 -34.75 1.64 30.49
N GLN A 707 -34.38 1.34 31.75
CA GLN A 707 -33.53 2.19 32.58
C GLN A 707 -32.05 1.75 32.50
N CYS A 708 -31.14 2.71 32.57
CA CYS A 708 -29.70 2.49 32.55
C CYS A 708 -29.02 3.24 33.71
N LEU A 709 -27.91 2.70 34.19
CA LEU A 709 -27.05 3.33 35.18
C LEU A 709 -25.72 3.72 34.51
N GLU A 710 -25.43 5.01 34.48
CA GLU A 710 -24.12 5.51 34.06
C GLU A 710 -23.11 5.33 35.20
N MET A 711 -21.99 4.67 34.90
CA MET A 711 -20.95 4.34 35.86
C MET A 711 -19.57 4.49 35.24
N SER A 712 -18.61 4.90 36.05
CA SER A 712 -17.19 4.90 35.70
C SER A 712 -16.37 4.12 36.72
N VAL A 713 -15.26 3.56 36.25
CA VAL A 713 -14.27 2.89 37.08
C VAL A 713 -12.93 3.53 36.81
N THR A 714 -12.26 4.01 37.85
CA THR A 714 -10.90 4.57 37.78
C THR A 714 -9.95 3.68 38.56
N ALA A 715 -8.86 3.25 37.93
CA ALA A 715 -7.75 2.57 38.57
C ALA A 715 -6.59 3.54 38.73
N HIS A 716 -6.19 3.84 39.96
CA HIS A 716 -5.09 4.73 40.28
C HIS A 716 -3.99 3.99 41.05
N LEU A 717 -2.79 3.93 40.50
CA LEU A 717 -1.63 3.30 41.08
C LEU A 717 -0.73 4.35 41.76
N ALA A 718 -0.51 4.22 43.06
CA ALA A 718 0.29 5.17 43.82
C ALA A 718 1.76 5.16 43.34
N PRO A 719 2.39 6.33 43.12
CA PRO A 719 3.74 6.39 42.55
C PRO A 719 4.81 5.83 43.50
N ASP A 720 4.66 5.96 44.81
CA ASP A 720 5.70 5.67 45.81
C ASP A 720 5.49 4.36 46.59
N SER A 721 4.44 3.60 46.27
CA SER A 721 4.09 2.35 46.95
C SER A 721 3.37 1.36 46.03
N ASN A 722 3.37 0.08 46.39
CA ASN A 722 2.58 -0.94 45.69
C ASN A 722 1.11 -0.87 46.13
N THR A 723 0.46 0.26 45.87
CA THR A 723 -0.91 0.55 46.27
C THR A 723 -1.76 0.88 45.05
N LEU A 724 -2.73 0.02 44.74
CA LEU A 724 -3.76 0.26 43.73
C LEU A 724 -5.07 0.69 44.40
N ARG A 725 -5.66 1.76 43.89
CA ARG A 725 -6.98 2.26 44.29
C ARG A 725 -7.96 2.12 43.12
N LEU A 726 -8.99 1.31 43.29
CA LEU A 726 -10.09 1.17 42.34
C LEU A 726 -11.30 1.95 42.85
N VAL A 727 -11.72 2.97 42.10
CA VAL A 727 -12.86 3.82 42.43
C VAL A 727 -13.98 3.56 41.44
N PHE A 728 -15.15 3.17 41.95
CA PHE A 728 -16.36 2.96 41.16
C PHE A 728 -17.34 4.09 41.50
N SER A 729 -17.71 4.89 40.50
CA SER A 729 -18.53 6.08 40.68
C SER A 729 -19.77 5.99 39.79
N SER A 730 -20.96 6.21 40.35
CA SER A 730 -22.15 6.43 39.53
C SER A 730 -22.37 7.92 39.28
N GLU A 731 -22.88 8.27 38.11
CA GLU A 731 -23.17 9.67 37.78
C GLU A 731 -24.50 10.13 38.41
N ALA A 732 -24.57 11.41 38.77
CA ALA A 732 -25.79 12.03 39.28
C ALA A 732 -26.79 12.30 38.14
N ASP A 733 -28.08 12.22 38.45
CA ASP A 733 -29.17 12.42 37.50
C ASP A 733 -29.13 13.84 36.91
N SER A 734 -28.87 13.97 35.61
CA SER A 734 -28.70 15.27 34.93
C SER A 734 -29.37 15.37 33.55
N SER A 735 -30.03 14.31 33.06
CA SER A 735 -30.71 14.33 31.76
C SER A 735 -32.17 14.79 31.88
N GLU A 736 -32.57 15.80 31.11
CA GLU A 736 -34.00 16.18 30.92
C GLU A 736 -34.76 15.20 30.00
N ASP A 737 -34.06 14.20 29.42
CA ASP A 737 -34.58 13.31 28.39
C ASP A 737 -35.26 12.06 28.98
N VAL A 738 -36.53 11.83 28.64
CA VAL A 738 -37.41 10.82 29.27
C VAL A 738 -36.99 9.37 28.93
N SER A 739 -36.13 9.19 27.92
CA SER A 739 -35.64 7.87 27.48
C SER A 739 -34.41 7.34 28.24
N GLU A 740 -33.80 8.16 29.11
CA GLU A 740 -32.59 7.84 29.88
C GLU A 740 -32.82 7.92 31.41
N GLN A 741 -33.96 7.43 31.90
CA GLN A 741 -34.23 7.50 33.34
C GLN A 741 -33.31 6.59 34.16
N GLN A 742 -32.63 7.18 35.14
CA GLN A 742 -31.87 6.45 36.15
C GLN A 742 -32.75 5.44 36.92
N PRO A 743 -32.17 4.33 37.42
CA PRO A 743 -32.94 3.27 38.04
C PRO A 743 -33.67 3.74 39.30
N SER A 744 -34.97 3.46 39.40
CA SER A 744 -35.74 3.72 40.64
C SER A 744 -35.71 2.49 41.56
N GLY A 745 -34.80 2.45 42.54
CA GLY A 745 -34.74 1.34 43.50
C GLY A 745 -33.37 1.13 44.14
N PRO A 746 -33.23 0.16 45.06
CA PRO A 746 -31.95 -0.16 45.68
C PRO A 746 -31.00 -0.77 44.64
N ILE A 747 -29.87 -0.11 44.41
CA ILE A 747 -28.78 -0.60 43.57
C ILE A 747 -27.71 -1.20 44.48
N SER A 748 -27.20 -2.38 44.13
CA SER A 748 -26.05 -2.99 44.78
C SER A 748 -24.93 -3.20 43.76
N LEU A 749 -23.70 -2.86 44.12
CA LEU A 749 -22.50 -3.21 43.36
C LEU A 749 -21.81 -4.40 44.03
N ILE A 750 -21.48 -5.42 43.25
CA ILE A 750 -20.73 -6.61 43.69
C ILE A 750 -19.37 -6.60 43.01
N LEU A 751 -18.29 -6.64 43.78
CA LEU A 751 -16.91 -6.68 43.27
C LEU A 751 -16.22 -7.98 43.71
N ARG A 752 -15.64 -8.73 42.77
CA ARG A 752 -14.97 -10.00 43.02
C ARG A 752 -13.54 -9.97 42.47
N PRO A 753 -12.51 -9.81 43.32
CA PRO A 753 -11.12 -9.83 42.90
C PRO A 753 -10.64 -11.26 42.63
N ASP A 754 -9.80 -11.41 41.60
CA ASP A 754 -9.03 -12.62 41.33
C ASP A 754 -7.54 -12.32 41.65
N ILE A 755 -6.99 -13.01 42.65
CA ILE A 755 -5.62 -12.81 43.17
C ILE A 755 -4.70 -13.95 42.74
N ASP A 756 -3.41 -13.72 42.84
CA ASP A 756 -2.36 -14.71 42.54
C ASP A 756 -1.12 -14.44 43.41
N ASP A 757 -0.11 -15.31 43.33
CA ASP A 757 1.17 -15.19 44.05
C ASP A 757 2.27 -15.83 43.21
N ARG A 758 2.65 -15.14 42.13
CA ARG A 758 3.59 -15.67 41.14
C ARG A 758 4.47 -14.59 40.53
N SER A 759 5.61 -15.00 40.02
CA SER A 759 6.36 -14.17 39.06
C SER A 759 5.50 -13.95 37.81
N HIS A 760 5.49 -12.72 37.31
CA HIS A 760 4.86 -12.35 36.05
C HIS A 760 5.34 -13.16 34.82
N HIS A 761 6.48 -13.86 34.90
CA HIS A 761 6.99 -14.75 33.85
C HIS A 761 6.39 -16.17 33.85
N THR A 762 5.59 -16.52 34.86
CA THR A 762 5.04 -17.86 35.05
C THR A 762 3.52 -17.84 35.11
N THR A 763 2.87 -19.01 35.05
CA THR A 763 1.42 -19.16 35.24
C THR A 763 1.13 -20.07 36.43
N THR A 764 0.06 -19.76 37.17
CA THR A 764 -0.41 -20.59 38.28
C THR A 764 -1.25 -21.76 37.76
N ARG A 765 -0.95 -22.97 38.26
CA ARG A 765 -1.76 -24.18 38.06
C ARG A 765 -2.28 -24.66 39.40
N ALA A 766 -3.59 -24.70 39.54
CA ALA A 766 -4.29 -25.02 40.79
C ALA A 766 -3.82 -26.36 41.41
N PHE A 767 -3.66 -27.38 40.56
CA PHE A 767 -3.24 -28.72 40.96
C PHE A 767 -1.78 -28.79 41.47
N GLN A 768 -0.95 -27.78 41.23
CA GLN A 768 0.42 -27.66 41.75
C GLN A 768 0.42 -27.05 43.17
N ASP A 769 -0.41 -27.62 44.05
CA ASP A 769 -0.56 -27.27 45.48
C ASP A 769 -1.19 -25.90 45.80
N ALA A 770 -1.44 -25.04 44.81
CA ALA A 770 -2.04 -23.71 45.03
C ALA A 770 -3.45 -23.79 45.65
N GLU A 771 -4.26 -24.79 45.28
CA GLU A 771 -5.59 -25.03 45.88
C GLU A 771 -5.57 -25.23 47.40
N ARG A 772 -4.47 -25.76 47.93
CA ARG A 772 -4.28 -25.96 49.37
C ARG A 772 -3.67 -24.73 50.02
N ARG A 773 -2.62 -24.18 49.40
CA ARG A 773 -1.83 -23.08 49.97
C ARG A 773 -2.59 -21.77 50.03
N PHE A 774 -3.27 -21.38 48.95
CA PHE A 774 -3.88 -20.04 48.86
C PHE A 774 -4.97 -19.81 49.91
N PRO A 775 -5.96 -20.72 50.11
CA PRO A 775 -6.95 -20.54 51.17
C PRO A 775 -6.36 -20.48 52.58
N SER A 776 -5.29 -21.23 52.85
CA SER A 776 -4.63 -21.26 54.17
C SER A 776 -3.88 -19.97 54.52
N ARG A 777 -3.59 -19.13 53.52
CA ARG A 777 -2.86 -17.85 53.65
C ARG A 777 -3.79 -16.63 53.74
N LEU A 778 -5.11 -16.84 53.72
CA LEU A 778 -6.11 -15.79 53.85
C LEU A 778 -6.47 -15.52 55.32
N GLN A 779 -6.58 -14.25 55.68
CA GLN A 779 -7.21 -13.80 56.92
C GLN A 779 -8.31 -12.80 56.59
N ASN A 780 -9.56 -13.17 56.89
CA ASN A 780 -10.74 -12.38 56.55
C ASN A 780 -11.16 -11.48 57.72
N TYR A 781 -11.68 -10.30 57.41
CA TYR A 781 -12.30 -9.37 58.36
C TYR A 781 -13.49 -8.66 57.71
N GLN A 782 -14.24 -7.86 58.48
CA GLN A 782 -15.54 -7.35 58.04
C GLN A 782 -15.50 -6.55 56.72
N ARG A 783 -14.42 -5.80 56.49
CA ARG A 783 -14.24 -4.89 55.34
C ARG A 783 -13.20 -5.38 54.33
N GLY A 784 -12.77 -6.64 54.38
CA GLY A 784 -11.76 -7.15 53.47
C GLY A 784 -11.02 -8.39 53.94
N PHE A 785 -9.84 -8.60 53.37
CA PHE A 785 -8.96 -9.71 53.70
C PHE A 785 -7.48 -9.32 53.55
N THR A 786 -6.61 -10.05 54.24
CA THR A 786 -5.18 -10.08 53.95
C THR A 786 -4.80 -11.45 53.39
N PHE A 787 -3.85 -11.44 52.46
CA PHE A 787 -3.25 -12.62 51.85
C PHE A 787 -1.75 -12.57 52.04
N LEU A 788 -1.17 -13.58 52.71
CA LEU A 788 0.27 -13.68 52.95
C LEU A 788 0.97 -14.28 51.73
N THR A 789 1.87 -13.54 51.10
CA THR A 789 2.64 -13.98 49.92
C THR A 789 3.78 -14.92 50.31
N GLU A 790 4.36 -15.64 49.34
CA GLU A 790 5.55 -16.47 49.57
C GLU A 790 6.78 -15.69 50.03
N SER A 791 6.90 -14.44 49.59
CA SER A 791 7.97 -13.53 50.02
C SER A 791 7.83 -13.04 51.46
N GLY A 792 6.72 -13.35 52.14
CA GLY A 792 6.42 -12.95 53.52
C GLY A 792 5.78 -11.56 53.66
N GLN A 793 5.47 -10.89 52.55
CA GLN A 793 4.68 -9.65 52.51
C GLN A 793 3.18 -9.96 52.53
N ARG A 794 2.35 -8.94 52.73
CA ARG A 794 0.89 -9.11 52.78
C ARG A 794 0.21 -8.25 51.72
N LEU A 795 -0.57 -8.89 50.86
CA LEU A 795 -1.58 -8.19 50.07
C LEU A 795 -2.80 -7.94 50.95
N ARG A 796 -3.11 -6.68 51.23
CA ARG A 796 -4.32 -6.26 51.93
C ARG A 796 -5.31 -5.70 50.93
N LEU A 797 -6.50 -6.30 50.84
CA LEU A 797 -7.61 -5.80 50.03
C LEU A 797 -8.74 -5.35 50.94
N GLU A 798 -9.11 -4.07 50.88
CA GLU A 798 -10.13 -3.50 51.75
C GLU A 798 -11.01 -2.45 51.09
N CYS A 799 -12.24 -2.31 51.60
CA CYS A 799 -13.22 -1.38 51.07
C CYS A 799 -13.50 -0.20 52.00
N CYS A 800 -13.77 0.98 51.44
CA CYS A 800 -14.10 2.19 52.24
C CYS A 800 -15.45 2.07 52.96
N CYS A 801 -16.43 1.43 52.31
CA CYS A 801 -17.78 1.16 52.79
C CYS A 801 -18.25 -0.22 52.33
N GLY A 802 -19.44 -0.68 52.76
CA GLY A 802 -19.95 -2.02 52.40
C GLY A 802 -19.41 -3.16 53.26
N GLN A 803 -19.57 -4.39 52.77
CA GLN A 803 -19.20 -5.61 53.49
C GLN A 803 -18.49 -6.62 52.57
N TYR A 804 -17.48 -7.29 53.11
CA TYR A 804 -16.80 -8.42 52.45
C TYR A 804 -17.45 -9.76 52.85
N PHE A 805 -17.60 -10.64 51.87
CA PHE A 805 -18.17 -11.98 52.01
C PHE A 805 -17.13 -13.03 51.61
N PRO A 806 -16.56 -13.78 52.57
CA PRO A 806 -15.65 -14.89 52.26
C PRO A 806 -16.39 -15.98 51.50
N SER A 807 -15.99 -16.21 50.25
CA SER A 807 -16.61 -17.20 49.36
C SER A 807 -15.58 -17.60 48.31
N PRO A 808 -14.61 -18.45 48.70
CA PRO A 808 -13.49 -18.80 47.82
C PRO A 808 -13.96 -19.58 46.58
N GLU A 809 -13.36 -19.28 45.43
CA GLU A 809 -13.65 -19.91 44.14
C GLU A 809 -12.37 -20.05 43.32
N TRP A 810 -12.29 -21.13 42.54
CA TRP A 810 -11.28 -21.31 41.50
C TRP A 810 -11.91 -21.24 40.12
N GLN A 811 -11.23 -20.52 39.22
CA GLN A 811 -11.52 -20.55 37.79
C GLN A 811 -10.38 -21.26 37.08
N TYR A 812 -10.67 -22.39 36.45
CA TYR A 812 -9.69 -23.23 35.81
C TYR A 812 -9.55 -22.90 34.32
N GLN A 813 -8.34 -23.10 33.79
CA GLN A 813 -8.06 -23.05 32.35
C GLN A 813 -8.39 -21.70 31.68
N VAL A 814 -8.18 -20.59 32.42
CA VAL A 814 -8.31 -19.24 31.86
C VAL A 814 -7.26 -19.05 30.78
N GLN A 815 -7.69 -18.72 29.57
CA GLN A 815 -6.84 -18.67 28.37
C GLN A 815 -6.12 -17.31 28.22
N HIS A 816 -4.88 -17.36 27.74
CA HIS A 816 -4.01 -16.23 27.39
C HIS A 816 -3.65 -16.31 25.91
N LEU A 817 -4.41 -15.60 25.07
CA LEU A 817 -4.27 -15.67 23.61
C LEU A 817 -2.88 -15.21 23.12
N LEU A 818 -2.26 -14.24 23.82
CA LEU A 818 -0.92 -13.78 23.45
C LEU A 818 0.14 -14.87 23.67
N GLU A 819 0.08 -15.60 24.77
CA GLU A 819 0.98 -16.74 25.04
C GLU A 819 0.78 -17.87 24.03
N THR A 820 -0.45 -18.10 23.55
CA THR A 820 -0.72 -19.05 22.45
C THR A 820 0.11 -18.69 21.22
N SER A 821 0.11 -17.42 20.82
CA SER A 821 0.89 -16.93 19.68
C SER A 821 2.41 -17.02 19.88
N ARG A 822 2.88 -17.10 21.13
CA ARG A 822 4.30 -17.23 21.51
C ARG A 822 4.75 -18.68 21.68
N GLY A 823 3.87 -19.65 21.45
CA GLY A 823 4.16 -21.07 21.71
C GLY A 823 4.41 -21.38 23.19
N LEU A 824 3.92 -20.54 24.11
CA LEU A 824 4.08 -20.70 25.56
C LEU A 824 2.85 -21.39 26.16
N GLY A 825 2.95 -21.78 27.44
CA GLY A 825 1.80 -22.26 28.20
C GLY A 825 0.72 -21.18 28.30
N ASP A 826 -0.40 -21.40 27.60
CA ASP A 826 -1.44 -20.39 27.33
C ASP A 826 -2.60 -20.39 28.31
N ARG A 827 -2.48 -21.08 29.45
CA ARG A 827 -3.57 -21.22 30.42
C ARG A 827 -3.11 -21.05 31.85
N SER A 828 -3.94 -20.42 32.68
CA SER A 828 -3.73 -20.32 34.13
C SER A 828 -5.01 -20.65 34.90
N ASP A 829 -4.87 -21.00 36.17
CA ASP A 829 -5.99 -21.13 37.09
C ASP A 829 -5.97 -19.94 38.07
N LEU A 830 -7.11 -19.28 38.26
CA LEU A 830 -7.23 -18.06 39.08
C LEU A 830 -8.00 -18.35 40.37
N PHE A 831 -7.56 -17.72 41.46
CA PHE A 831 -8.20 -17.85 42.77
C PHE A 831 -8.90 -16.56 43.19
N SER A 832 -10.18 -16.67 43.55
CA SER A 832 -10.94 -15.57 44.13
C SER A 832 -11.26 -15.84 45.59
N PRO A 833 -10.82 -15.00 46.55
CA PRO A 833 -11.08 -15.21 47.98
C PRO A 833 -12.56 -15.07 48.40
N GLY A 834 -13.32 -14.23 47.70
CA GLY A 834 -14.64 -13.77 48.12
C GLY A 834 -15.11 -12.59 47.28
N TYR A 835 -16.18 -11.92 47.70
CA TYR A 835 -16.68 -10.73 47.01
C TYR A 835 -17.08 -9.64 48.00
N PHE A 836 -17.02 -8.40 47.55
CA PHE A 836 -17.48 -7.22 48.27
C PHE A 836 -18.86 -6.83 47.76
N ARG A 837 -19.75 -6.39 48.65
CA ARG A 837 -21.06 -5.87 48.30
C ARG A 837 -21.24 -4.46 48.87
N PHE A 838 -21.68 -3.55 48.02
CA PHE A 838 -21.94 -2.16 48.33
C PHE A 838 -23.40 -1.83 48.01
N ALA A 839 -24.03 -1.02 48.84
CA ALA A 839 -25.24 -0.30 48.44
C ALA A 839 -24.79 0.96 47.70
N LEU A 840 -25.40 1.25 46.55
CA LEU A 840 -25.05 2.37 45.69
C LEU A 840 -26.31 3.20 45.40
N SER A 841 -26.18 4.52 45.47
CA SER A 841 -27.17 5.48 45.00
C SER A 841 -26.58 6.30 43.85
N PRO A 842 -27.40 6.87 42.93
CA PRO A 842 -26.91 7.80 41.92
C PRO A 842 -26.07 8.93 42.52
N GLY A 843 -24.87 9.15 41.99
CA GLY A 843 -23.88 10.10 42.52
C GLY A 843 -22.94 9.55 43.61
N ASP A 844 -23.20 8.34 44.13
CA ASP A 844 -22.29 7.72 45.11
C ASP A 844 -21.02 7.19 44.43
N SER A 845 -19.94 7.12 45.23
CA SER A 845 -18.67 6.51 44.83
C SER A 845 -18.20 5.53 45.90
N VAL A 846 -17.62 4.40 45.48
CA VAL A 846 -17.04 3.39 46.36
C VAL A 846 -15.61 3.09 45.97
N THR A 847 -14.77 2.75 46.96
CA THR A 847 -13.34 2.54 46.76
C THR A 847 -12.93 1.18 47.30
N LEU A 848 -12.21 0.42 46.47
CA LEU A 848 -11.48 -0.79 46.84
C LEU A 848 -9.98 -0.48 46.78
N LEU A 849 -9.29 -0.69 47.90
CA LEU A 849 -7.86 -0.45 48.03
C LEU A 849 -7.11 -1.79 48.10
N ALA A 850 -6.10 -1.96 47.28
CA ALA A 850 -5.18 -3.09 47.27
C ALA A 850 -3.76 -2.61 47.57
N THR A 851 -3.22 -2.98 48.73
CA THR A 851 -1.90 -2.53 49.19
C THR A 851 -1.01 -3.72 49.51
N VAL A 852 0.24 -3.69 49.05
CA VAL A 852 1.26 -4.64 49.50
C VAL A 852 2.04 -4.04 50.66
N GLU A 853 1.88 -4.59 51.85
CA GLU A 853 2.50 -4.13 53.08
C GLU A 853 3.66 -5.06 53.49
N SER A 854 4.74 -4.47 54.03
CA SER A 854 5.77 -5.23 54.74
C SER A 854 5.29 -5.59 56.16
N ALA A 855 5.86 -6.63 56.77
CA ALA A 855 5.47 -7.07 58.11
C ALA A 855 5.67 -5.99 59.22
N ALA A 856 6.42 -4.92 58.94
CA ALA A 856 6.72 -3.83 59.86
C ALA A 856 5.79 -2.61 59.74
N GLU A 857 4.91 -2.55 58.73
CA GLU A 857 4.13 -1.35 58.35
C GLU A 857 2.62 -1.49 58.64
N SER A 858 2.21 -2.34 59.58
CA SER A 858 0.79 -2.50 59.93
C SER A 858 0.28 -1.32 60.77
N GLY A 859 -0.59 -0.46 60.22
CA GLY A 859 -1.28 0.54 61.05
C GLY A 859 -1.97 1.73 60.37
N THR A 860 -1.98 1.84 59.04
CA THR A 860 -2.64 2.95 58.35
C THR A 860 -4.18 2.86 58.42
N PRO A 861 -4.87 3.99 58.65
CA PRO A 861 -6.33 4.04 58.75
C PRO A 861 -7.02 3.71 57.40
N PRO A 862 -8.31 3.32 57.44
CA PRO A 862 -9.06 2.92 56.25
C PRO A 862 -9.07 4.01 55.16
N PRO A 863 -9.22 3.64 53.88
CA PRO A 863 -9.16 4.55 52.76
C PRO A 863 -10.19 5.68 52.88
N ALA A 864 -9.73 6.92 52.79
CA ALA A 864 -10.60 8.04 52.46
C ALA A 864 -11.00 7.94 50.98
N VAL A 865 -12.19 8.45 50.64
CA VAL A 865 -12.59 8.66 49.24
C VAL A 865 -11.63 9.71 48.65
N ASP A 866 -10.93 9.32 47.59
CA ASP A 866 -9.98 10.19 46.92
C ASP A 866 -10.74 11.14 45.99
N ALA A 867 -10.87 12.41 46.42
CA ALA A 867 -11.58 13.43 45.66
C ALA A 867 -11.00 13.66 44.26
N THR A 868 -9.69 13.45 44.09
CA THR A 868 -8.99 13.57 42.80
C THR A 868 -9.33 12.42 41.86
N ALA A 869 -9.38 11.18 42.35
CA ALA A 869 -9.80 10.02 41.55
C ALA A 869 -11.30 10.07 41.19
N VAL A 870 -12.14 10.62 42.07
CA VAL A 870 -13.55 10.89 41.79
C VAL A 870 -13.73 12.02 40.78
N ALA A 871 -12.91 13.08 40.82
CA ALA A 871 -12.93 14.15 39.82
C ALA A 871 -12.44 13.67 38.43
N ALA A 872 -11.47 12.75 38.40
CA ALA A 872 -10.96 12.14 37.17
C ALA A 872 -12.02 11.29 36.44
N ALA A 873 -13.01 10.77 37.17
CA ALA A 873 -14.10 9.95 36.64
C ALA A 873 -14.93 10.68 35.55
N THR A 874 -15.10 12.00 35.68
CA THR A 874 -15.94 12.82 34.80
C THR A 874 -15.14 13.73 33.85
N GLN A 875 -13.81 13.71 33.89
CA GLN A 875 -12.97 14.57 33.05
C GLN A 875 -12.94 14.11 31.58
N GLU A 876 -13.09 15.03 30.63
CA GLU A 876 -12.78 14.71 29.23
C GLU A 876 -11.27 14.59 29.03
N VAL A 877 -10.83 13.55 28.31
CA VAL A 877 -9.43 13.42 27.89
C VAL A 877 -9.17 14.38 26.73
N PRO A 878 -8.30 15.39 26.86
CA PRO A 878 -8.02 16.30 25.76
C PRO A 878 -7.25 15.59 24.65
N ALA A 879 -7.45 16.01 23.40
CA ALA A 879 -6.60 15.57 22.31
C ALA A 879 -5.23 16.26 22.42
N GLN A 880 -4.14 15.48 22.43
CA GLN A 880 -2.78 15.95 22.67
C GLN A 880 -1.89 15.74 21.45
N ARG A 881 -0.81 16.51 21.32
CA ARG A 881 0.17 16.27 20.25
C ARG A 881 1.06 15.10 20.64
N LEU A 882 1.51 14.34 19.64
CA LEU A 882 2.39 13.18 19.83
C LEU A 882 3.63 13.46 20.72
N PRO A 883 4.39 14.57 20.55
CA PRO A 883 5.52 14.85 21.43
C PRO A 883 5.13 15.08 22.90
N ASP A 884 3.93 15.62 23.16
CA ASP A 884 3.47 15.88 24.53
C ASP A 884 3.16 14.55 25.25
N ILE A 885 2.50 13.62 24.56
CA ILE A 885 2.24 12.25 25.05
C ILE A 885 3.55 11.52 25.35
N LEU A 886 4.50 11.52 24.41
CA LEU A 886 5.78 10.84 24.57
C LEU A 886 6.62 11.41 25.72
N ARG A 887 6.55 12.73 25.93
CA ARG A 887 7.26 13.38 27.05
C ARG A 887 6.76 12.88 28.39
N GLU A 888 5.45 12.72 28.51
CA GLU A 888 4.83 12.19 29.72
C GLU A 888 5.16 10.70 29.89
N SER A 889 4.94 9.88 28.86
CA SER A 889 5.13 8.43 28.89
C SER A 889 6.56 8.01 29.25
N LEU A 890 7.58 8.77 28.82
CA LEU A 890 8.99 8.55 29.16
C LEU A 890 9.27 8.49 30.66
N GLY A 891 8.49 9.22 31.46
CA GLY A 891 8.65 9.17 32.89
C GLY A 891 8.29 7.80 33.48
N SER A 892 7.40 7.03 32.84
CA SER A 892 6.87 5.75 33.36
C SER A 892 7.94 4.66 33.52
N PHE A 893 9.09 4.86 32.89
CA PHE A 893 10.24 3.97 32.96
C PHE A 893 11.25 4.35 34.05
N ILE A 894 11.21 5.58 34.57
CA ILE A 894 12.15 6.04 35.60
C ILE A 894 11.74 5.48 36.96
N VAL A 895 12.67 4.78 37.61
CA VAL A 895 12.44 4.12 38.90
C VAL A 895 13.57 4.42 39.89
N ARG A 896 13.31 4.24 41.18
CA ARG A 896 14.30 4.40 42.25
C ARG A 896 15.20 3.17 42.34
N ARG A 897 16.49 3.40 42.61
CA ARG A 897 17.48 2.36 42.95
C ARG A 897 18.35 2.87 44.09
N ASP A 898 18.15 2.32 45.28
CA ASP A 898 18.73 2.76 46.55
C ASP A 898 18.61 4.31 46.67
N ASP A 899 19.72 5.03 46.75
CA ASP A 899 19.75 6.51 46.83
C ASP A 899 19.87 7.20 45.44
N SER A 900 19.62 6.46 44.36
CA SER A 900 19.78 6.89 42.96
C SER A 900 18.56 6.52 42.11
N LEU A 901 18.67 6.71 40.79
CA LEU A 901 17.66 6.33 39.80
C LEU A 901 18.16 5.15 38.95
N SER A 902 17.21 4.40 38.39
CA SER A 902 17.41 3.48 37.28
C SER A 902 16.27 3.62 36.27
N LEU A 903 16.32 2.86 35.20
CA LEU A 903 15.34 2.88 34.12
C LEU A 903 14.91 1.46 33.76
N ILE A 904 13.60 1.20 33.77
CA ILE A 904 13.03 -0.06 33.27
C ILE A 904 13.00 0.00 31.74
N ALA A 905 13.65 -0.95 31.05
CA ALA A 905 13.78 -0.89 29.60
C ALA A 905 12.43 -1.01 28.86
N GLY A 906 11.49 -1.76 29.43
CA GLY A 906 10.14 -1.88 28.91
C GLY A 906 9.22 -2.74 29.77
N TYR A 907 7.92 -2.46 29.69
CA TYR A 907 6.88 -3.22 30.38
C TYR A 907 6.22 -4.22 29.40
N PRO A 908 5.88 -5.43 29.86
CA PRO A 908 5.81 -5.83 31.28
C PRO A 908 7.01 -6.62 31.85
N TRP A 909 7.99 -7.02 31.03
CA TRP A 909 8.96 -8.07 31.43
C TRP A 909 10.42 -7.66 31.53
N PHE A 910 10.84 -6.46 31.13
CA PHE A 910 12.24 -6.05 31.28
C PHE A 910 12.52 -5.47 32.66
N LEU A 911 13.75 -5.66 33.13
CA LEU A 911 14.34 -4.94 34.26
C LEU A 911 15.13 -3.74 33.74
N ASP A 912 16.12 -3.29 34.50
CA ASP A 912 17.03 -2.25 34.06
C ASP A 912 18.19 -2.80 33.23
N TRP A 913 18.15 -2.46 31.94
CA TRP A 913 19.13 -2.86 30.94
C TRP A 913 20.03 -1.68 30.58
N GLY A 914 21.34 -1.90 30.59
CA GLY A 914 22.34 -0.84 30.47
C GLY A 914 22.32 -0.16 29.11
N ARG A 915 22.36 -0.94 28.03
CA ARG A 915 22.27 -0.40 26.66
C ARG A 915 21.01 0.42 26.44
N ASP A 916 19.87 -0.17 26.77
CA ASP A 916 18.55 0.41 26.54
C ASP A 916 18.40 1.71 27.33
N THR A 917 18.92 1.73 28.57
CA THR A 917 18.98 2.94 29.39
C THR A 917 19.82 4.02 28.71
N LEU A 918 21.05 3.71 28.30
CA LEU A 918 21.96 4.70 27.72
C LEU A 918 21.42 5.30 26.42
N ILE A 919 20.70 4.53 25.61
CA ILE A 919 19.98 5.05 24.44
C ILE A 919 18.78 5.89 24.89
N ALA A 920 17.97 5.41 25.84
CA ALA A 920 16.79 6.11 26.33
C ALA A 920 17.11 7.47 27.00
N LEU A 921 18.31 7.63 27.58
CA LEU A 921 18.76 8.90 28.17
C LEU A 921 18.81 10.06 27.15
N ARG A 922 18.99 9.79 25.86
CA ARG A 922 19.10 10.82 24.83
C ARG A 922 17.77 11.57 24.64
N GLY A 923 16.66 10.86 24.61
CA GLY A 923 15.32 11.46 24.60
C GLY A 923 14.90 12.05 25.95
N LEU A 924 15.32 11.47 27.08
CA LEU A 924 15.10 12.09 28.40
C LEU A 924 15.82 13.45 28.52
N LEU A 925 17.03 13.54 27.99
CA LEU A 925 17.76 14.80 27.89
C LEU A 925 17.02 15.81 27.00
N ALA A 926 16.54 15.38 25.83
CA ALA A 926 15.70 16.22 24.97
C ALA A 926 14.40 16.66 25.67
N ALA A 927 13.87 15.85 26.59
CA ALA A 927 12.68 16.15 27.38
C ALA A 927 12.96 17.13 28.54
N GLY A 928 14.22 17.53 28.75
CA GLY A 928 14.63 18.47 29.79
C GLY A 928 14.90 17.82 31.15
N LEU A 929 15.04 16.49 31.21
CA LEU A 929 15.29 15.73 32.45
C LEU A 929 16.81 15.59 32.71
N SER A 930 17.53 16.71 32.64
CA SER A 930 19.00 16.74 32.69
C SER A 930 19.58 16.18 34.00
N GLN A 931 18.98 16.50 35.14
CA GLN A 931 19.45 16.02 36.43
C GLN A 931 19.30 14.50 36.55
N GLN A 932 18.16 13.95 36.14
CA GLN A 932 17.93 12.50 36.09
C GLN A 932 18.93 11.81 35.16
N CYS A 933 19.20 12.39 33.99
CA CYS A 933 20.22 11.86 33.08
C CYS A 933 21.61 11.86 33.71
N ARG A 934 22.01 12.92 34.42
CA ARG A 934 23.29 12.99 35.13
C ARG A 934 23.42 11.89 36.18
N ASP A 935 22.37 11.65 36.96
CA ASP A 935 22.36 10.63 38.01
C ASP A 935 22.42 9.22 37.42
N LEU A 936 21.70 8.96 36.33
CA LEU A 936 21.74 7.68 35.59
C LEU A 936 23.09 7.42 34.91
N ILE A 937 23.69 8.43 34.27
CA ILE A 937 25.05 8.33 33.69
C ILE A 937 26.06 7.95 34.78
N ARG A 938 26.01 8.64 35.92
CA ARG A 938 26.89 8.38 37.06
C ARG A 938 26.68 6.97 37.62
N GLN A 939 25.44 6.55 37.76
CA GLN A 939 25.09 5.22 38.27
C GLN A 939 25.63 4.12 37.36
N TYR A 940 25.36 4.18 36.06
CA TYR A 940 25.81 3.16 35.11
C TYR A 940 27.33 3.15 34.94
N ALA A 941 27.97 4.32 34.85
CA ALA A 941 29.43 4.40 34.79
C ALA A 941 30.12 3.84 36.04
N SER A 942 29.46 3.83 37.21
CA SER A 942 30.01 3.25 38.43
C SER A 942 30.14 1.72 38.39
N TYR A 943 29.40 1.06 37.50
CA TYR A 943 29.48 -0.40 37.28
C TYR A 943 30.58 -0.83 36.31
N GLU A 944 31.32 0.12 35.71
CA GLU A 944 32.37 -0.24 34.75
C GLU A 944 33.48 -1.06 35.41
N HIS A 945 33.80 -2.18 34.78
CA HIS A 945 34.87 -3.07 35.18
C HIS A 945 35.55 -3.71 33.97
N GLY A 946 36.85 -3.46 33.77
CA GLY A 946 37.65 -4.10 32.71
C GLY A 946 37.22 -3.72 31.29
N GLY A 947 36.71 -2.50 31.11
CA GLY A 947 36.15 -1.99 29.87
C GLY A 947 34.71 -2.38 29.59
N MET A 948 34.06 -3.09 30.52
CA MET A 948 32.72 -3.63 30.32
C MET A 948 31.71 -2.91 31.22
N LEU A 949 30.48 -2.78 30.71
CA LEU A 949 29.31 -2.35 31.49
C LEU A 949 28.30 -3.50 31.55
N PRO A 950 27.54 -3.63 32.64
CA PRO A 950 26.47 -4.62 32.71
C PRO A 950 25.39 -4.29 31.66
N ASN A 951 25.02 -5.29 30.87
CA ASN A 951 23.88 -5.20 29.95
C ASN A 951 22.56 -5.31 30.72
N MET A 952 22.52 -6.01 31.84
CA MET A 952 21.35 -6.13 32.71
C MET A 952 21.75 -5.98 34.18
N ILE A 953 20.87 -5.41 35.01
CA ILE A 953 21.05 -5.42 36.46
C ILE A 953 19.85 -6.18 37.05
N ARG A 954 20.12 -7.29 37.76
CA ARG A 954 19.08 -8.09 38.44
C ARG A 954 19.12 -7.79 39.93
N GLY A 955 18.22 -6.91 40.38
CA GLY A 955 18.22 -6.43 41.76
C GLY A 955 19.54 -5.73 42.10
N ARG A 956 20.37 -6.37 42.94
CA ARG A 956 21.69 -5.86 43.36
C ARG A 956 22.86 -6.42 42.54
N GLU A 957 22.63 -7.43 41.71
CA GLU A 957 23.68 -8.10 40.93
C GLU A 957 23.75 -7.52 39.51
N PRO A 958 24.89 -6.94 39.10
CA PRO A 958 25.15 -6.66 37.69
C PRO A 958 25.24 -8.01 36.96
N ALA A 959 24.28 -8.31 36.10
CA ALA A 959 24.14 -9.58 35.42
C ALA A 959 24.40 -9.41 33.93
N ASN A 960 25.19 -10.31 33.33
CA ASN A 960 25.54 -10.29 31.90
C ASN A 960 26.27 -9.01 31.44
N ALA A 961 27.55 -9.13 31.07
CA ALA A 961 28.34 -8.03 30.50
C ALA A 961 28.71 -8.27 29.02
N ASP A 962 28.00 -9.18 28.35
CA ASP A 962 28.21 -9.57 26.95
C ASP A 962 27.63 -8.54 26.00
N THR A 963 28.23 -7.34 26.00
CA THR A 963 27.84 -6.22 25.15
C THR A 963 29.07 -5.43 24.68
N SER A 964 29.16 -5.21 23.38
CA SER A 964 30.17 -4.36 22.72
C SER A 964 29.70 -2.93 22.53
N ASP A 965 28.40 -2.69 22.58
CA ASP A 965 27.79 -1.39 22.29
C ASP A 965 27.42 -0.58 23.53
N ALA A 966 27.02 -1.20 24.64
CA ALA A 966 26.62 -0.46 25.84
C ALA A 966 27.73 0.49 26.35
N PRO A 967 29.01 0.08 26.49
CA PRO A 967 30.08 1.00 26.87
C PRO A 967 30.27 2.15 25.87
N LEU A 968 30.02 1.91 24.59
CA LEU A 968 30.18 2.93 23.55
C LEU A 968 29.02 3.93 23.53
N TRP A 969 27.80 3.48 23.83
CA TRP A 969 26.64 4.36 24.01
C TRP A 969 26.81 5.34 25.18
N LEU A 970 27.59 4.98 26.21
CA LEU A 970 27.96 5.89 27.29
C LEU A 970 28.71 7.13 26.77
N PHE A 971 29.60 6.97 25.78
CA PHE A 971 30.28 8.11 25.15
C PHE A 971 29.28 9.00 24.41
N THR A 972 28.37 8.39 23.64
CA THR A 972 27.36 9.11 22.88
C THR A 972 26.46 9.94 23.77
N VAL A 973 25.90 9.37 24.84
CA VAL A 973 25.00 10.12 25.74
C VAL A 973 25.74 11.21 26.51
N VAL A 974 27.01 11.00 26.90
CA VAL A 974 27.81 12.04 27.56
C VAL A 974 28.12 13.17 26.59
N ARG A 975 28.39 12.88 25.32
CA ARG A 975 28.53 13.89 24.27
C ARG A 975 27.23 14.68 24.11
N ASP A 976 26.09 14.00 24.00
CA ASP A 976 24.78 14.64 23.88
C ASP A 976 24.48 15.55 25.09
N TYR A 977 24.81 15.09 26.32
CA TYR A 977 24.69 15.89 27.55
C TYR A 977 25.52 17.18 27.49
N ILE A 978 26.80 17.07 27.13
CA ILE A 978 27.71 18.23 27.02
C ILE A 978 27.22 19.19 25.95
N GLN A 979 26.75 18.68 24.81
CA GLN A 979 26.25 19.53 23.71
C GLN A 979 24.93 20.23 24.05
N ALA A 980 24.02 19.56 24.76
CA ALA A 980 22.72 20.13 25.11
C ALA A 980 22.83 21.22 26.19
N LEU A 981 23.73 21.06 27.17
CA LEU A 981 23.83 21.95 28.33
C LEU A 981 25.05 22.88 28.32
N GLY A 982 26.06 22.59 27.49
CA GLY A 982 27.35 23.30 27.52
C GLY A 982 28.21 22.97 28.75
N GLU A 983 27.84 21.96 29.54
CA GLU A 983 28.46 21.64 30.83
C GLU A 983 29.49 20.52 30.71
N ARG A 984 30.78 20.87 30.79
CA ARG A 984 31.87 19.88 30.83
C ARG A 984 32.11 19.27 32.21
N GLU A 985 31.48 19.82 33.24
CA GLU A 985 31.65 19.38 34.64
C GLU A 985 31.15 17.95 34.89
N ILE A 986 30.30 17.41 34.02
CA ILE A 986 29.90 16.00 34.09
C ILE A 986 31.11 15.05 34.00
N LEU A 987 32.17 15.43 33.28
CA LEU A 987 33.38 14.61 33.12
C LEU A 987 34.16 14.43 34.43
N THR A 988 34.05 15.36 35.37
CA THR A 988 34.72 15.31 36.68
C THR A 988 33.84 14.70 37.76
N CYS A 989 32.58 14.35 37.45
CA CYS A 989 31.68 13.73 38.42
C CYS A 989 32.21 12.36 38.86
N GLN A 990 32.05 12.06 40.16
CA GLN A 990 32.58 10.84 40.76
C GLN A 990 31.66 9.64 40.51
N CYS A 991 32.17 8.66 39.76
CA CYS A 991 31.56 7.38 39.45
C CYS A 991 32.26 6.31 40.30
N GLY A 992 31.78 6.12 41.53
CA GLY A 992 32.49 5.32 42.54
C GLY A 992 33.79 6.00 42.98
N LYS A 993 34.95 5.39 42.69
CA LYS A 993 36.29 5.90 43.07
C LYS A 993 37.00 6.66 41.94
N ARG A 994 36.41 6.74 40.75
CA ARG A 994 36.99 7.33 39.54
C ARG A 994 36.12 8.48 39.04
N SER A 995 36.70 9.45 38.34
CA SER A 995 35.90 10.41 37.58
C SER A 995 35.28 9.73 36.35
N LEU A 996 34.18 10.29 35.83
CA LEU A 996 33.56 9.80 34.59
C LEU A 996 34.57 9.75 33.43
N LEU A 997 35.43 10.77 33.29
CA LEU A 997 36.46 10.77 32.24
C LEU A 997 37.45 9.61 32.40
N GLN A 998 37.85 9.28 33.63
CA GLN A 998 38.73 8.13 33.89
C GLN A 998 38.05 6.80 33.55
N VAL A 999 36.74 6.70 33.75
CA VAL A 999 35.95 5.52 33.33
C VAL A 999 35.94 5.41 31.80
N LEU A 1000 35.65 6.51 31.09
CA LEU A 1000 35.64 6.54 29.62
C LEU A 1000 37.01 6.19 29.01
N VAL A 1001 38.10 6.75 29.55
CA VAL A 1001 39.46 6.37 29.12
C VAL A 1001 39.72 4.88 29.37
N SER A 1002 39.32 4.37 30.54
CA SER A 1002 39.49 2.95 30.89
C SER A 1002 38.76 2.03 29.91
N ILE A 1003 37.56 2.38 29.44
CA ILE A 1003 36.84 1.60 28.43
C ILE A 1003 37.65 1.48 27.14
N ALA A 1004 38.13 2.61 26.61
CA ALA A 1004 38.88 2.62 25.36
C ALA A 1004 40.22 1.87 25.47
N GLU A 1005 40.95 2.02 26.58
CA GLU A 1005 42.20 1.29 26.83
C GLU A 1005 41.98 -0.23 26.91
N ASN A 1006 40.90 -0.69 27.55
CA ASN A 1006 40.56 -2.11 27.62
C ASN A 1006 40.12 -2.66 26.26
N TYR A 1007 39.45 -1.88 25.41
CA TYR A 1007 39.14 -2.29 24.04
C TYR A 1007 40.42 -2.46 23.20
N LEU A 1008 41.42 -1.60 23.39
CA LEU A 1008 42.74 -1.73 22.75
C LEU A 1008 43.50 -2.98 23.23
N GLN A 1009 43.50 -3.25 24.54
CA GLN A 1009 44.20 -4.39 25.12
C GLN A 1009 43.48 -5.73 24.88
N GLY A 1010 42.15 -5.70 24.80
CA GLY A 1010 41.27 -6.85 24.76
C GLY A 1010 40.55 -7.04 26.10
N THR A 1011 39.22 -7.12 26.05
CA THR A 1011 38.36 -7.39 27.21
C THR A 1011 38.30 -8.89 27.54
N ALA A 1012 37.87 -9.22 28.75
CA ALA A 1012 37.80 -10.62 29.22
C ALA A 1012 36.82 -11.49 28.40
N ASN A 1013 35.81 -10.89 27.79
CA ASN A 1013 34.79 -11.57 26.99
C ASN A 1013 35.03 -11.50 25.47
N GLY A 1014 36.22 -11.05 25.03
CA GLY A 1014 36.70 -11.22 23.67
C GLY A 1014 36.58 -10.00 22.75
N ILE A 1015 36.11 -8.85 23.23
CA ILE A 1015 36.08 -7.60 22.47
C ILE A 1015 37.51 -7.06 22.37
N LYS A 1016 38.00 -6.77 21.16
CA LYS A 1016 39.38 -6.29 20.94
C LYS A 1016 39.52 -5.45 19.68
N VAL A 1017 40.32 -4.39 19.74
CA VAL A 1017 40.70 -3.59 18.56
C VAL A 1017 41.76 -4.33 17.72
N CYS A 1018 41.55 -4.34 16.41
CA CYS A 1018 42.52 -4.79 15.42
C CYS A 1018 43.59 -3.71 15.21
N GLU A 1019 44.85 -4.01 15.54
CA GLU A 1019 45.96 -3.05 15.48
C GLU A 1019 46.17 -2.44 14.07
N GLU A 1020 45.96 -3.24 13.03
CA GLU A 1020 46.17 -2.80 11.64
C GLU A 1020 45.13 -1.79 11.15
N THR A 1021 43.88 -1.93 11.61
CA THR A 1021 42.74 -1.17 11.08
C THR A 1021 42.11 -0.23 12.10
N ALA A 1022 42.49 -0.36 13.38
CA ALA A 1022 41.87 0.29 14.52
C ALA A 1022 40.36 0.02 14.68
N LEU A 1023 39.83 -1.04 14.05
CA LEU A 1023 38.44 -1.48 14.14
C LEU A 1023 38.23 -2.49 15.28
N VAL A 1024 37.05 -2.51 15.89
CA VAL A 1024 36.71 -3.35 17.06
C VAL A 1024 36.08 -4.67 16.62
N PHE A 1025 36.71 -5.78 17.00
CA PHE A 1025 36.14 -7.11 16.90
C PHE A 1025 35.05 -7.32 17.97
N SER A 1026 33.91 -7.88 17.58
CA SER A 1026 32.76 -8.17 18.43
C SER A 1026 32.30 -9.63 18.22
N PRO A 1027 32.06 -10.39 19.30
CA PRO A 1027 31.40 -11.69 19.23
C PRO A 1027 29.95 -11.62 18.71
N ALA A 1028 29.43 -12.72 18.16
CA ALA A 1028 28.18 -12.76 17.39
C ALA A 1028 26.92 -12.16 18.06
N HIS A 1029 26.82 -12.20 19.40
CA HIS A 1029 25.61 -11.81 20.15
C HIS A 1029 25.85 -10.62 21.11
N PHE A 1030 26.91 -9.84 20.88
CA PHE A 1030 27.30 -8.74 21.79
C PHE A 1030 26.81 -7.37 21.33
N THR A 1031 26.13 -7.25 20.19
CA THR A 1031 25.55 -5.98 19.73
C THR A 1031 24.11 -5.85 20.22
N TRP A 1032 23.41 -4.77 19.88
CA TRP A 1032 21.96 -4.68 20.09
C TRP A 1032 21.15 -5.83 19.46
N MET A 1033 21.74 -6.57 18.52
CA MET A 1033 21.19 -7.79 17.98
C MET A 1033 21.62 -9.03 18.78
N ASP A 1034 21.21 -9.11 20.06
CA ASP A 1034 21.82 -9.95 21.10
C ASP A 1034 21.17 -11.32 21.34
N THR A 1035 20.45 -11.87 20.36
CA THR A 1035 19.91 -13.22 20.46
C THR A 1035 21.00 -14.24 20.70
N ASN A 1036 20.87 -15.06 21.75
CA ASN A 1036 21.78 -16.16 22.07
C ASN A 1036 21.03 -17.51 22.24
N HIS A 1037 21.76 -18.61 21.99
CA HIS A 1037 21.28 -19.98 22.09
C HIS A 1037 19.88 -20.23 21.45
N PRO A 1038 19.70 -20.07 20.12
CA PRO A 1038 20.75 -19.90 19.13
C PRO A 1038 21.19 -18.44 18.96
N ALA A 1039 22.45 -18.24 18.54
CA ALA A 1039 22.91 -16.95 18.05
C ALA A 1039 22.26 -16.68 16.69
N ALA A 1040 21.02 -16.17 16.73
CA ALA A 1040 20.16 -16.06 15.57
C ALA A 1040 20.56 -14.94 14.60
N THR A 1041 21.48 -14.07 15.01
CA THR A 1041 22.02 -12.99 14.17
C THR A 1041 23.51 -13.20 14.02
N PRO A 1042 23.99 -13.92 12.98
CA PRO A 1042 25.37 -14.40 12.92
C PRO A 1042 26.34 -13.28 12.51
N ARG A 1043 26.61 -12.29 13.39
CA ARG A 1043 27.42 -11.09 13.11
C ARG A 1043 28.75 -11.08 13.88
N GLU A 1044 29.47 -12.20 13.86
CA GLU A 1044 30.80 -12.31 14.48
C GLU A 1044 31.86 -11.63 13.60
N GLY A 1045 32.62 -10.68 14.16
CA GLY A 1045 33.64 -9.96 13.42
C GLY A 1045 33.59 -8.46 13.68
N TYR A 1046 33.36 -7.66 12.64
CA TYR A 1046 33.30 -6.20 12.74
C TYR A 1046 31.92 -5.71 12.29
N PRO A 1047 30.93 -5.58 13.19
CA PRO A 1047 29.62 -5.03 12.87
C PRO A 1047 29.67 -3.52 12.63
N VAL A 1048 28.93 -3.02 11.63
CA VAL A 1048 29.00 -1.63 11.14
C VAL A 1048 28.72 -0.58 12.22
N GLU A 1049 27.72 -0.79 13.08
CA GLU A 1049 27.32 0.13 14.14
C GLU A 1049 28.33 0.20 15.27
N ILE A 1050 29.01 -0.92 15.58
CA ILE A 1050 30.07 -0.96 16.59
C ILE A 1050 31.24 -0.10 16.14
N GLN A 1051 31.58 -0.14 14.84
CA GLN A 1051 32.63 0.72 14.32
C GLN A 1051 32.22 2.18 14.34
N ALA A 1052 30.97 2.49 14.01
CA ALA A 1052 30.47 3.86 14.05
C ALA A 1052 30.54 4.45 15.48
N LEU A 1053 30.08 3.68 16.46
CA LEU A 1053 30.14 4.03 17.88
C LEU A 1053 31.58 4.15 18.38
N TRP A 1054 32.47 3.23 17.98
CA TRP A 1054 33.88 3.26 18.37
C TRP A 1054 34.63 4.48 17.84
N ILE A 1055 34.44 4.82 16.56
CA ILE A 1055 35.04 6.02 15.96
C ILE A 1055 34.55 7.27 16.69
N ALA A 1056 33.24 7.36 16.98
CA ALA A 1056 32.67 8.48 17.74
C ALA A 1056 33.24 8.58 19.17
N ALA A 1057 33.51 7.44 19.82
CA ALA A 1057 34.14 7.37 21.13
C ALA A 1057 35.61 7.82 21.11
N LEU A 1058 36.40 7.41 20.10
CA LEU A 1058 37.78 7.89 19.91
C LEU A 1058 37.83 9.40 19.65
N GLU A 1059 36.94 9.92 18.82
CA GLU A 1059 36.81 11.36 18.57
C GLU A 1059 36.39 12.13 19.83
N PHE A 1060 35.58 11.50 20.68
CA PHE A 1060 35.23 12.07 21.98
C PHE A 1060 36.45 12.18 22.90
N LEU A 1061 37.27 11.14 22.99
CA LEU A 1061 38.48 11.17 23.80
C LEU A 1061 39.52 12.16 23.24
N ALA A 1062 39.66 12.26 21.92
CA ALA A 1062 40.53 13.25 21.30
C ALA A 1062 40.14 14.70 21.67
N GLU A 1063 38.84 14.96 21.82
CA GLU A 1063 38.30 16.28 22.18
C GLU A 1063 38.35 16.56 23.69
N PHE A 1064 38.01 15.58 24.54
CA PHE A 1064 37.72 15.82 25.96
C PHE A 1064 38.70 15.22 26.98
N SER A 1065 39.62 14.33 26.57
CA SER A 1065 40.55 13.67 27.52
C SER A 1065 41.68 14.58 28.03
N GLY A 1066 41.91 15.72 27.37
CA GLY A 1066 43.08 16.58 27.62
C GLY A 1066 44.39 16.08 26.99
N GLN A 1067 44.38 14.91 26.34
CA GLN A 1067 45.48 14.36 25.54
C GLN A 1067 44.95 14.01 24.15
N ALA A 1068 45.13 14.88 23.16
CA ALA A 1068 44.61 14.61 21.81
C ALA A 1068 45.23 13.35 21.18
N GLU A 1069 46.55 13.20 21.31
CA GLU A 1069 47.28 11.98 20.95
C GLU A 1069 47.31 11.01 22.15
N PRO A 1070 47.09 9.69 21.95
CA PRO A 1070 47.02 8.97 20.67
C PRO A 1070 45.62 8.87 20.03
N TRP A 1071 44.58 9.43 20.66
CA TRP A 1071 43.19 9.19 20.26
C TRP A 1071 42.85 9.75 18.87
N SER A 1072 43.35 10.92 18.50
CA SER A 1072 43.16 11.51 17.16
C SER A 1072 43.73 10.63 16.04
N GLY A 1073 44.94 10.09 16.25
CA GLY A 1073 45.57 9.17 15.30
C GLY A 1073 44.76 7.88 15.10
N LEU A 1074 44.30 7.27 16.21
CA LEU A 1074 43.47 6.07 16.17
C LEU A 1074 42.11 6.33 15.50
N ALA A 1075 41.46 7.46 15.81
CA ALA A 1075 40.19 7.85 15.19
C ALA A 1075 40.34 7.98 13.68
N ALA A 1076 41.41 8.66 13.22
CA ALA A 1076 41.69 8.83 11.80
C ALA A 1076 41.96 7.49 11.09
N GLN A 1077 42.73 6.59 11.71
CA GLN A 1077 43.01 5.25 11.18
C GLN A 1077 41.74 4.39 11.09
N ALA A 1078 40.91 4.38 12.14
CA ALA A 1078 39.66 3.63 12.18
C ALA A 1078 38.67 4.15 11.13
N ARG A 1079 38.51 5.47 11.01
CA ARG A 1079 37.66 6.12 10.01
C ARG A 1079 38.13 5.83 8.58
N ALA A 1080 39.44 5.90 8.31
CA ALA A 1080 39.99 5.56 7.01
C ALA A 1080 39.76 4.08 6.64
N SER A 1081 39.93 3.17 7.61
CA SER A 1081 39.66 1.75 7.41
C SER A 1081 38.18 1.48 7.17
N PHE A 1082 37.29 2.14 7.92
CA PHE A 1082 35.84 2.05 7.75
C PHE A 1082 35.42 2.47 6.33
N LEU A 1083 35.84 3.66 5.89
CA LEU A 1083 35.50 4.19 4.56
C LEU A 1083 36.13 3.39 3.41
N SER A 1084 37.16 2.60 3.67
CA SER A 1084 37.78 1.72 2.68
C SER A 1084 37.16 0.32 2.62
N LEU A 1085 36.69 -0.23 3.73
CA LEU A 1085 36.30 -1.65 3.84
C LEU A 1085 34.79 -1.88 3.79
N TYR A 1086 33.97 -0.90 4.17
CA TYR A 1086 32.51 -1.06 4.29
C TYR A 1086 31.68 -0.69 3.05
N PRO A 1087 32.06 0.28 2.19
CA PRO A 1087 31.23 0.61 1.04
C PRO A 1087 30.95 -0.61 0.15
N ALA A 1088 29.66 -0.89 -0.08
CA ALA A 1088 29.18 -2.01 -0.88
C ALA A 1088 28.51 -1.51 -2.17
N ALA A 1089 27.88 -2.42 -2.92
CA ALA A 1089 27.15 -2.06 -4.13
C ALA A 1089 26.01 -1.04 -3.86
N PRO A 1090 25.61 -0.24 -4.87
CA PRO A 1090 24.35 0.49 -4.84
C PRO A 1090 23.22 -0.46 -4.39
N TYR A 1091 22.30 -0.01 -3.54
CA TYR A 1091 21.22 -0.80 -2.91
C TYR A 1091 21.58 -1.65 -1.68
N VAL A 1092 22.86 -1.82 -1.35
CA VAL A 1092 23.30 -2.38 -0.05
C VAL A 1092 23.73 -1.25 0.89
N GLY A 1093 24.41 -0.24 0.35
CA GLY A 1093 24.95 0.89 1.10
C GLY A 1093 26.30 0.53 1.70
N LEU A 1094 26.31 0.14 2.98
CA LEU A 1094 27.47 -0.42 3.67
C LEU A 1094 27.26 -1.92 3.94
N ALA A 1095 28.35 -2.69 3.96
CA ALA A 1095 28.35 -4.03 4.53
C ALA A 1095 27.82 -3.98 5.98
N ASP A 1096 26.97 -4.92 6.38
CA ASP A 1096 26.41 -4.94 7.73
C ASP A 1096 27.43 -5.49 8.74
N CYS A 1097 28.24 -6.46 8.33
CA CYS A 1097 29.36 -6.98 9.10
C CYS A 1097 30.52 -7.38 8.19
N LEU A 1098 31.75 -7.14 8.65
CA LEU A 1098 32.93 -7.83 8.13
C LEU A 1098 33.16 -9.09 8.97
N HIS A 1099 32.73 -10.24 8.45
CA HIS A 1099 32.75 -11.52 9.14
C HIS A 1099 34.18 -12.02 9.33
N ALA A 1100 34.52 -12.32 10.58
CA ALA A 1100 35.83 -12.81 10.98
C ALA A 1100 35.73 -13.63 12.25
N ARG A 1101 36.64 -14.60 12.43
CA ARG A 1101 36.85 -15.25 13.73
C ARG A 1101 37.76 -14.40 14.60
N ALA A 1102 37.69 -14.60 15.91
CA ALA A 1102 38.59 -13.93 16.86
C ALA A 1102 40.06 -14.05 16.43
N GLY A 1103 40.76 -12.91 16.37
CA GLY A 1103 42.16 -12.81 15.98
C GLY A 1103 42.45 -12.63 14.48
N VAL A 1104 41.44 -12.71 13.61
CA VAL A 1104 41.57 -12.40 12.18
C VAL A 1104 41.43 -10.89 11.96
N SER A 1105 42.32 -10.27 11.17
CA SER A 1105 42.28 -8.83 10.87
C SER A 1105 41.05 -8.47 10.04
N ALA A 1106 40.50 -7.27 10.25
CA ALA A 1106 39.40 -6.73 9.45
C ALA A 1106 39.70 -6.64 7.95
N ARG A 1107 40.98 -6.57 7.54
CA ARG A 1107 41.35 -6.60 6.10
C ARG A 1107 41.21 -7.99 5.47
N GLN A 1108 41.23 -9.03 6.28
CA GLN A 1108 41.07 -10.44 5.86
C GLN A 1108 39.64 -10.94 6.10
N ALA A 1109 38.81 -10.12 6.74
CA ALA A 1109 37.40 -10.40 6.98
C ALA A 1109 36.60 -10.36 5.67
N GLN A 1110 35.48 -11.06 5.64
CA GLN A 1110 34.59 -11.09 4.49
C GLN A 1110 33.38 -10.19 4.73
N ALA A 1111 33.20 -9.18 3.87
CA ALA A 1111 32.03 -8.33 3.91
C ALA A 1111 30.76 -9.10 3.50
N ASP A 1112 29.68 -8.94 4.26
CA ASP A 1112 28.34 -9.36 3.81
C ASP A 1112 27.61 -8.26 3.03
N ASP A 1113 26.49 -8.64 2.42
CA ASP A 1113 25.60 -7.78 1.64
C ASP A 1113 24.17 -7.73 2.21
N ALA A 1114 24.01 -8.09 3.48
CA ALA A 1114 22.74 -7.99 4.18
C ALA A 1114 22.38 -6.52 4.41
N CYS A 1115 21.24 -6.07 3.87
CA CYS A 1115 20.80 -4.69 4.06
C CYS A 1115 20.06 -4.56 5.41
N ARG A 1116 20.70 -3.90 6.38
CA ARG A 1116 20.18 -3.64 7.72
C ARG A 1116 20.16 -2.14 8.03
N PRO A 1117 19.35 -1.67 9.01
CA PRO A 1117 19.30 -0.24 9.35
C PRO A 1117 20.53 0.24 10.15
N ASN A 1118 21.40 -0.68 10.61
CA ASN A 1118 22.60 -0.36 11.40
C ASN A 1118 23.53 0.68 10.76
N GLN A 1119 23.63 0.66 9.43
CA GLN A 1119 24.43 1.62 8.65
C GLN A 1119 23.97 3.08 8.81
N LEU A 1120 22.72 3.33 9.24
CA LEU A 1120 22.23 4.68 9.53
C LEU A 1120 23.03 5.35 10.66
N LEU A 1121 23.53 4.56 11.62
CA LEU A 1121 24.34 5.06 12.73
C LEU A 1121 25.69 5.61 12.26
N ALA A 1122 26.21 5.15 11.12
CA ALA A 1122 27.41 5.74 10.52
C ALA A 1122 27.17 7.18 10.07
N ILE A 1123 25.93 7.55 9.71
CA ILE A 1123 25.54 8.92 9.37
C ILE A 1123 25.26 9.71 10.65
N THR A 1124 24.40 9.20 11.52
CA THR A 1124 23.92 9.96 12.70
C THR A 1124 25.01 10.21 13.74
N LEU A 1125 26.03 9.34 13.81
CA LEU A 1125 27.22 9.55 14.65
C LEU A 1125 28.35 10.32 13.95
N GLY A 1126 28.16 10.77 12.69
CA GLY A 1126 29.12 11.63 11.99
C GLY A 1126 30.34 10.93 11.38
N VAL A 1127 30.31 9.60 11.25
CA VAL A 1127 31.41 8.80 10.66
C VAL A 1127 31.44 8.90 9.13
N VAL A 1128 30.28 8.92 8.49
CA VAL A 1128 30.15 9.19 7.05
C VAL A 1128 29.76 10.65 6.86
N GLN A 1129 30.63 11.41 6.19
CA GLN A 1129 30.39 12.82 5.84
C GLN A 1129 30.17 13.06 4.34
N ASP A 1130 30.58 12.10 3.50
CA ASP A 1130 30.37 12.17 2.06
C ASP A 1130 28.88 12.11 1.71
N GLN A 1131 28.42 13.12 0.97
CA GLN A 1131 27.00 13.29 0.62
C GLN A 1131 26.46 12.17 -0.27
N ALA A 1132 27.27 11.66 -1.19
CA ALA A 1132 26.84 10.61 -2.11
C ALA A 1132 26.68 9.28 -1.37
N LEU A 1133 27.64 8.91 -0.52
CA LEU A 1133 27.58 7.71 0.31
C LEU A 1133 26.40 7.76 1.29
N ARG A 1134 26.14 8.93 1.92
CA ARG A 1134 24.92 9.13 2.73
C ARG A 1134 23.65 8.86 1.94
N GLY A 1135 23.57 9.38 0.71
CA GLY A 1135 22.45 9.14 -0.19
C GLY A 1135 22.26 7.66 -0.54
N TYR A 1136 23.35 6.92 -0.78
CA TYR A 1136 23.28 5.48 -1.05
C TYR A 1136 22.82 4.66 0.15
N ILE A 1137 23.30 4.99 1.35
CA ILE A 1137 22.86 4.37 2.61
C ILE A 1137 21.34 4.59 2.81
N LEU A 1138 20.87 5.83 2.63
CA LEU A 1138 19.44 6.16 2.76
C LEU A 1138 18.59 5.44 1.72
N GLN A 1139 19.03 5.40 0.46
CA GLN A 1139 18.34 4.64 -0.59
C GLN A 1139 18.26 3.15 -0.26
N ALA A 1140 19.35 2.54 0.22
CA ALA A 1140 19.36 1.15 0.63
C ALA A 1140 18.37 0.91 1.79
N CYS A 1141 18.33 1.79 2.79
CA CYS A 1141 17.43 1.64 3.93
C CYS A 1141 15.95 1.95 3.63
N GLN A 1142 15.62 2.59 2.50
CA GLN A 1142 14.23 2.91 2.14
C GLN A 1142 13.33 1.66 2.03
N LYS A 1143 13.89 0.51 1.59
CA LYS A 1143 13.17 -0.77 1.51
C LYS A 1143 12.89 -1.45 2.85
N LEU A 1144 13.43 -0.90 3.94
CA LEU A 1144 13.19 -1.38 5.29
C LEU A 1144 12.01 -0.67 5.96
N LEU A 1145 11.60 0.50 5.45
CA LEU A 1145 10.63 1.35 6.12
C LEU A 1145 9.22 0.75 6.11
N LEU A 1146 8.55 0.86 7.26
CA LEU A 1146 7.13 0.57 7.48
C LEU A 1146 6.47 1.79 8.14
N PRO A 1147 5.13 1.89 8.16
CA PRO A 1147 4.43 2.92 8.94
C PRO A 1147 4.76 2.79 10.44
N GLY A 1148 5.61 3.68 10.94
CA GLY A 1148 6.00 3.74 12.35
C GLY A 1148 7.09 2.76 12.80
N GLY A 1149 7.80 2.11 11.87
CA GLY A 1149 8.91 1.20 12.19
C GLY A 1149 9.87 0.98 11.02
N ILE A 1150 11.01 0.32 11.28
CA ILE A 1150 11.98 -0.06 10.25
C ILE A 1150 12.40 -1.53 10.42
N ARG A 1151 12.31 -2.33 9.36
CA ARG A 1151 12.72 -3.74 9.35
C ARG A 1151 14.21 -3.87 9.71
N SER A 1152 14.54 -4.87 10.52
CA SER A 1152 15.91 -5.22 10.94
C SER A 1152 16.75 -5.87 9.83
N LEU A 1153 16.09 -6.38 8.79
CA LEU A 1153 16.68 -6.97 7.59
C LEU A 1153 15.75 -6.78 6.39
N ALA A 1154 16.32 -6.49 5.22
CA ALA A 1154 15.56 -6.39 3.97
C ALA A 1154 15.09 -7.78 3.51
N ASP A 1155 13.89 -7.83 2.94
CA ASP A 1155 13.35 -9.03 2.31
C ASP A 1155 13.96 -9.21 0.92
N GLN A 1156 15.18 -9.73 0.89
CA GLN A 1156 15.94 -9.96 -0.33
C GLN A 1156 16.91 -11.13 -0.14
N ARG A 1157 17.37 -11.67 -1.27
CA ARG A 1157 18.50 -12.59 -1.28
C ARG A 1157 19.82 -11.87 -0.96
N VAL A 1158 20.73 -12.61 -0.35
CA VAL A 1158 22.10 -12.20 -0.04
C VAL A 1158 23.10 -13.12 -0.74
N ASN A 1159 24.28 -12.60 -1.03
CA ASN A 1159 25.40 -13.35 -1.59
C ASN A 1159 26.23 -14.02 -0.49
N TYR A 1160 26.37 -13.35 0.67
CA TYR A 1160 27.02 -13.95 1.84
C TYR A 1160 25.99 -14.78 2.63
N PRO A 1161 26.20 -16.10 2.80
CA PRO A 1161 25.25 -16.94 3.51
C PRO A 1161 25.21 -16.64 5.01
N LEU A 1162 24.01 -16.45 5.57
CA LEU A 1162 23.78 -16.17 7.00
C LEU A 1162 23.00 -17.31 7.68
N PRO A 1163 23.67 -18.43 8.03
CA PRO A 1163 23.00 -19.59 8.60
C PRO A 1163 22.71 -19.43 10.09
N VAL A 1164 21.52 -19.85 10.50
CA VAL A 1164 21.09 -19.93 11.90
C VAL A 1164 20.96 -21.39 12.31
N TYR A 1165 21.77 -21.81 13.28
CA TYR A 1165 21.77 -23.18 13.78
C TYR A 1165 21.21 -23.25 15.20
N HIS A 1166 20.33 -24.22 15.43
CA HIS A 1166 19.92 -24.62 16.78
C HIS A 1166 20.13 -26.13 16.94
N GLN A 1167 20.90 -26.53 17.96
CA GLN A 1167 21.23 -27.94 18.24
C GLN A 1167 21.78 -28.72 17.02
N GLY A 1168 22.55 -28.04 16.15
CA GLY A 1168 23.13 -28.63 14.93
C GLY A 1168 22.19 -28.69 13.73
N GLN A 1169 20.93 -28.28 13.87
CA GLN A 1169 19.97 -28.16 12.77
C GLN A 1169 19.96 -26.73 12.21
N LEU A 1170 20.03 -26.61 10.88
CA LEU A 1170 19.84 -25.34 10.18
C LEU A 1170 18.35 -24.96 10.20
N LEU A 1171 18.03 -23.74 10.65
CA LEU A 1171 16.67 -23.26 10.82
C LEU A 1171 16.14 -22.40 9.66
N ASN A 1172 17.03 -21.73 8.91
CA ASN A 1172 16.68 -20.79 7.83
C ASN A 1172 17.35 -21.15 6.49
N ASP A 1173 16.92 -20.51 5.39
CA ASP A 1173 17.69 -20.44 4.14
C ASP A 1173 18.79 -19.37 4.32
N PRO A 1174 20.09 -19.73 4.32
CA PRO A 1174 21.17 -18.76 4.53
C PRO A 1174 21.27 -17.70 3.43
N LEU A 1175 20.78 -17.97 2.23
CA LEU A 1175 20.80 -17.02 1.10
C LEU A 1175 19.52 -16.19 1.00
N ALA A 1176 18.48 -16.56 1.75
CA ALA A 1176 17.26 -15.77 1.94
C ALA A 1176 16.93 -15.67 3.45
N PRO A 1177 17.76 -14.95 4.23
CA PRO A 1177 17.69 -14.97 5.69
C PRO A 1177 16.52 -14.16 6.29
N TYR A 1178 15.69 -13.51 5.46
CA TYR A 1178 14.55 -12.72 5.91
C TYR A 1178 13.49 -13.57 6.62
N TRP A 1179 12.97 -13.05 7.74
CA TRP A 1179 11.97 -13.68 8.57
C TRP A 1179 11.06 -12.64 9.24
N GLY A 1180 9.97 -12.26 8.56
CA GLY A 1180 9.08 -11.19 9.00
C GLY A 1180 8.11 -11.57 10.13
N GLU A 1181 7.73 -12.83 10.27
CA GLU A 1181 6.76 -13.26 11.29
C GLU A 1181 7.40 -13.56 12.65
N TYR A 1182 7.04 -12.79 13.68
CA TYR A 1182 7.44 -13.05 15.07
C TYR A 1182 6.33 -13.78 15.84
N SER A 1183 6.28 -15.10 15.73
CA SER A 1183 5.34 -15.98 16.43
C SER A 1183 5.89 -17.41 16.56
N GLY A 1184 5.25 -18.23 17.40
CA GLY A 1184 5.64 -19.61 17.66
C GLY A 1184 6.74 -19.77 18.72
N ASP A 1185 7.36 -20.95 18.73
CA ASP A 1185 8.39 -21.34 19.69
C ASP A 1185 9.57 -20.34 19.77
N GLU A 1186 10.16 -20.23 20.97
CA GLU A 1186 11.19 -19.23 21.24
C GLU A 1186 12.45 -19.41 20.41
N ASP A 1187 13.05 -20.59 20.50
CA ASP A 1187 14.39 -20.84 19.98
C ASP A 1187 14.39 -21.18 18.50
N THR A 1188 13.29 -21.75 17.98
CA THR A 1188 13.18 -22.19 16.59
C THR A 1188 12.45 -21.21 15.67
N ARG A 1189 11.71 -20.23 16.21
CA ARG A 1189 10.91 -19.27 15.42
C ARG A 1189 11.15 -17.82 15.84
N ARG A 1190 10.88 -17.46 17.11
CA ARG A 1190 10.90 -16.07 17.56
C ARG A 1190 12.32 -15.48 17.59
N LYS A 1191 13.31 -16.14 18.19
CA LYS A 1191 14.70 -15.68 18.18
C LYS A 1191 15.26 -15.56 16.75
N PRO A 1192 15.09 -16.56 15.86
CA PRO A 1192 15.41 -16.41 14.43
C PRO A 1192 14.79 -15.17 13.77
N ALA A 1193 13.53 -14.85 14.05
CA ALA A 1193 12.86 -13.68 13.48
C ALA A 1193 13.30 -12.33 14.10
N TYR A 1194 13.69 -12.34 15.38
CA TYR A 1194 13.79 -11.15 16.24
C TYR A 1194 14.65 -10.01 15.70
N HIS A 1195 15.73 -10.32 14.97
CA HIS A 1195 16.52 -9.33 14.25
C HIS A 1195 16.68 -9.68 12.76
N ASN A 1196 15.94 -10.61 12.19
CA ASN A 1196 16.07 -10.99 10.78
C ASN A 1196 14.83 -10.66 9.95
N GLY A 1197 13.98 -9.74 10.40
CA GLY A 1197 12.87 -9.28 9.55
C GLY A 1197 11.79 -8.51 10.28
N THR A 1198 11.69 -8.67 11.60
CA THR A 1198 10.88 -7.80 12.47
C THR A 1198 11.25 -6.33 12.28
N ALA A 1199 10.29 -5.45 12.52
CA ALA A 1199 10.51 -4.01 12.49
C ALA A 1199 10.68 -3.43 13.88
N TRP A 1200 11.55 -2.44 14.00
CA TRP A 1200 11.94 -1.83 15.26
C TRP A 1200 11.52 -0.36 15.32
N GLY A 1201 10.92 0.04 16.44
CA GLY A 1201 10.49 1.42 16.67
C GLY A 1201 11.66 2.38 16.86
N TRP A 1202 12.67 2.01 17.66
CA TRP A 1202 13.77 2.90 18.06
C TRP A 1202 14.77 3.22 16.93
N MET A 1203 14.96 2.32 15.96
CA MET A 1203 15.84 2.55 14.81
C MET A 1203 15.20 3.40 13.71
N MET A 1204 13.87 3.44 13.64
CA MET A 1204 13.17 4.21 12.59
C MET A 1204 13.49 5.72 12.66
N PRO A 1205 13.53 6.35 13.85
CA PRO A 1205 13.98 7.73 14.00
C PRO A 1205 15.37 8.02 13.43
N SER A 1206 16.31 7.07 13.48
CA SER A 1206 17.64 7.24 12.89
C SER A 1206 17.59 7.44 11.38
N TYR A 1207 16.60 6.86 10.67
CA TYR A 1207 16.41 7.12 9.24
C TYR A 1207 16.03 8.58 9.00
N SER A 1208 15.04 9.09 9.74
CA SER A 1208 14.59 10.48 9.64
C SER A 1208 15.67 11.49 10.03
N GLU A 1209 16.47 11.18 11.05
CA GLU A 1209 17.63 11.99 11.45
C GLU A 1209 18.71 11.98 10.36
N ALA A 1210 19.13 10.81 9.87
CA ALA A 1210 20.10 10.69 8.78
C ALA A 1210 19.63 11.40 7.50
N LEU A 1211 18.33 11.31 7.19
CA LEU A 1211 17.72 11.97 6.05
C LEU A 1211 17.83 13.50 6.18
N PHE A 1212 17.53 14.04 7.36
CA PHE A 1212 17.66 15.48 7.64
C PHE A 1212 19.13 15.94 7.68
N MET A 1213 20.04 15.16 8.26
CA MET A 1213 21.47 15.46 8.27
C MET A 1213 22.09 15.48 6.87
N THR A 1214 21.52 14.71 5.94
CA THR A 1214 21.99 14.64 4.55
C THR A 1214 21.43 15.78 3.71
N TYR A 1215 20.11 16.02 3.74
CA TYR A 1215 19.46 16.93 2.79
C TYR A 1215 18.88 18.22 3.42
N GLY A 1216 19.03 18.39 4.73
CA GLY A 1216 18.60 19.56 5.48
C GLY A 1216 17.11 19.87 5.32
N ALA A 1217 16.78 21.15 5.15
CA ALA A 1217 15.41 21.64 5.07
C ALA A 1217 14.57 20.98 3.96
N SER A 1218 15.21 20.55 2.86
CA SER A 1218 14.50 19.95 1.72
C SER A 1218 13.86 18.59 2.06
N ALA A 1219 14.39 17.85 3.04
CA ALA A 1219 13.84 16.57 3.48
C ALA A 1219 13.03 16.63 4.78
N ARG A 1220 12.98 17.79 5.45
CA ARG A 1220 12.36 17.91 6.78
C ARG A 1220 10.91 17.43 6.81
N ALA A 1221 10.11 17.82 5.83
CA ALA A 1221 8.70 17.42 5.76
C ALA A 1221 8.53 15.90 5.58
N THR A 1222 9.39 15.26 4.78
CA THR A 1222 9.43 13.81 4.61
C THR A 1222 9.82 13.10 5.90
N ALA A 1223 10.90 13.57 6.54
CA ALA A 1223 11.38 13.02 7.81
C ALA A 1223 10.29 13.12 8.90
N GLN A 1224 9.61 14.26 8.99
CA GLN A 1224 8.49 14.46 9.90
C GLN A 1224 7.31 13.52 9.58
N ALA A 1225 6.92 13.37 8.31
CA ALA A 1225 5.83 12.48 7.92
C ALA A 1225 6.12 11.00 8.29
N LEU A 1226 7.37 10.55 8.12
CA LEU A 1226 7.81 9.21 8.52
C LEU A 1226 7.73 9.00 10.04
N LEU A 1227 8.22 9.96 10.83
CA LEU A 1227 8.10 9.90 12.30
C LEU A 1227 6.65 9.93 12.75
N ASN A 1228 5.86 10.78 12.10
CA ASN A 1228 4.46 10.96 12.40
C ASN A 1228 3.63 9.68 12.17
N ALA A 1229 4.04 8.81 11.25
CA ALA A 1229 3.40 7.52 11.07
C ALA A 1229 3.41 6.65 12.35
N ALA A 1230 4.39 6.85 13.25
CA ALA A 1230 4.44 6.15 14.54
C ALA A 1230 3.30 6.55 15.49
N GLY A 1231 2.68 7.72 15.30
CA GLY A 1231 1.57 8.17 16.15
C GLY A 1231 0.35 7.25 16.11
N ILE A 1232 0.20 6.44 15.06
CA ILE A 1232 -0.86 5.42 14.96
C ILE A 1232 -0.64 4.29 15.96
N ASN A 1233 0.62 3.98 16.29
CA ASN A 1233 0.95 2.90 17.20
C ASN A 1233 0.66 3.26 18.66
N ILE A 1234 0.54 4.55 18.98
CA ILE A 1234 0.17 5.06 20.31
C ILE A 1234 -1.26 4.66 20.71
N THR A 1235 -2.14 4.38 19.75
CA THR A 1235 -3.53 3.97 20.02
C THR A 1235 -3.85 2.53 19.63
N ARG A 1236 -2.99 1.85 18.86
CA ARG A 1236 -3.22 0.46 18.39
C ARG A 1236 -2.89 -0.64 19.41
N GLY A 1237 -2.11 -0.34 20.44
CA GLY A 1237 -1.58 -1.33 21.40
C GLY A 1237 -1.82 -0.90 22.84
N CYS A 1238 -0.74 -0.59 23.55
CA CYS A 1238 -0.81 0.06 24.86
C CYS A 1238 -1.02 1.56 24.64
N LEU A 1239 -2.18 2.08 25.03
CA LEU A 1239 -2.52 3.50 24.84
C LEU A 1239 -1.44 4.39 25.48
N GLY A 1240 -0.93 5.35 24.72
CA GLY A 1240 0.09 6.29 25.18
C GLY A 1240 1.53 5.81 25.03
N HIS A 1241 1.76 4.56 24.60
CA HIS A 1241 3.07 3.93 24.57
C HIS A 1241 3.42 3.30 23.22
N LEU A 1242 4.70 3.11 22.96
CA LEU A 1242 5.19 2.41 21.76
C LEU A 1242 5.68 0.99 22.10
N PRO A 1243 5.35 0.01 21.25
CA PRO A 1243 5.80 -1.36 21.44
C PRO A 1243 7.28 -1.51 21.10
N GLU A 1244 7.81 -2.66 21.48
CA GLU A 1244 9.19 -3.03 21.27
C GLU A 1244 9.55 -3.17 19.79
N ILE A 1245 8.74 -3.99 19.13
CA ILE A 1245 8.91 -4.42 17.75
C ILE A 1245 7.55 -4.65 17.10
N PHE A 1246 7.56 -4.78 15.78
CA PHE A 1246 6.41 -5.16 14.96
C PHE A 1246 6.77 -6.37 14.12
N SER A 1247 5.75 -7.12 13.71
CA SER A 1247 5.95 -8.13 12.66
C SER A 1247 6.43 -7.43 11.38
N GLY A 1248 7.45 -8.00 10.74
CA GLY A 1248 8.03 -7.47 9.51
C GLY A 1248 7.05 -7.49 8.36
N ASP A 1249 6.21 -8.51 8.29
CA ASP A 1249 5.20 -8.68 7.24
C ASP A 1249 3.87 -8.01 7.60
N SER A 1250 3.15 -7.57 6.57
CA SER A 1250 1.81 -7.00 6.72
C SER A 1250 0.89 -8.01 7.42
N PRO A 1251 0.08 -7.61 8.44
CA PRO A 1251 -0.32 -6.24 8.79
C PRO A 1251 0.51 -5.53 9.87
N HIS A 1252 1.75 -5.97 10.13
CA HIS A 1252 2.69 -5.32 11.06
C HIS A 1252 2.19 -5.20 12.51
N LEU A 1253 1.63 -6.28 13.05
CA LEU A 1253 1.12 -6.30 14.42
C LEU A 1253 2.23 -5.98 15.44
N PRO A 1254 1.94 -5.19 16.49
CA PRO A 1254 2.82 -5.00 17.64
C PRO A 1254 3.20 -6.34 18.28
N ARG A 1255 4.49 -6.48 18.63
CA ARG A 1255 5.10 -7.65 19.25
C ARG A 1255 6.11 -7.18 20.30
N GLY A 1256 6.70 -8.15 21.01
CA GLY A 1256 7.57 -7.84 22.14
C GLY A 1256 6.82 -7.10 23.25
N CYS A 1257 7.54 -6.30 24.03
CA CYS A 1257 6.97 -5.53 25.13
C CYS A 1257 6.05 -4.42 24.58
N CYS A 1258 4.98 -4.08 25.30
CA CYS A 1258 3.96 -3.16 24.77
C CYS A 1258 4.29 -1.68 25.00
N ALA A 1259 5.21 -1.39 25.92
CA ALA A 1259 5.75 -0.07 26.22
C ALA A 1259 7.27 -0.17 26.37
N GLN A 1260 8.02 0.57 25.56
CA GLN A 1260 9.47 0.41 25.43
C GLN A 1260 10.20 1.76 25.44
N ALA A 1261 11.11 1.93 26.40
CA ALA A 1261 11.69 3.22 26.74
C ALA A 1261 12.52 3.84 25.61
N TRP A 1262 13.43 3.08 24.99
CA TRP A 1262 14.27 3.58 23.90
C TRP A 1262 13.51 3.86 22.58
N SER A 1263 12.39 3.19 22.27
CA SER A 1263 11.55 3.57 21.11
C SER A 1263 10.89 4.93 21.33
N GLU A 1264 10.30 5.12 22.50
CA GLU A 1264 9.66 6.40 22.86
C GLU A 1264 10.68 7.53 22.93
N SER A 1265 11.86 7.23 23.51
CA SER A 1265 12.96 8.17 23.65
C SER A 1265 13.51 8.65 22.31
N GLU A 1266 13.89 7.72 21.42
CA GLU A 1266 14.46 8.09 20.12
C GLU A 1266 13.43 8.77 19.22
N LEU A 1267 12.15 8.35 19.26
CA LEU A 1267 11.10 9.05 18.54
C LEU A 1267 10.94 10.49 19.05
N PHE A 1268 10.82 10.68 20.37
CA PHE A 1268 10.69 12.00 20.98
C PHE A 1268 11.89 12.90 20.67
N ARG A 1269 13.12 12.36 20.78
CA ARG A 1269 14.38 13.08 20.50
C ARG A 1269 14.39 13.62 19.08
N VAL A 1270 14.10 12.78 18.08
CA VAL A 1270 14.19 13.19 16.67
C VAL A 1270 12.99 14.07 16.27
N LEU A 1271 11.79 13.84 16.82
CA LEU A 1271 10.66 14.78 16.65
C LEU A 1271 11.02 16.18 17.17
N THR A 1272 11.68 16.26 18.32
CA THR A 1272 12.15 17.52 18.90
C THR A 1272 13.23 18.16 18.05
N LEU A 1273 14.17 17.37 17.51
CA LEU A 1273 15.22 17.83 16.60
C LEU A 1273 14.65 18.45 15.31
N LEU A 1274 13.59 17.86 14.76
CA LEU A 1274 12.96 18.31 13.51
C LEU A 1274 11.90 19.40 13.72
N SER A 1275 11.53 19.69 14.97
CA SER A 1275 10.62 20.79 15.28
C SER A 1275 11.35 22.12 15.12
N ASP A 1276 10.68 23.14 14.56
CA ASP A 1276 11.25 24.48 14.50
C ASP A 1276 11.52 24.98 15.92
N LYS A 1277 12.79 25.22 16.24
CA LYS A 1277 13.16 25.98 17.44
C LYS A 1277 12.58 27.38 17.25
N LYS A 1278 11.46 27.65 17.93
CA LYS A 1278 10.90 29.00 18.04
C LYS A 1278 11.90 29.94 18.70
#